data_AF-A0A286ELU5-F1
#
_entry.id   AF-A0A286ELU5-F1
#
_cell.length_a   1.000
_cell.length_b   1.000
_cell.length_c   1.000
_cell.angle_alpha   90.00
_cell.angle_beta   90.00
_cell.angle_gamma   90.00
#
_symmetry.space_group_name_H-M   'P 1'
#
loop_
_entity.id
_entity.type
_entity.pdbx_description
1 polymer ?
#
loop_
_entity_poly.entity_id
_entity_poly.type
_entity_poly.pdbx_seq_one_letter_code
_entity_poly.pdbx_strand_id
1 'polypeptide(L)'
;MSQVASRRLLGGGAAFTLIAASVLLPPSSADAAPPVPSYATACAAPTRTISGGGSQSLQVAVGEVVLLTGGTYTGGSNDFPSGAVLCVSANATLAPSYLNNAGGAVYNLGTATFPSAAVQGSFILENEGTASFPQGVNTNGPSTLENRGTLTVGTSISISGGAQLFNDGTVTVAGGVNLNGGTVLANTGVITVNGDSTVNGVVANTGNITVTGRLTVNGGSTLTNSCRLTVGSDLTNGGALNNSGVISDLTGQLQNNGRLRQDPPGVTVGRDFGNDQSVTGYGRYRFSGTTKTQGTFVGDSPSAPIVVQDLTPTAGRIFDTQNGTVANAVSGTVSDQLINAQPVDCAGATPSADLQVSKTGQSTTSAGATVSYSVVATNAGPGTALGVIVQDLLPPNLVNPVASDGGVIASGVATWSIGSMANGSTRTFTISGTAPATGQLTDHASGTTTSNDPISSNNDGSSPAASVTTVIVPAPPPNRPPVIGNTSDSTVANVPLYRLLAFSDPDPGQVVQIEATTPPGFGTVQVSSDGSYRYVPQQDFTGRDSFGVRACDNGSPQLCTAATVTVLVLPVASDSTQTIDQGTTLVMNVSANDIGTTGAATIVLPTTNGAITVLADGTVRYVPDPAFVGTDLFRYSVCSVQSADVCVSAQVTINVVALPNRQPSAEDIALATQTGRTVSGRITATDPDASQTLTATLAAGPAAGSAVVQSDGTVAYTPSGQFSGRDQFTVSFCDDGSPSKCAIGTVRVNVSPSAADDASTTKVDTPVSIEVGANDAGTVGAPSIASSASHGTTTVEADHTITYRPANGYTGSDTFTYEICSVPDTDLCDTARVTVQVDALPNHAPVLGGQTQRTTVSVPVGGQLVGADADAGQSLTYSAASTPAHGTVTVSAAGAYTYTETDTFVGRDSFQVKVCDDATTPLCATATVSIDIFPIASAASTALNVNSVVTVVPSIVGDVGAPSVATQPGHGTASATPGGILYTPDPGFVGLDSFTYSACDAASGTYCDSSLVALVVDPILINDAVTTLAGQKVVATVEANDIGTLGPPVIITPPANGSAVIGSSIDYTPTGAFTGHDTVGYQRCSPVSPTVCGIATLSIRVLPDTRDDSASTVDGVPVTIDVNANDVGDAESATIFRPPTNGDLTLESDGRITYTPTGGFIGTDSFTYQRCSLGADQLCSLAVVSIDITAAPPTPVPPTPPAPTPIGPAPTPSFGVDPIAIGPDDGSPGTGGDDTLATTGPTAPIDALLEWALAFGVAGLLALGSATVLRRRRR
;
A
#
# COMPACT_ATOMS: atom_id res chain seq x y z
N MET A 1 26.76 -9.10 -42.96
CA MET A 1 27.27 -7.96 -43.77
C MET A 1 26.08 -7.08 -44.14
N SER A 2 26.29 -5.75 -44.29
CA SER A 2 25.46 -4.77 -45.04
C SER A 2 23.92 -4.77 -44.84
N GLN A 3 23.31 -3.72 -44.26
CA GLN A 3 22.88 -2.47 -44.93
C GLN A 3 21.66 -2.63 -45.89
N VAL A 4 20.69 -1.72 -46.00
CA VAL A 4 20.26 -0.54 -45.18
C VAL A 4 18.86 -0.07 -45.68
N ALA A 5 18.04 0.55 -44.81
CA ALA A 5 16.82 1.34 -45.14
C ALA A 5 15.60 0.57 -45.77
N SER A 6 14.34 1.03 -45.72
CA SER A 6 13.72 2.20 -45.05
C SER A 6 12.18 2.08 -44.91
N ARG A 7 11.59 2.75 -43.89
CA ARG A 7 10.17 3.20 -43.79
C ARG A 7 9.09 2.09 -43.66
N ARG A 8 7.90 2.30 -43.03
CA ARG A 8 7.29 3.49 -42.35
C ARG A 8 6.14 3.07 -41.41
N LEU A 9 5.77 3.99 -40.49
CA LEU A 9 4.44 4.24 -39.87
C LEU A 9 3.86 3.28 -38.81
N LEU A 10 3.50 3.87 -37.65
CA LEU A 10 2.41 3.53 -36.68
C LEU A 10 2.50 2.13 -35.99
N GLY A 11 2.15 1.93 -34.71
CA GLY A 11 1.46 2.77 -33.70
C GLY A 11 0.10 2.12 -33.33
N GLY A 12 -0.27 1.90 -32.07
CA GLY A 12 0.43 2.11 -30.79
C GLY A 12 -0.44 1.70 -29.58
N GLY A 13 0.06 1.96 -28.35
CA GLY A 13 -0.62 1.67 -27.07
C GLY A 13 -0.53 0.20 -26.59
N ALA A 14 -0.87 -0.14 -25.35
CA ALA A 14 -0.95 0.62 -24.09
C ALA A 14 -1.12 -0.40 -22.93
N ALA A 15 -0.61 -0.14 -21.72
CA ALA A 15 -0.85 -1.02 -20.56
C ALA A 15 -0.81 -0.29 -19.20
N PHE A 16 -1.99 -0.18 -18.59
CA PHE A 16 -2.35 -0.14 -17.16
C PHE A 16 -1.46 0.54 -16.10
N THR A 17 -2.13 1.42 -15.36
CA THR A 17 -1.72 2.00 -14.06
C THR A 17 -1.81 0.98 -12.92
N LEU A 18 -0.95 1.12 -11.90
CA LEU A 18 -1.20 0.57 -10.56
C LEU A 18 -1.03 1.69 -9.52
N ILE A 19 -1.83 1.67 -8.45
CA ILE A 19 -1.85 2.72 -7.43
C ILE A 19 -0.84 2.38 -6.32
N ALA A 20 -0.04 3.38 -5.92
CA ALA A 20 0.76 3.35 -4.71
C ALA A 20 0.58 4.68 -3.94
N ALA A 21 0.40 4.60 -2.63
CA ALA A 21 0.24 5.78 -1.78
C ALA A 21 1.61 6.39 -1.44
N SER A 22 1.79 7.69 -1.72
CA SER A 22 3.03 8.42 -1.45
C SER A 22 2.94 9.22 -0.16
N VAL A 23 3.79 8.89 0.82
CA VAL A 23 4.04 9.76 1.98
C VAL A 23 4.75 11.03 1.50
N LEU A 24 4.29 12.19 1.99
CA LEU A 24 4.91 13.50 1.73
C LEU A 24 6.23 13.63 2.49
N LEU A 25 7.30 13.09 1.91
CA LEU A 25 8.66 13.59 2.14
C LEU A 25 8.79 15.00 1.56
N PRO A 26 9.67 15.86 2.13
CA PRO A 26 9.99 17.15 1.51
C PRO A 26 10.58 16.92 0.10
N PRO A 27 10.38 17.85 -0.85
CA PRO A 27 10.76 17.64 -2.24
C PRO A 27 12.27 17.45 -2.37
N SER A 28 12.68 16.22 -2.72
CA SER A 28 14.01 15.96 -3.25
C SER A 28 14.25 16.83 -4.48
N SER A 29 15.43 17.44 -4.55
CA SER A 29 15.91 18.31 -5.63
C SER A 29 15.31 18.04 -7.01
N ALA A 30 14.81 19.10 -7.66
CA ALA A 30 14.55 19.07 -9.10
C ALA A 30 15.79 18.55 -9.85
N ASP A 31 15.56 17.80 -10.93
CA ASP A 31 16.55 16.96 -11.61
C ASP A 31 17.86 17.74 -11.89
N ALA A 32 18.90 17.40 -11.12
CA ALA A 32 20.05 18.27 -10.94
C ALA A 32 21.00 18.16 -12.14
N ALA A 33 21.16 19.26 -12.87
CA ALA A 33 22.24 19.39 -13.84
C ALA A 33 23.58 19.08 -13.15
N PRO A 34 24.53 18.39 -13.83
CA PRO A 34 25.81 18.04 -13.22
C PRO A 34 26.54 19.33 -12.77
N PRO A 35 27.12 19.35 -11.56
CA PRO A 35 27.67 20.57 -10.98
C PRO A 35 28.76 21.17 -11.87
N VAL A 36 28.67 22.48 -12.10
CA VAL A 36 29.67 23.23 -12.86
C VAL A 36 31.01 23.17 -12.09
N PRO A 37 32.13 22.78 -12.75
CA PRO A 37 33.43 22.79 -12.09
C PRO A 37 33.84 24.21 -11.72
N SER A 38 34.44 24.43 -10.54
CA SER A 38 35.03 25.74 -10.21
C SER A 38 36.12 26.15 -11.20
N TYR A 39 36.40 27.46 -11.33
CA TYR A 39 37.59 28.00 -12.00
C TYR A 39 38.85 27.17 -11.71
N ALA A 40 39.13 26.90 -10.43
CA ALA A 40 40.31 26.15 -10.00
C ALA A 40 40.37 24.70 -10.52
N THR A 41 39.21 24.09 -10.85
CA THR A 41 39.13 22.76 -11.46
C THR A 41 39.18 22.82 -12.98
N ALA A 42 38.36 23.65 -13.62
CA ALA A 42 38.28 23.76 -15.08
C ALA A 42 39.59 24.29 -15.70
N CYS A 43 40.28 25.18 -14.99
CA CYS A 43 41.47 25.88 -15.49
C CYS A 43 42.80 25.27 -15.00
N ALA A 44 42.77 24.12 -14.33
CA ALA A 44 43.95 23.49 -13.72
C ALA A 44 45.02 23.04 -14.74
N ALA A 45 44.61 22.66 -15.95
CA ALA A 45 45.48 22.13 -17.00
C ALA A 45 45.16 22.75 -18.38
N PRO A 46 45.54 24.01 -18.62
CA PRO A 46 45.24 24.68 -19.89
C PRO A 46 46.04 24.08 -21.04
N THR A 47 45.35 23.68 -22.11
CA THR A 47 45.98 23.22 -23.35
C THR A 47 46.66 24.36 -24.12
N ARG A 48 46.26 25.61 -23.87
CA ARG A 48 46.86 26.82 -24.45
C ARG A 48 46.87 27.96 -23.44
N THR A 49 47.97 28.69 -23.33
CA THR A 49 48.10 29.87 -22.46
C THR A 49 48.44 31.11 -23.29
N ILE A 50 47.82 32.25 -22.99
CA ILE A 50 48.01 33.52 -23.69
C ILE A 50 48.30 34.63 -22.66
N SER A 51 49.19 35.56 -23.00
CA SER A 51 49.68 36.65 -22.13
C SER A 51 49.84 37.97 -22.90
N GLY A 52 49.45 39.09 -22.30
CA GLY A 52 49.82 40.44 -22.76
C GLY A 52 48.69 41.30 -23.35
N GLY A 53 47.50 40.73 -23.58
CA GLY A 53 46.36 41.43 -24.19
C GLY A 53 46.50 41.73 -25.70
N GLY A 54 45.40 42.18 -26.31
CA GLY A 54 45.34 42.61 -27.71
C GLY A 54 44.01 42.33 -28.41
N SER A 55 43.84 42.89 -29.61
CA SER A 55 42.63 42.79 -30.44
C SER A 55 42.57 41.54 -31.33
N GLN A 56 43.33 40.49 -31.01
CA GLN A 56 43.37 39.25 -31.80
C GLN A 56 42.14 38.37 -31.50
N SER A 57 41.57 37.71 -32.50
CA SER A 57 40.38 36.87 -32.33
C SER A 57 40.66 35.66 -31.45
N LEU A 58 39.86 35.48 -30.40
CA LEU A 58 39.95 34.37 -29.45
C LEU A 58 39.25 33.12 -30.00
N GLN A 59 39.83 32.51 -31.04
CA GLN A 59 39.37 31.22 -31.56
C GLN A 59 39.71 30.09 -30.56
N VAL A 60 38.71 29.33 -30.13
CA VAL A 60 38.85 28.20 -29.18
C VAL A 60 38.20 26.96 -29.77
N ALA A 61 38.93 25.85 -29.84
CA ALA A 61 38.42 24.60 -30.40
C ALA A 61 37.61 23.77 -29.38
N VAL A 62 36.79 22.84 -29.89
CA VAL A 62 36.12 21.82 -29.06
C VAL A 62 37.17 21.01 -28.28
N GLY A 63 37.06 20.96 -26.96
CA GLY A 63 37.99 20.30 -26.06
C GLY A 63 39.26 21.10 -25.73
N GLU A 64 39.37 22.35 -26.19
CA GLU A 64 40.51 23.22 -25.86
C GLU A 64 40.24 24.04 -24.58
N VAL A 65 41.23 24.10 -23.68
CA VAL A 65 41.22 24.90 -22.45
C VAL A 65 42.23 26.04 -22.57
N VAL A 66 41.75 27.27 -22.69
CA VAL A 66 42.58 28.45 -22.97
C VAL A 66 42.67 29.37 -21.76
N LEU A 67 43.88 29.57 -21.21
CA LEU A 67 44.12 30.46 -20.06
C LEU A 67 44.65 31.85 -20.50
N LEU A 68 43.97 32.91 -20.08
CA LEU A 68 44.39 34.30 -20.24
C LEU A 68 45.07 34.79 -18.95
N THR A 69 46.36 35.11 -19.02
CA THR A 69 47.24 35.35 -17.84
C THR A 69 47.48 36.82 -17.50
N GLY A 70 47.15 37.76 -18.39
CA GLY A 70 47.20 39.18 -18.07
C GLY A 70 47.00 40.11 -19.27
N GLY A 71 46.42 41.29 -19.01
CA GLY A 71 46.11 42.31 -20.03
C GLY A 71 44.70 42.20 -20.61
N THR A 72 44.34 43.16 -21.48
CA THR A 72 42.99 43.30 -22.05
C THR A 72 42.88 42.66 -23.43
N TYR A 73 41.90 41.77 -23.62
CA TYR A 73 41.66 41.02 -24.84
C TYR A 73 40.33 41.46 -25.46
N THR A 74 40.35 42.00 -26.69
CA THR A 74 39.18 42.66 -27.31
C THR A 74 38.73 42.05 -28.64
N GLY A 75 39.46 41.07 -29.18
CA GLY A 75 39.05 40.33 -30.37
C GLY A 75 37.96 39.32 -30.04
N GLY A 76 36.83 39.39 -30.75
CA GLY A 76 35.72 38.47 -30.58
C GLY A 76 35.93 37.07 -31.17
N SER A 77 34.94 36.19 -30.98
CA SER A 77 34.80 34.94 -31.75
C SER A 77 33.42 34.81 -32.38
N ASN A 78 33.37 34.24 -33.59
CA ASN A 78 32.12 33.93 -34.31
C ASN A 78 31.60 32.52 -34.07
N ASP A 79 32.44 31.66 -33.49
CA ASP A 79 32.13 30.29 -33.10
C ASP A 79 32.82 30.05 -31.76
N PHE A 80 32.05 29.66 -30.74
CA PHE A 80 32.55 29.30 -29.42
C PHE A 80 31.85 28.01 -28.99
N PRO A 81 32.28 26.87 -29.54
CA PRO A 81 31.47 25.66 -29.62
C PRO A 81 31.38 24.93 -28.28
N SER A 82 30.40 24.04 -28.16
CA SER A 82 30.25 23.20 -26.96
C SER A 82 31.49 22.36 -26.71
N GLY A 83 31.94 22.34 -25.45
CA GLY A 83 33.20 21.73 -25.03
C GLY A 83 34.46 22.60 -25.21
N ALA A 84 34.36 23.83 -25.74
CA ALA A 84 35.43 24.82 -25.65
C ALA A 84 35.45 25.47 -24.25
N VAL A 85 36.64 25.76 -23.70
CA VAL A 85 36.82 26.37 -22.37
C VAL A 85 37.75 27.58 -22.43
N LEU A 86 37.32 28.70 -21.85
CA LEU A 86 38.09 29.94 -21.75
C LEU A 86 38.20 30.40 -20.28
N CYS A 87 39.44 30.48 -19.79
CA CYS A 87 39.77 30.81 -18.41
C CYS A 87 40.41 32.21 -18.33
N VAL A 88 39.84 33.12 -17.54
CA VAL A 88 40.31 34.50 -17.38
C VAL A 88 40.88 34.68 -15.97
N SER A 89 42.20 34.82 -15.83
CA SER A 89 42.84 35.02 -14.52
C SER A 89 42.58 36.42 -13.95
N ALA A 90 42.81 36.60 -12.64
CA ALA A 90 42.59 37.84 -11.90
C ALA A 90 43.22 39.11 -12.53
N ASN A 91 44.33 38.98 -13.27
CA ASN A 91 45.04 40.10 -13.91
C ASN A 91 44.68 40.30 -15.40
N ALA A 92 43.72 39.53 -15.92
CA ALA A 92 43.26 39.59 -17.31
C ALA A 92 41.89 40.27 -17.42
N THR A 93 41.63 40.88 -18.58
CA THR A 93 40.34 41.47 -18.93
C THR A 93 39.87 40.93 -20.27
N LEU A 94 38.78 40.16 -20.28
CA LEU A 94 38.11 39.64 -21.46
C LEU A 94 36.99 40.61 -21.88
N ALA A 95 37.22 41.46 -22.87
CA ALA A 95 36.24 42.43 -23.37
C ALA A 95 36.01 42.27 -24.89
N PRO A 96 35.57 41.08 -25.36
CA PRO A 96 35.44 40.76 -26.77
C PRO A 96 34.41 41.67 -27.46
N SER A 97 34.77 42.18 -28.62
CA SER A 97 33.88 42.98 -29.48
C SER A 97 32.63 42.23 -29.96
N TYR A 98 32.64 40.89 -29.95
CA TYR A 98 31.51 40.01 -30.22
C TYR A 98 31.78 38.59 -29.68
N LEU A 99 30.74 37.86 -29.28
CA LEU A 99 30.82 36.44 -28.92
C LEU A 99 29.57 35.73 -29.47
N ASN A 100 29.63 35.36 -30.75
CA ASN A 100 28.49 34.79 -31.46
C ASN A 100 28.47 33.26 -31.29
N ASN A 101 27.28 32.66 -31.37
CA ASN A 101 27.07 31.20 -31.27
C ASN A 101 27.68 30.58 -30.00
N ALA A 102 27.61 31.29 -28.87
CA ALA A 102 28.19 30.86 -27.61
C ALA A 102 27.53 29.56 -27.11
N GLY A 103 28.34 28.50 -26.98
CA GLY A 103 27.94 27.20 -26.45
C GLY A 103 29.03 26.50 -25.62
N GLY A 104 30.24 27.05 -25.53
CA GLY A 104 31.30 26.63 -24.61
C GLY A 104 31.21 27.26 -23.22
N ALA A 105 32.25 27.08 -22.40
CA ALA A 105 32.31 27.53 -21.01
C ALA A 105 33.36 28.65 -20.77
N VAL A 106 32.98 29.71 -20.08
CA VAL A 106 33.89 30.78 -19.61
C VAL A 106 33.97 30.76 -18.10
N TYR A 107 35.19 30.66 -17.56
CA TYR A 107 35.49 30.75 -16.13
C TYR A 107 36.27 32.04 -15.88
N ASN A 108 35.72 32.97 -15.11
CA ASN A 108 36.28 34.31 -14.90
C ASN A 108 36.63 34.60 -13.44
N LEU A 109 37.93 34.70 -13.17
CA LEU A 109 38.51 35.23 -11.93
C LEU A 109 38.96 36.69 -12.10
N GLY A 110 39.00 37.21 -13.33
CA GLY A 110 39.39 38.58 -13.68
C GLY A 110 38.21 39.49 -14.01
N THR A 111 38.36 40.31 -15.04
CA THR A 111 37.24 41.13 -15.57
C THR A 111 36.72 40.56 -16.89
N ALA A 112 35.41 40.42 -17.04
CA ALA A 112 34.73 40.03 -18.27
C ALA A 112 33.65 41.05 -18.66
N THR A 113 33.66 41.49 -19.92
CA THR A 113 32.63 42.36 -20.50
C THR A 113 32.17 41.76 -21.81
N PHE A 114 30.99 41.13 -21.79
CA PHE A 114 30.34 40.57 -22.96
C PHE A 114 29.39 41.64 -23.53
N PRO A 115 29.38 41.91 -24.84
CA PRO A 115 28.51 42.94 -25.41
C PRO A 115 27.04 42.61 -25.20
N SER A 116 26.68 41.35 -25.42
CA SER A 116 25.43 40.69 -25.01
C SER A 116 25.67 39.18 -24.86
N ALA A 117 24.84 38.51 -24.06
CA ALA A 117 24.68 37.06 -24.18
C ALA A 117 23.46 36.80 -25.08
N ALA A 118 23.69 36.29 -26.29
CA ALA A 118 22.66 35.82 -27.21
C ALA A 118 22.88 34.33 -27.47
N VAL A 119 22.36 33.49 -26.56
CA VAL A 119 22.75 32.07 -26.45
C VAL A 119 21.75 31.16 -27.15
N GLN A 120 22.25 30.26 -28.01
CA GLN A 120 21.49 29.21 -28.71
C GLN A 120 21.96 27.78 -28.39
N GLY A 121 22.95 27.60 -27.52
CA GLY A 121 23.49 26.30 -27.12
C GLY A 121 23.96 26.30 -25.66
N SER A 122 24.62 25.22 -25.23
CA SER A 122 24.99 24.91 -23.82
C SER A 122 26.05 25.81 -23.18
N PHE A 123 25.91 27.14 -23.30
CA PHE A 123 26.84 28.11 -22.73
C PHE A 123 26.91 28.02 -21.20
N ILE A 124 28.13 28.08 -20.66
CA ILE A 124 28.39 28.20 -19.23
C ILE A 124 29.18 29.50 -19.00
N LEU A 125 28.75 30.31 -18.03
CA LEU A 125 29.57 31.33 -17.41
C LEU A 125 29.69 31.01 -15.93
N GLU A 126 30.91 30.93 -15.42
CA GLU A 126 31.22 30.89 -14.00
C GLU A 126 32.07 32.14 -13.69
N ASN A 127 31.65 32.95 -12.73
CA ASN A 127 32.27 34.24 -12.41
C ASN A 127 32.56 34.41 -10.91
N GLU A 128 33.82 34.19 -10.53
CA GLU A 128 34.38 34.60 -9.23
C GLU A 128 34.91 36.05 -9.25
N GLY A 129 35.12 36.62 -10.45
CA GLY A 129 35.59 37.98 -10.70
C GLY A 129 34.50 39.02 -10.97
N THR A 130 34.73 39.95 -11.90
CA THR A 130 33.72 40.94 -12.34
C THR A 130 33.25 40.62 -13.76
N ALA A 131 31.97 40.26 -13.94
CA ALA A 131 31.30 40.08 -15.22
C ALA A 131 30.34 41.24 -15.53
N SER A 132 30.14 41.52 -16.82
CA SER A 132 29.24 42.59 -17.27
C SER A 132 28.61 42.32 -18.63
N PHE A 133 27.33 42.69 -18.76
CA PHE A 133 26.49 42.56 -19.97
C PHE A 133 25.78 43.89 -20.27
N PRO A 134 26.44 44.86 -20.93
CA PRO A 134 25.88 46.21 -21.10
C PRO A 134 24.58 46.27 -21.92
N GLN A 135 24.36 45.33 -22.85
CA GLN A 135 23.12 45.27 -23.65
C GLN A 135 22.09 44.23 -23.16
N GLY A 136 22.37 43.53 -22.06
CA GLY A 136 21.47 42.53 -21.48
C GLY A 136 21.90 41.07 -21.68
N VAL A 137 21.13 40.18 -21.06
CA VAL A 137 21.29 38.71 -21.15
C VAL A 137 20.02 38.12 -21.77
N ASN A 138 20.15 37.42 -22.90
CA ASN A 138 19.03 36.75 -23.57
C ASN A 138 19.38 35.31 -23.98
N THR A 139 18.79 34.32 -23.32
CA THR A 139 19.06 32.89 -23.60
C THR A 139 17.81 32.18 -24.14
N ASN A 140 17.97 31.53 -25.30
CA ASN A 140 16.92 30.82 -26.03
C ASN A 140 17.10 29.29 -25.96
N GLY A 141 17.84 28.80 -24.97
CA GLY A 141 18.22 27.40 -24.82
C GLY A 141 18.98 27.15 -23.51
N PRO A 142 19.30 25.88 -23.21
CA PRO A 142 19.90 25.48 -21.93
C PRO A 142 21.25 26.14 -21.77
N SER A 143 21.46 26.83 -20.64
CA SER A 143 22.64 27.63 -20.35
C SER A 143 22.76 27.84 -18.84
N THR A 144 23.99 27.91 -18.33
CA THR A 144 24.24 28.07 -16.89
C THR A 144 25.04 29.34 -16.63
N LEU A 145 24.51 30.23 -15.80
CA LEU A 145 25.21 31.42 -15.32
C LEU A 145 25.41 31.27 -13.82
N GLU A 146 26.65 31.14 -13.37
CA GLU A 146 27.04 31.06 -11.95
C GLU A 146 27.88 32.29 -11.60
N ASN A 147 27.48 33.02 -10.56
CA ASN A 147 28.14 34.25 -10.12
C ASN A 147 28.45 34.24 -8.62
N ARG A 148 29.74 34.15 -8.28
CA ARG A 148 30.28 34.34 -6.92
C ARG A 148 30.87 35.73 -6.71
N GLY A 149 31.19 36.44 -7.81
CA GLY A 149 31.73 37.79 -7.81
C GLY A 149 30.69 38.87 -8.13
N THR A 150 31.04 39.85 -8.96
CA THR A 150 30.14 40.96 -9.37
C THR A 150 29.63 40.79 -10.79
N LEU A 151 28.31 40.86 -10.99
CA LEU A 151 27.64 40.75 -12.29
C LEU A 151 26.75 41.98 -12.56
N THR A 152 27.09 42.78 -13.57
CA THR A 152 26.31 43.99 -13.94
C THR A 152 25.64 43.85 -15.30
N VAL A 153 24.31 43.99 -15.34
CA VAL A 153 23.49 43.89 -16.55
C VAL A 153 22.89 45.26 -16.88
N GLY A 154 23.27 45.84 -18.02
CA GLY A 154 22.95 47.23 -18.39
C GLY A 154 21.54 47.45 -18.93
N THR A 155 20.79 46.38 -19.20
CA THR A 155 19.37 46.40 -19.54
C THR A 155 18.64 45.32 -18.71
N SER A 156 18.00 44.33 -19.33
CA SER A 156 17.27 43.25 -18.66
C SER A 156 18.00 41.90 -18.73
N ILE A 157 17.56 40.98 -17.86
CA ILE A 157 17.79 39.54 -18.00
C ILE A 157 16.50 38.92 -18.56
N SER A 158 16.62 38.11 -19.62
CA SER A 158 15.53 37.32 -20.20
C SER A 158 16.05 35.92 -20.50
N ILE A 159 15.69 34.93 -19.67
CA ILE A 159 16.20 33.56 -19.86
C ILE A 159 15.08 32.57 -20.11
N SER A 160 15.33 31.54 -20.91
CA SER A 160 14.35 30.55 -21.34
C SER A 160 14.98 29.18 -21.66
N GLY A 161 14.16 28.19 -22.04
CA GLY A 161 14.65 26.95 -22.67
C GLY A 161 15.52 26.06 -21.78
N GLY A 162 15.26 26.02 -20.47
CA GLY A 162 16.05 25.22 -19.51
C GLY A 162 17.26 25.95 -18.91
N ALA A 163 17.38 27.26 -19.09
CA ALA A 163 18.46 28.06 -18.51
C ALA A 163 18.41 28.15 -16.97
N GLN A 164 19.60 28.20 -16.36
CA GLN A 164 19.83 28.23 -14.92
C GLN A 164 20.72 29.43 -14.54
N LEU A 165 20.36 30.12 -13.45
CA LEU A 165 21.11 31.25 -12.87
C LEU A 165 21.37 30.98 -11.39
N PHE A 166 22.64 30.90 -10.99
CA PHE A 166 23.11 30.73 -9.62
C PHE A 166 23.86 32.00 -9.20
N ASN A 167 23.54 32.58 -8.04
CA ASN A 167 24.23 33.75 -7.52
C ASN A 167 24.56 33.67 -6.03
N ASP A 168 25.86 33.65 -5.72
CA ASP A 168 26.41 33.84 -4.38
C ASP A 168 27.05 35.22 -4.20
N GLY A 169 27.28 35.94 -5.31
CA GLY A 169 27.87 37.27 -5.34
C GLY A 169 26.85 38.41 -5.43
N THR A 170 27.22 39.50 -6.11
CA THR A 170 26.36 40.67 -6.31
C THR A 170 25.92 40.81 -7.78
N VAL A 171 24.62 40.76 -8.05
CA VAL A 171 24.03 41.07 -9.36
C VAL A 171 23.34 42.44 -9.32
N THR A 172 23.59 43.29 -10.30
CA THR A 172 22.81 44.52 -10.54
C THR A 172 22.23 44.51 -11.95
N VAL A 173 20.91 44.61 -12.07
CA VAL A 173 20.16 44.68 -13.33
C VAL A 173 19.52 46.06 -13.45
N ALA A 174 19.86 46.80 -14.50
CA ALA A 174 19.38 48.18 -14.68
C ALA A 174 17.92 48.28 -15.18
N GLY A 175 17.38 47.20 -15.73
CA GLY A 175 15.97 47.01 -16.07
C GLY A 175 15.40 45.78 -15.35
N GLY A 176 14.47 45.08 -16.01
CA GLY A 176 13.74 43.93 -15.43
C GLY A 176 14.40 42.55 -15.55
N VAL A 177 13.82 41.56 -14.87
CA VAL A 177 14.21 40.14 -14.95
C VAL A 177 13.02 39.28 -15.35
N ASN A 178 13.09 38.64 -16.53
CA ASN A 178 12.06 37.75 -17.06
C ASN A 178 12.57 36.31 -17.14
N LEU A 179 12.04 35.46 -16.27
CA LEU A 179 12.30 34.02 -16.25
C LEU A 179 11.16 33.32 -17.01
N ASN A 180 11.46 32.61 -18.09
CA ASN A 180 10.47 31.91 -18.91
C ASN A 180 10.32 30.43 -18.48
N GLY A 181 9.39 29.71 -19.10
CA GLY A 181 9.07 28.31 -18.81
C GLY A 181 10.31 27.41 -18.66
N GLY A 182 10.37 26.66 -17.56
CA GLY A 182 11.42 25.67 -17.30
C GLY A 182 12.78 26.24 -16.88
N THR A 183 12.86 27.50 -16.45
CA THR A 183 14.10 28.11 -15.94
C THR A 183 14.24 28.02 -14.42
N VAL A 184 15.48 28.11 -13.92
CA VAL A 184 15.81 28.08 -12.49
C VAL A 184 16.66 29.29 -12.11
N LEU A 185 16.34 29.95 -11.00
CA LEU A 185 17.18 30.97 -10.36
C LEU A 185 17.40 30.59 -8.89
N ALA A 186 18.64 30.44 -8.47
CA ALA A 186 19.04 30.28 -7.08
C ALA A 186 19.92 31.46 -6.64
N ASN A 187 19.64 32.04 -5.46
CA ASN A 187 20.37 33.17 -4.91
C ASN A 187 20.75 32.94 -3.44
N THR A 188 22.03 32.99 -3.11
CA THR A 188 22.54 33.18 -1.73
C THR A 188 23.08 34.60 -1.52
N GLY A 189 23.48 35.30 -2.59
CA GLY A 189 24.05 36.65 -2.55
C GLY A 189 23.04 37.80 -2.65
N VAL A 190 23.46 38.91 -3.27
CA VAL A 190 22.64 40.12 -3.48
C VAL A 190 22.22 40.24 -4.94
N ILE A 191 20.93 40.43 -5.22
CA ILE A 191 20.41 40.79 -6.55
C ILE A 191 19.59 42.07 -6.42
N THR A 192 19.95 43.10 -7.19
CA THR A 192 19.17 44.35 -7.32
C THR A 192 18.65 44.48 -8.75
N VAL A 193 17.33 44.64 -8.90
CA VAL A 193 16.62 44.75 -10.18
C VAL A 193 15.85 46.06 -10.23
N ASN A 194 16.29 46.98 -11.08
CA ASN A 194 15.73 48.34 -11.18
C ASN A 194 14.53 48.42 -12.15
N GLY A 195 13.65 47.41 -12.13
CA GLY A 195 12.49 47.31 -13.01
C GLY A 195 11.59 46.11 -12.70
N ASP A 196 10.54 45.94 -13.49
CA ASP A 196 9.56 44.85 -13.33
C ASP A 196 10.18 43.47 -13.55
N SER A 197 9.72 42.48 -12.79
CA SER A 197 10.23 41.09 -12.85
C SER A 197 9.10 40.08 -12.99
N THR A 198 9.29 39.10 -13.88
CA THR A 198 8.31 38.04 -14.16
C THR A 198 8.93 36.66 -13.97
N VAL A 199 8.26 35.79 -13.21
CA VAL A 199 8.68 34.42 -12.95
C VAL A 199 7.69 33.45 -13.61
N ASN A 200 8.18 32.66 -14.57
CA ASN A 200 7.49 31.51 -15.17
C ASN A 200 8.28 30.19 -14.91
N GLY A 201 9.01 30.12 -13.79
CA GLY A 201 9.98 29.08 -13.49
C GLY A 201 10.15 28.83 -11.99
N VAL A 202 11.32 28.36 -11.57
CA VAL A 202 11.66 28.11 -10.17
C VAL A 202 12.63 29.17 -9.65
N VAL A 203 12.29 29.83 -8.56
CA VAL A 203 13.15 30.77 -7.82
C VAL A 203 13.38 30.25 -6.40
N ALA A 204 14.64 30.20 -5.97
CA ALA A 204 15.04 29.89 -4.61
C ALA A 204 15.95 31.00 -4.07
N ASN A 205 15.44 31.82 -3.15
CA ASN A 205 16.18 32.91 -2.53
C ASN A 205 16.55 32.60 -1.08
N THR A 206 17.84 32.67 -0.79
CA THR A 206 18.46 32.61 0.54
C THR A 206 19.29 33.86 0.85
N GLY A 207 19.36 34.83 -0.07
CA GLY A 207 20.06 36.11 0.10
C GLY A 207 19.14 37.34 0.01
N ASN A 208 19.71 38.49 -0.36
CA ASN A 208 18.96 39.73 -0.60
C ASN A 208 18.53 39.80 -2.08
N ILE A 209 17.22 39.80 -2.36
CA ILE A 209 16.66 40.23 -3.64
C ILE A 209 15.91 41.55 -3.43
N THR A 210 16.22 42.56 -4.24
CA THR A 210 15.52 43.84 -4.32
C THR A 210 14.98 44.02 -5.73
N VAL A 211 13.66 44.14 -5.88
CA VAL A 211 12.98 44.49 -7.14
C VAL A 211 12.32 45.84 -6.94
N THR A 212 12.71 46.88 -7.70
CA THR A 212 12.11 48.22 -7.55
C THR A 212 10.77 48.35 -8.29
N GLY A 213 10.55 47.52 -9.31
CA GLY A 213 9.29 47.42 -10.05
C GLY A 213 8.31 46.40 -9.44
N ARG A 214 7.31 45.99 -10.22
CA ARG A 214 6.40 44.90 -9.89
C ARG A 214 7.12 43.54 -9.91
N LEU A 215 6.74 42.64 -9.02
CA LEU A 215 7.10 41.22 -9.12
C LEU A 215 5.85 40.37 -9.40
N THR A 216 5.87 39.63 -10.51
CA THR A 216 4.79 38.72 -10.92
C THR A 216 5.30 37.28 -10.94
N VAL A 217 4.66 36.39 -10.19
CA VAL A 217 4.89 34.94 -10.21
C VAL A 217 3.70 34.28 -10.90
N ASN A 218 3.89 33.74 -12.10
CA ASN A 218 2.80 33.21 -12.92
C ASN A 218 2.40 31.76 -12.53
N GLY A 219 1.22 31.33 -12.97
CA GLY A 219 0.73 29.96 -12.76
C GLY A 219 1.73 28.88 -13.19
N GLY A 220 1.84 27.82 -12.38
CA GLY A 220 2.82 26.74 -12.55
C GLY A 220 4.25 27.06 -12.07
N SER A 221 4.54 28.30 -11.68
CA SER A 221 5.84 28.72 -11.15
C SER A 221 5.99 28.43 -9.66
N THR A 222 7.22 28.43 -9.15
CA THR A 222 7.53 28.35 -7.72
C THR A 222 8.51 29.44 -7.32
N LEU A 223 8.25 30.17 -6.23
CA LEU A 223 9.18 31.09 -5.59
C LEU A 223 9.33 30.71 -4.11
N THR A 224 10.54 30.40 -3.67
CA THR A 224 10.85 30.14 -2.26
C THR A 224 11.77 31.24 -1.73
N ASN A 225 11.46 31.86 -0.59
CA ASN A 225 12.23 32.95 0.01
C ASN A 225 12.58 32.68 1.48
N SER A 226 13.88 32.79 1.82
CA SER A 226 14.45 32.43 3.12
C SER A 226 15.34 33.51 3.75
N CYS A 227 15.96 34.45 3.00
CA CYS A 227 16.47 35.72 3.56
C CYS A 227 15.51 36.87 3.24
N ARG A 228 15.81 37.78 2.30
CA ARG A 228 14.99 38.97 2.04
C ARG A 228 14.57 39.11 0.59
N LEU A 229 13.30 39.43 0.39
CA LEU A 229 12.72 39.86 -0.86
C LEU A 229 12.05 41.23 -0.65
N THR A 230 12.76 42.30 -1.03
CA THR A 230 12.24 43.67 -1.09
C THR A 230 11.57 43.88 -2.45
N VAL A 231 10.31 44.32 -2.46
CA VAL A 231 9.55 44.61 -3.70
C VAL A 231 8.95 46.00 -3.61
N GLY A 232 9.41 46.95 -4.41
CA GLY A 232 9.03 48.37 -4.27
C GLY A 232 7.61 48.75 -4.75
N SER A 233 6.89 47.81 -5.37
CA SER A 233 5.61 48.04 -6.07
C SER A 233 4.59 46.94 -5.70
N ASP A 234 3.87 46.36 -6.67
CA ASP A 234 2.97 45.21 -6.47
C ASP A 234 3.72 43.86 -6.44
N LEU A 235 3.13 42.88 -5.74
CA LEU A 235 3.54 41.47 -5.74
C LEU A 235 2.31 40.61 -6.10
N THR A 236 2.28 40.10 -7.32
CA THR A 236 1.21 39.22 -7.81
C THR A 236 1.70 37.77 -7.84
N ASN A 237 1.12 36.90 -7.00
CA ASN A 237 1.40 35.47 -7.00
C ASN A 237 0.21 34.67 -7.56
N GLY A 238 0.31 34.20 -8.80
CA GLY A 238 -0.51 33.13 -9.36
C GLY A 238 0.14 31.73 -9.29
N GLY A 239 1.38 31.63 -8.80
CA GLY A 239 2.12 30.38 -8.64
C GLY A 239 2.12 29.84 -7.21
N ALA A 240 3.18 29.11 -6.86
CA ALA A 240 3.45 28.64 -5.50
C ALA A 240 4.55 29.49 -4.83
N LEU A 241 4.18 30.35 -3.89
CA LEU A 241 5.10 31.18 -3.10
C LEU A 241 5.27 30.58 -1.70
N ASN A 242 6.48 30.14 -1.36
CA ASN A 242 6.85 29.70 -0.02
C ASN A 242 7.75 30.77 0.64
N ASN A 243 7.37 31.28 1.80
CA ASN A 243 8.17 32.27 2.53
C ASN A 243 8.51 31.79 3.95
N SER A 244 9.80 31.73 4.27
CA SER A 244 10.35 31.57 5.62
C SER A 244 11.28 32.74 6.01
N GLY A 245 11.57 33.64 5.07
CA GLY A 245 12.31 34.89 5.28
C GLY A 245 11.40 36.12 5.40
N VAL A 246 11.98 37.30 5.12
CA VAL A 246 11.29 38.60 5.13
C VAL A 246 10.89 38.99 3.70
N ILE A 247 9.62 39.34 3.51
CA ILE A 247 9.15 40.12 2.36
C ILE A 247 8.83 41.53 2.86
N SER A 248 9.41 42.57 2.25
CA SER A 248 9.31 43.96 2.75
C SER A 248 9.16 45.02 1.65
N ASP A 249 8.83 46.23 2.12
CA ASP A 249 8.78 47.49 1.35
C ASP A 249 7.73 47.51 0.23
N LEU A 250 6.77 46.58 0.28
CA LEU A 250 5.68 46.43 -0.67
C LEU A 250 4.67 47.59 -0.56
N THR A 251 4.94 48.65 -1.33
CA THR A 251 4.11 49.87 -1.38
C THR A 251 2.79 49.67 -2.13
N GLY A 252 2.77 48.72 -3.08
CA GLY A 252 1.60 48.30 -3.83
C GLY A 252 0.78 47.22 -3.12
N GLN A 253 0.11 46.39 -3.92
CA GLN A 253 -0.74 45.31 -3.44
C GLN A 253 0.00 43.97 -3.44
N LEU A 254 -0.14 43.18 -2.38
CA LEU A 254 0.12 41.74 -2.43
C LEU A 254 -1.17 41.05 -2.89
N GLN A 255 -1.18 40.48 -4.09
CA GLN A 255 -2.32 39.73 -4.62
C GLN A 255 -1.97 38.25 -4.78
N ASN A 256 -2.59 37.40 -3.96
CA ASN A 256 -2.43 35.94 -4.02
C ASN A 256 -3.57 35.29 -4.81
N ASN A 257 -3.30 35.07 -6.10
CA ASN A 257 -4.10 34.31 -7.07
C ASN A 257 -3.63 32.84 -7.18
N GLY A 258 -2.87 32.34 -6.20
CA GLY A 258 -2.25 31.01 -6.24
C GLY A 258 -2.10 30.41 -4.84
N ARG A 259 -1.02 29.63 -4.64
CA ARG A 259 -0.67 29.10 -3.32
C ARG A 259 0.38 29.97 -2.66
N LEU A 260 0.09 30.43 -1.46
CA LEU A 260 1.04 31.04 -0.53
C LEU A 260 1.22 30.09 0.67
N ARG A 261 2.46 29.88 1.10
CA ARG A 261 2.77 29.19 2.36
C ARG A 261 3.80 29.98 3.14
N GLN A 262 3.49 30.27 4.40
CA GLN A 262 4.29 31.16 5.25
C GLN A 262 4.71 30.41 6.52
N ASP A 263 5.97 30.03 6.61
CA ASP A 263 6.56 29.33 7.75
C ASP A 263 7.35 30.30 8.65
N PRO A 264 7.46 30.07 9.97
CA PRO A 264 8.42 30.77 10.82
C PRO A 264 9.88 30.50 10.39
N PRO A 265 10.81 31.45 10.62
CA PRO A 265 10.62 32.74 11.30
C PRO A 265 9.87 33.80 10.46
N GLY A 266 9.52 33.46 9.22
CA GLY A 266 9.17 34.37 8.15
C GLY A 266 8.06 35.38 8.43
N VAL A 267 8.22 36.53 7.79
CA VAL A 267 7.40 37.72 7.90
C VAL A 267 7.09 38.26 6.51
N THR A 268 5.84 38.60 6.26
CA THR A 268 5.43 39.38 5.08
C THR A 268 4.89 40.73 5.53
N VAL A 269 5.44 41.81 4.98
CA VAL A 269 5.00 43.20 5.23
C VAL A 269 4.63 43.86 3.91
N GLY A 270 3.47 44.50 3.88
CA GLY A 270 3.06 45.32 2.74
C GLY A 270 1.96 46.31 3.09
N ARG A 271 1.52 47.07 2.09
CA ARG A 271 0.40 48.00 2.24
C ARG A 271 -0.93 47.25 2.15
N ASP A 272 -1.39 46.92 0.94
CA ASP A 272 -2.67 46.21 0.73
C ASP A 272 -2.45 44.69 0.54
N PHE A 273 -3.42 43.86 0.95
CA PHE A 273 -3.40 42.40 0.78
C PHE A 273 -4.72 41.86 0.23
N GLY A 274 -4.65 41.04 -0.82
CA GLY A 274 -5.76 40.27 -1.35
C GLY A 274 -5.40 38.80 -1.54
N ASN A 275 -6.33 37.91 -1.23
CA ASN A 275 -6.17 36.46 -1.37
C ASN A 275 -7.41 35.82 -2.01
N ASP A 276 -7.27 35.33 -3.23
CA ASP A 276 -8.35 34.76 -4.03
C ASP A 276 -8.19 33.24 -4.23
N GLN A 277 -7.16 32.62 -3.64
CA GLN A 277 -6.89 31.18 -3.74
C GLN A 277 -6.53 30.53 -2.39
N SER A 278 -5.26 30.44 -2.01
CA SER A 278 -4.86 29.74 -0.77
C SER A 278 -3.65 30.32 -0.04
N VAL A 279 -3.79 30.46 1.27
CA VAL A 279 -2.69 30.73 2.23
C VAL A 279 -2.66 29.63 3.29
N THR A 280 -1.46 29.10 3.55
CA THR A 280 -1.16 28.02 4.50
C THR A 280 0.10 28.31 5.33
N GLY A 281 0.42 27.52 6.35
CA GLY A 281 1.56 27.74 7.24
C GLY A 281 1.17 28.31 8.61
N TYR A 282 2.13 28.93 9.30
CA TYR A 282 1.98 29.45 10.68
C TYR A 282 2.96 30.59 11.03
N GLY A 283 3.45 31.31 10.00
CA GLY A 283 4.30 32.50 10.16
C GLY A 283 3.51 33.81 10.35
N ARG A 284 4.14 34.94 10.03
CA ARG A 284 3.66 36.29 10.42
C ARG A 284 3.37 37.21 9.24
N TYR A 285 2.35 38.05 9.40
CA TYR A 285 1.95 39.09 8.45
C TYR A 285 1.76 40.44 9.14
N ARG A 286 2.11 41.54 8.46
CA ARG A 286 1.74 42.91 8.84
C ARG A 286 1.25 43.69 7.62
N PHE A 287 0.06 44.29 7.72
CA PHE A 287 -0.53 45.11 6.67
C PHE A 287 -1.00 46.47 7.21
N SER A 288 -0.99 47.50 6.37
CA SER A 288 -1.35 48.89 6.75
C SER A 288 -2.40 49.56 5.85
N GLY A 289 -2.71 48.92 4.72
CA GLY A 289 -3.87 49.18 3.87
C GLY A 289 -4.89 48.04 3.98
N THR A 290 -5.80 47.98 3.02
CA THR A 290 -6.95 47.06 3.06
C THR A 290 -6.54 45.58 2.98
N THR A 291 -7.17 44.76 3.82
CA THR A 291 -6.97 43.30 3.84
C THR A 291 -8.21 42.55 3.33
N LYS A 292 -8.06 41.66 2.35
CA LYS A 292 -9.17 40.93 1.72
C LYS A 292 -8.88 39.44 1.56
N THR A 293 -9.91 38.60 1.73
CA THR A 293 -9.83 37.17 1.38
C THR A 293 -11.13 36.66 0.79
N GLN A 294 -11.05 36.16 -0.44
CA GLN A 294 -12.08 35.40 -1.15
C GLN A 294 -11.71 33.91 -1.20
N GLY A 295 -10.42 33.60 -1.22
CA GLY A 295 -9.87 32.25 -1.07
C GLY A 295 -9.74 31.79 0.39
N THR A 296 -9.03 30.69 0.57
CA THR A 296 -8.69 30.11 1.88
C THR A 296 -7.52 30.84 2.53
N PHE A 297 -7.64 31.17 3.81
CA PHE A 297 -6.54 31.65 4.66
C PHE A 297 -6.54 30.82 5.95
N VAL A 298 -5.78 29.72 5.94
CA VAL A 298 -5.91 28.66 6.95
C VAL A 298 -4.54 28.32 7.54
N GLY A 299 -4.36 28.58 8.84
CA GLY A 299 -3.17 28.12 9.56
C GLY A 299 -3.13 26.61 9.73
N ASP A 300 -1.93 26.03 9.76
CA ASP A 300 -1.73 24.57 9.69
C ASP A 300 -2.42 23.80 10.86
N SER A 301 -2.64 24.42 12.03
CA SER A 301 -3.50 23.88 13.11
C SER A 301 -3.90 24.95 14.14
N PRO A 302 -4.88 24.71 15.04
CA PRO A 302 -5.18 25.64 16.14
C PRO A 302 -4.00 25.92 17.08
N SER A 303 -3.05 24.98 17.20
CA SER A 303 -1.80 25.12 17.95
C SER A 303 -0.64 25.72 17.13
N ALA A 304 -0.81 25.86 15.82
CA ALA A 304 0.11 26.54 14.91
C ALA A 304 -0.68 27.52 14.01
N PRO A 305 -1.20 28.62 14.57
CA PRO A 305 -1.99 29.59 13.81
C PRO A 305 -1.10 30.58 13.05
N ILE A 306 -1.65 31.18 12.00
CA ILE A 306 -1.05 32.35 11.32
C ILE A 306 -1.27 33.59 12.19
N VAL A 307 -0.22 34.41 12.39
CA VAL A 307 -0.30 35.66 13.16
C VAL A 307 -0.39 36.86 12.21
N VAL A 308 -1.44 37.67 12.36
CA VAL A 308 -1.69 38.85 11.52
C VAL A 308 -1.71 40.12 12.38
N GLN A 309 -0.87 41.10 12.02
CA GLN A 309 -0.94 42.47 12.51
C GLN A 309 -1.61 43.36 11.45
N ASP A 310 -2.91 43.56 11.59
CA ASP A 310 -3.63 44.58 10.82
C ASP A 310 -3.44 45.95 11.49
N LEU A 311 -2.96 46.94 10.73
CA LEU A 311 -2.71 48.32 11.17
C LEU A 311 -3.70 49.32 10.53
N THR A 312 -4.80 48.86 9.95
CA THR A 312 -5.84 49.75 9.42
C THR A 312 -6.47 50.62 10.52
N PRO A 313 -7.08 51.78 10.17
CA PRO A 313 -7.76 52.64 11.15
C PRO A 313 -8.91 51.95 11.92
N THR A 314 -9.43 50.83 11.41
CA THR A 314 -10.43 49.97 12.05
C THR A 314 -9.81 48.80 12.83
N ALA A 315 -8.85 49.14 13.70
CA ALA A 315 -8.04 48.20 14.48
C ALA A 315 -8.85 47.07 15.13
N GLY A 316 -8.36 45.83 14.97
CA GLY A 316 -8.97 44.60 15.51
C GLY A 316 -9.72 43.74 14.50
N ARG A 317 -9.83 44.17 13.24
CA ARG A 317 -10.26 43.30 12.13
C ARG A 317 -9.11 42.41 11.67
N ILE A 318 -9.46 41.22 11.20
CA ILE A 318 -8.59 40.38 10.36
C ILE A 318 -9.40 40.18 9.08
N PHE A 319 -8.92 40.69 7.95
CA PHE A 319 -9.66 40.81 6.68
C PHE A 319 -10.84 41.81 6.75
N ASP A 320 -10.62 43.04 6.27
CA ASP A 320 -11.66 44.05 6.04
C ASP A 320 -12.79 43.57 5.12
N THR A 321 -12.50 42.64 4.21
CA THR A 321 -13.50 41.99 3.34
C THR A 321 -13.24 40.48 3.30
N GLN A 322 -14.16 39.71 3.87
CA GLN A 322 -14.09 38.24 3.92
C GLN A 322 -15.28 37.63 3.18
N ASN A 323 -15.03 37.11 1.97
CA ASN A 323 -15.92 36.19 1.27
C ASN A 323 -15.41 34.73 1.37
N GLY A 324 -14.15 34.55 1.76
CA GLY A 324 -13.46 33.25 1.84
C GLY A 324 -13.38 32.63 3.23
N THR A 325 -12.80 31.43 3.29
CA THR A 325 -12.62 30.68 4.55
C THR A 325 -11.39 31.15 5.30
N VAL A 326 -11.59 31.62 6.54
CA VAL A 326 -10.52 31.96 7.49
C VAL A 326 -10.57 31.00 8.67
N ALA A 327 -9.46 30.32 8.96
CA ALA A 327 -9.34 29.42 10.11
C ALA A 327 -7.92 29.40 10.66
N ASN A 328 -7.74 29.09 11.95
CA ASN A 328 -6.43 29.05 12.60
C ASN A 328 -5.59 30.33 12.34
N ALA A 329 -6.23 31.50 12.37
CA ALA A 329 -5.58 32.80 12.21
C ALA A 329 -5.89 33.68 13.43
N VAL A 330 -4.89 34.39 13.94
CA VAL A 330 -4.99 35.19 15.18
C VAL A 330 -4.42 36.59 14.98
N SER A 331 -5.01 37.57 15.64
CA SER A 331 -4.46 38.92 15.69
C SER A 331 -3.28 38.96 16.68
N GLY A 332 -2.19 39.64 16.31
CA GLY A 332 -1.01 39.79 17.16
C GLY A 332 0.01 40.78 16.63
N THR A 333 0.93 41.21 17.47
CA THR A 333 1.96 42.21 17.12
C THR A 333 3.15 41.54 16.41
N VAL A 334 3.47 41.99 15.19
CA VAL A 334 4.80 41.81 14.58
C VAL A 334 5.68 42.97 15.05
N SER A 335 6.95 42.73 15.38
CA SER A 335 7.86 43.80 15.81
C SER A 335 8.68 44.36 14.66
N ASP A 336 9.04 45.64 14.74
CA ASP A 336 9.93 46.27 13.75
C ASP A 336 11.31 45.62 13.73
N GLN A 337 11.74 45.00 14.84
CA GLN A 337 12.96 44.20 14.91
C GLN A 337 12.88 42.95 14.02
N LEU A 338 11.72 42.28 13.91
CA LEU A 338 11.52 41.14 13.01
C LEU A 338 11.43 41.56 11.52
N ILE A 339 11.18 42.84 11.25
CA ILE A 339 11.01 43.39 9.89
C ILE A 339 12.29 44.05 9.39
N ASN A 340 13.03 44.70 10.28
CA ASN A 340 14.30 45.38 9.99
C ASN A 340 15.52 44.48 10.27
N ALA A 341 15.33 43.31 10.90
CA ALA A 341 16.29 42.24 10.80
C ALA A 341 16.50 41.88 9.32
N GLN A 342 17.68 42.18 8.80
CA GLN A 342 18.31 41.24 7.89
C GLN A 342 18.41 39.90 8.65
N PRO A 343 17.86 38.79 8.11
CA PRO A 343 18.36 37.47 8.46
C PRO A 343 19.90 37.50 8.34
N VAL A 344 20.60 36.76 9.19
CA VAL A 344 21.98 37.09 9.65
C VAL A 344 23.03 37.10 8.51
N ASP A 345 22.66 36.64 7.32
CA ASP A 345 23.52 36.29 6.19
C ASP A 345 23.39 37.26 4.97
N CYS A 346 23.07 38.56 5.18
CA CYS A 346 22.69 39.56 4.15
C CYS A 346 23.30 41.01 4.40
N ALA A 347 23.32 41.99 3.43
CA ALA A 347 24.18 43.24 3.52
C ALA A 347 23.73 44.63 2.87
N GLY A 348 23.98 45.82 3.54
CA GLY A 348 24.08 47.22 2.95
C GLY A 348 23.74 48.51 3.83
N ALA A 349 24.36 49.73 3.64
CA ALA A 349 24.04 51.07 4.31
C ALA A 349 24.77 52.39 3.78
N THR A 350 24.34 53.65 4.14
CA THR A 350 24.89 55.02 3.71
C THR A 350 24.63 56.27 4.66
N PRO A 351 25.19 57.53 4.46
CA PRO A 351 25.24 58.64 5.50
C PRO A 351 24.54 60.05 5.28
N SER A 352 24.04 60.72 6.35
CA SER A 352 23.53 62.14 6.49
C SER A 352 23.68 62.71 7.93
N ALA A 353 23.38 63.99 8.25
CA ALA A 353 23.33 64.55 9.63
C ALA A 353 22.00 64.24 10.37
N ASP A 354 22.00 64.25 11.72
CA ASP A 354 20.86 63.95 12.62
C ASP A 354 21.26 64.28 14.07
N LEU A 355 20.67 65.31 14.68
CA LEU A 355 20.89 65.75 16.07
C LEU A 355 19.81 65.20 16.97
N GLN A 356 20.21 64.40 17.96
CA GLN A 356 19.32 63.78 18.95
C GLN A 356 19.51 64.44 20.32
N VAL A 357 18.44 64.59 21.10
CA VAL A 357 18.51 64.97 22.53
C VAL A 357 17.83 63.91 23.37
N SER A 358 18.64 63.25 24.20
CA SER A 358 18.17 62.26 25.17
C SER A 358 18.41 62.75 26.59
N LYS A 359 17.63 62.23 27.54
CA LYS A 359 17.68 62.60 28.94
C LYS A 359 17.63 61.33 29.79
N THR A 360 18.58 61.24 30.72
CA THR A 360 18.66 60.15 31.69
C THR A 360 18.60 60.70 33.10
N GLY A 361 18.20 59.86 34.04
CA GLY A 361 18.09 60.23 35.45
C GLY A 361 17.72 59.03 36.29
N GLN A 362 17.65 59.24 37.60
CA GLN A 362 17.18 58.22 38.53
C GLN A 362 15.70 57.90 38.24
N SER A 363 15.37 56.65 37.91
CA SER A 363 13.97 56.21 37.74
C SER A 363 13.23 56.14 39.08
N THR A 364 13.96 55.85 40.16
CA THR A 364 13.51 56.01 41.54
C THR A 364 14.60 56.67 42.38
N THR A 365 14.23 57.45 43.39
CA THR A 365 15.17 58.01 44.35
C THR A 365 14.53 58.16 45.73
N SER A 366 15.33 58.24 46.79
CA SER A 366 14.80 58.32 48.16
C SER A 366 14.37 59.74 48.53
N ALA A 367 13.36 59.84 49.40
CA ALA A 367 12.87 61.11 49.93
C ALA A 367 14.02 61.95 50.54
N GLY A 368 14.21 63.19 50.04
CA GLY A 368 15.28 64.08 50.49
C GLY A 368 16.69 63.76 49.96
N ALA A 369 16.86 62.76 49.09
CA ALA A 369 18.12 62.52 48.41
C ALA A 369 18.39 63.58 47.32
N THR A 370 19.66 63.71 46.90
CA THR A 370 19.99 64.47 45.69
C THR A 370 19.58 63.67 44.46
N VAL A 371 18.71 64.24 43.64
CA VAL A 371 18.36 63.72 42.32
C VAL A 371 19.16 64.48 41.27
N SER A 372 19.62 63.76 40.25
CA SER A 372 20.39 64.33 39.14
C SER A 372 19.90 63.75 37.82
N TYR A 373 19.86 64.63 36.82
CA TYR A 373 19.40 64.37 35.46
C TYR A 373 20.52 64.76 34.50
N SER A 374 20.80 63.89 33.54
CA SER A 374 21.87 64.06 32.56
C SER A 374 21.24 64.19 31.17
N VAL A 375 21.30 65.40 30.61
CA VAL A 375 20.86 65.72 29.25
C VAL A 375 22.02 65.51 28.30
N VAL A 376 21.81 64.71 27.26
CA VAL A 376 22.83 64.33 26.28
C VAL A 376 22.34 64.71 24.89
N ALA A 377 23.00 65.68 24.29
CA ALA A 377 22.82 66.03 22.88
C ALA A 377 23.90 65.35 22.03
N THR A 378 23.51 64.65 20.98
CA THR A 378 24.41 63.88 20.11
C THR A 378 24.05 64.10 18.65
N ASN A 379 25.00 64.52 17.81
CA ASN A 379 24.81 64.47 16.36
C ASN A 379 25.15 63.05 15.88
N ALA A 380 24.17 62.14 15.96
CA ALA A 380 24.28 60.73 15.61
C ALA A 380 24.37 60.51 14.11
N GLY A 381 23.83 61.44 13.30
CA GLY A 381 23.99 61.40 11.86
C GLY A 381 25.43 61.69 11.42
N PRO A 382 26.02 60.89 10.51
CA PRO A 382 27.34 61.10 9.94
C PRO A 382 27.65 62.44 9.20
N GLY A 383 26.73 63.42 9.21
CA GLY A 383 26.98 64.82 8.80
C GLY A 383 27.40 65.74 9.96
N THR A 384 27.07 67.05 9.92
CA THR A 384 27.45 68.04 10.96
C THR A 384 26.30 69.01 11.27
N ALA A 385 26.00 69.18 12.56
CA ALA A 385 24.96 70.06 13.08
C ALA A 385 25.50 71.46 13.43
N LEU A 386 24.71 72.49 13.18
CA LEU A 386 25.04 73.91 13.35
C LEU A 386 23.91 74.65 14.10
N GLY A 387 24.23 75.82 14.66
CA GLY A 387 23.26 76.65 15.39
C GLY A 387 22.72 76.02 16.68
N VAL A 388 23.40 75.01 17.25
CA VAL A 388 22.80 74.12 18.24
C VAL A 388 22.52 74.82 19.58
N ILE A 389 21.30 74.67 20.09
CA ILE A 389 20.85 75.12 21.42
C ILE A 389 20.13 73.95 22.11
N VAL A 390 20.33 73.76 23.41
CA VAL A 390 19.64 72.76 24.23
C VAL A 390 18.92 73.46 25.38
N GLN A 391 17.70 73.01 25.69
CA GLN A 391 16.85 73.52 26.77
C GLN A 391 16.32 72.36 27.62
N ASP A 392 15.92 72.66 28.85
CA ASP A 392 15.45 71.65 29.80
C ASP A 392 14.40 72.24 30.76
N LEU A 393 13.17 71.73 30.69
CA LEU A 393 12.02 72.17 31.46
C LEU A 393 11.96 71.41 32.78
N LEU A 394 12.37 72.10 33.84
CA LEU A 394 12.64 71.51 35.15
C LEU A 394 11.34 71.14 35.88
N PRO A 395 11.32 70.09 36.73
CA PRO A 395 10.12 69.71 37.47
C PRO A 395 9.73 70.80 38.48
N PRO A 396 8.46 71.22 38.55
CA PRO A 396 8.04 72.33 39.43
C PRO A 396 8.21 72.05 40.93
N ASN A 397 8.43 70.79 41.31
CA ASN A 397 8.69 70.35 42.69
C ASN A 397 10.15 69.92 42.94
N LEU A 398 11.07 70.13 42.00
CA LEU A 398 12.50 69.88 42.20
C LEU A 398 13.11 71.01 43.05
N VAL A 399 13.64 70.68 44.23
CA VAL A 399 14.08 71.70 45.19
C VAL A 399 15.53 72.10 44.93
N ASN A 400 15.79 73.41 44.82
CA ASN A 400 17.11 74.01 44.58
C ASN A 400 17.86 73.44 43.35
N PRO A 401 17.29 73.53 42.12
CA PRO A 401 17.94 73.03 40.92
C PRO A 401 19.18 73.85 40.53
N VAL A 402 20.23 73.16 40.08
CA VAL A 402 21.51 73.72 39.59
C VAL A 402 21.89 73.04 38.28
N ALA A 403 22.31 73.84 37.29
CA ALA A 403 22.76 73.37 35.98
C ALA A 403 24.29 73.44 35.83
N SER A 404 24.89 72.47 35.15
CA SER A 404 26.33 72.45 34.85
C SER A 404 26.71 73.31 33.63
N ASP A 405 28.01 73.45 33.37
CA ASP A 405 28.58 73.94 32.09
C ASP A 405 28.06 75.30 31.60
N GLY A 406 27.73 76.19 32.54
CA GLY A 406 27.23 77.54 32.25
C GLY A 406 25.76 77.61 31.88
N GLY A 407 24.99 76.55 32.08
CA GLY A 407 23.55 76.52 31.85
C GLY A 407 22.81 77.56 32.68
N VAL A 408 22.06 78.43 32.02
CA VAL A 408 21.30 79.49 32.70
C VAL A 408 19.91 78.95 33.05
N ILE A 409 19.60 78.87 34.34
CA ILE A 409 18.25 78.56 34.83
C ILE A 409 17.47 79.87 34.98
N ALA A 410 16.36 80.00 34.25
CA ALA A 410 15.42 81.10 34.36
C ALA A 410 13.98 80.58 34.25
N SER A 411 13.09 81.06 35.12
CA SER A 411 11.64 80.75 35.09
C SER A 411 11.28 79.25 35.03
N GLY A 412 12.13 78.36 35.58
CA GLY A 412 11.92 76.91 35.57
C GLY A 412 12.49 76.18 34.34
N VAL A 413 13.23 76.86 33.46
CA VAL A 413 13.91 76.27 32.30
C VAL A 413 15.41 76.50 32.42
N ALA A 414 16.22 75.45 32.20
CA ALA A 414 17.66 75.58 31.95
C ALA A 414 17.93 75.70 30.45
N THR A 415 19.00 76.39 30.06
CA THR A 415 19.37 76.55 28.64
C THR A 415 20.88 76.67 28.43
N TRP A 416 21.38 75.98 27.40
CA TRP A 416 22.78 76.00 26.95
C TRP A 416 22.84 76.28 25.44
N SER A 417 23.63 77.27 25.02
CA SER A 417 23.92 77.51 23.60
C SER A 417 25.24 76.82 23.22
N ILE A 418 25.19 75.85 22.31
CA ILE A 418 26.32 74.96 21.98
C ILE A 418 27.10 75.45 20.76
N GLY A 419 26.42 76.00 19.74
CA GLY A 419 27.05 76.47 18.52
C GLY A 419 27.08 75.40 17.41
N SER A 420 28.04 74.46 17.44
CA SER A 420 28.17 73.44 16.39
C SER A 420 28.65 72.09 16.92
N MET A 421 28.28 71.00 16.23
CA MET A 421 28.56 69.61 16.62
C MET A 421 28.86 68.75 15.39
N ALA A 422 30.06 68.17 15.33
CA ALA A 422 30.48 67.26 14.26
C ALA A 422 29.78 65.88 14.32
N ASN A 423 29.95 65.06 13.29
CA ASN A 423 29.56 63.64 13.26
C ASN A 423 29.99 62.90 14.54
N GLY A 424 29.06 62.21 15.19
CA GLY A 424 29.29 61.44 16.43
C GLY A 424 29.58 62.29 17.66
N SER A 425 29.65 63.62 17.52
CA SER A 425 29.95 64.52 18.62
C SER A 425 28.79 64.55 19.61
N THR A 426 29.13 64.32 20.87
CA THR A 426 28.20 64.24 21.99
C THR A 426 28.57 65.31 23.02
N ARG A 427 27.57 66.04 23.52
CA ARG A 427 27.69 66.93 24.67
C ARG A 427 26.71 66.53 25.76
N THR A 428 27.22 66.39 26.97
CA THR A 428 26.43 66.09 28.17
C THR A 428 26.37 67.33 29.06
N PHE A 429 25.22 67.54 29.68
CA PHE A 429 24.92 68.57 30.67
C PHE A 429 24.20 67.90 31.84
N THR A 430 24.34 68.45 33.05
CA THR A 430 23.64 67.92 34.22
C THR A 430 22.78 68.99 34.90
N ILE A 431 21.58 68.56 35.30
CA ILE A 431 20.73 69.23 36.28
C ILE A 431 20.84 68.42 37.57
N SER A 432 20.94 69.09 38.72
CA SER A 432 20.84 68.43 40.02
C SER A 432 20.02 69.25 41.01
N GLY A 433 19.33 68.59 41.93
CA GLY A 433 18.52 69.21 42.98
C GLY A 433 18.14 68.20 44.06
N THR A 434 17.29 68.58 45.00
CA THR A 434 16.85 67.71 46.10
C THR A 434 15.44 67.16 45.82
N ALA A 435 15.26 65.85 46.01
CA ALA A 435 13.99 65.17 45.84
C ALA A 435 12.99 65.54 46.94
N PRO A 436 11.69 65.74 46.62
CA PRO A 436 10.65 66.00 47.62
C PRO A 436 10.39 64.77 48.50
N ALA A 437 9.57 64.93 49.55
CA ALA A 437 9.31 63.86 50.52
C ALA A 437 8.53 62.66 49.95
N THR A 438 7.67 62.88 48.95
CA THR A 438 6.84 61.87 48.28
C THR A 438 6.44 62.36 46.89
N GLY A 439 6.04 61.45 46.00
CA GLY A 439 5.42 61.76 44.71
C GLY A 439 6.29 61.39 43.52
N GLN A 440 6.21 62.17 42.45
CA GLN A 440 6.98 61.98 41.22
C GLN A 440 7.54 63.33 40.73
N LEU A 441 8.69 63.28 40.07
CA LEU A 441 9.30 64.39 39.34
C LEU A 441 9.42 64.00 37.87
N THR A 442 8.84 64.76 36.96
CA THR A 442 9.01 64.59 35.51
C THR A 442 9.82 65.77 34.98
N ASP A 443 10.96 65.48 34.36
CA ASP A 443 11.95 66.45 33.89
C ASP A 443 12.20 66.23 32.39
N HIS A 444 12.32 67.30 31.58
CA HIS A 444 12.06 67.22 30.14
C HIS A 444 12.94 68.14 29.28
N ALA A 445 13.85 67.54 28.50
CA ALA A 445 14.80 68.24 27.63
C ALA A 445 14.28 68.43 26.19
N SER A 446 14.93 69.33 25.46
CA SER A 446 14.83 69.49 24.00
C SER A 446 16.06 70.22 23.44
N GLY A 447 16.20 70.28 22.12
CA GLY A 447 17.23 71.07 21.47
C GLY A 447 16.96 71.34 20.00
N THR A 448 17.50 72.42 19.48
CA THR A 448 17.28 72.90 18.11
C THR A 448 18.60 73.04 17.35
N THR A 449 18.54 72.91 16.03
CA THR A 449 19.66 73.00 15.08
C THR A 449 19.24 73.85 13.88
N THR A 450 20.20 74.43 13.17
CA THR A 450 19.99 75.12 11.88
C THR A 450 20.55 74.34 10.68
N SER A 451 21.15 73.17 10.92
CA SER A 451 21.40 72.17 9.85
C SER A 451 20.09 71.43 9.50
N ASN A 452 20.01 70.88 8.29
CA ASN A 452 18.91 69.98 7.93
C ASN A 452 18.97 68.69 8.76
N ASP A 453 17.85 68.33 9.36
CA ASP A 453 17.71 67.18 10.24
C ASP A 453 16.58 66.26 9.77
N PRO A 454 16.83 64.98 9.41
CA PRO A 454 15.80 64.06 8.95
C PRO A 454 14.85 63.56 10.05
N ILE A 455 15.18 63.69 11.34
CA ILE A 455 14.47 63.00 12.44
C ILE A 455 14.21 63.95 13.63
N SER A 456 13.72 65.16 13.35
CA SER A 456 13.59 66.25 14.34
C SER A 456 12.77 65.93 15.62
N SER A 457 11.99 64.84 15.63
CA SER A 457 11.26 64.36 16.80
C SER A 457 12.16 63.73 17.87
N ASN A 458 13.41 63.37 17.54
CA ASN A 458 14.37 62.83 18.49
C ASN A 458 15.13 63.93 19.28
N ASN A 459 14.92 65.22 18.95
CA ASN A 459 15.48 66.38 19.66
C ASN A 459 14.50 67.50 19.99
N ASP A 460 13.37 67.66 19.31
CA ASP A 460 12.37 68.70 19.65
C ASP A 460 11.75 68.54 21.05
N GLY A 461 11.95 67.37 21.68
CA GLY A 461 11.48 66.99 23.00
C GLY A 461 10.26 66.06 22.98
N SER A 462 9.66 65.81 21.81
CA SER A 462 8.50 64.92 21.68
C SER A 462 8.84 63.44 21.91
N SER A 463 10.11 63.05 21.70
CA SER A 463 10.61 61.70 22.01
C SER A 463 10.48 61.37 23.50
N PRO A 464 9.93 60.19 23.86
CA PRO A 464 9.95 59.69 25.24
C PRO A 464 11.37 59.59 25.84
N ALA A 465 12.42 59.50 25.02
CA ALA A 465 13.80 59.47 25.48
C ALA A 465 14.35 60.86 25.89
N ALA A 466 13.63 61.95 25.61
CA ALA A 466 13.99 63.31 26.04
C ALA A 466 13.38 63.69 27.41
N SER A 467 12.48 62.85 27.94
CA SER A 467 11.79 63.04 29.22
C SER A 467 12.09 61.89 30.17
N VAL A 468 12.19 62.16 31.47
CA VAL A 468 12.34 61.10 32.49
C VAL A 468 11.48 61.42 33.71
N THR A 469 10.83 60.38 34.25
CA THR A 469 10.04 60.48 35.48
C THR A 469 10.69 59.69 36.61
N THR A 470 11.04 60.38 37.68
CA THR A 470 11.57 59.81 38.93
C THR A 470 10.45 59.60 39.93
N VAL A 471 10.27 58.37 40.43
CA VAL A 471 9.35 58.09 41.55
C VAL A 471 10.09 58.20 42.89
N ILE A 472 9.51 58.90 43.86
CA ILE A 472 10.10 59.02 45.20
C ILE A 472 9.74 57.79 46.04
N VAL A 473 10.75 57.06 46.50
CA VAL A 473 10.60 55.76 47.18
C VAL A 473 11.04 55.87 48.66
N PRO A 474 10.20 55.47 49.64
CA PRO A 474 10.59 55.34 51.05
C PRO A 474 11.67 54.27 51.29
N ALA A 475 12.38 54.35 52.42
CA ALA A 475 13.56 53.51 52.70
C ALA A 475 13.26 51.98 52.78
N PRO A 476 14.22 51.10 52.37
CA PRO A 476 13.98 49.67 52.16
C PRO A 476 14.11 48.78 53.44
N PRO A 477 13.59 47.52 53.39
CA PRO A 477 13.65 46.52 54.47
C PRO A 477 14.95 45.66 54.49
N PRO A 478 15.20 44.85 55.54
CA PRO A 478 16.44 44.06 55.73
C PRO A 478 16.46 42.66 55.08
N ASN A 479 17.67 42.08 54.98
CA ASN A 479 18.01 40.80 54.31
C ASN A 479 17.32 39.55 54.88
N ARG A 480 17.04 38.56 54.01
CA ARG A 480 16.40 37.27 54.31
C ARG A 480 17.12 36.11 53.57
N PRO A 481 17.16 34.88 54.12
CA PRO A 481 17.84 33.75 53.49
C PRO A 481 17.12 33.23 52.23
N PRO A 482 17.85 32.61 51.29
CA PRO A 482 17.25 31.86 50.18
C PRO A 482 16.34 30.74 50.65
N VAL A 483 15.37 30.37 49.82
CA VAL A 483 14.50 29.21 50.01
C VAL A 483 14.93 28.10 49.04
N ILE A 484 15.37 26.97 49.60
CA ILE A 484 15.57 25.72 48.87
C ILE A 484 14.84 24.60 49.63
N GLY A 485 14.09 23.77 48.90
CA GLY A 485 13.31 22.67 49.46
C GLY A 485 14.06 21.35 49.43
N ASN A 486 13.70 20.42 50.34
CA ASN A 486 14.09 19.02 50.18
C ASN A 486 13.44 18.47 48.89
N THR A 487 14.24 17.82 48.05
CA THR A 487 13.80 17.31 46.75
C THR A 487 13.92 15.79 46.74
N SER A 488 12.91 15.10 46.19
CA SER A 488 12.95 13.66 45.95
C SER A 488 12.91 13.37 44.45
N ASP A 489 13.97 12.79 43.93
CA ASP A 489 14.10 12.36 42.54
C ASP A 489 14.18 10.83 42.44
N SER A 490 14.00 10.27 41.25
CA SER A 490 14.18 8.84 40.99
C SER A 490 15.02 8.54 39.75
N THR A 491 15.75 7.44 39.82
CA THR A 491 16.44 6.77 38.70
C THR A 491 16.34 5.25 38.89
N VAL A 492 16.91 4.46 37.99
CA VAL A 492 17.05 3.00 38.16
C VAL A 492 18.51 2.61 38.43
N ALA A 493 18.73 1.39 38.92
CA ALA A 493 20.04 0.82 39.16
C ALA A 493 20.99 1.01 37.96
N ASN A 494 22.26 1.34 38.25
CA ASN A 494 23.32 1.61 37.27
C ASN A 494 23.08 2.78 36.28
N VAL A 495 21.96 3.52 36.37
CA VAL A 495 21.66 4.66 35.48
C VAL A 495 21.93 6.01 36.17
N PRO A 496 22.87 6.83 35.65
CA PRO A 496 23.12 8.19 36.14
C PRO A 496 21.90 9.10 36.02
N LEU A 497 21.65 9.86 37.09
CA LEU A 497 20.59 10.85 37.21
C LEU A 497 21.15 12.26 36.96
N TYR A 498 20.48 13.04 36.12
CA TYR A 498 20.77 14.46 35.89
C TYR A 498 19.51 15.29 36.17
N ARG A 499 19.66 16.35 36.97
CA ARG A 499 18.55 17.20 37.46
C ARG A 499 19.02 18.63 37.76
N LEU A 500 18.04 19.51 37.97
CA LEU A 500 18.22 20.91 38.38
C LEU A 500 17.38 21.15 39.64
N LEU A 501 17.98 21.70 40.69
CA LEU A 501 17.30 21.99 41.94
C LEU A 501 16.50 23.30 41.85
N ALA A 502 15.27 23.28 42.35
CA ALA A 502 14.45 24.48 42.49
C ALA A 502 14.79 25.22 43.78
N PHE A 503 15.25 26.47 43.64
CA PHE A 503 15.49 27.41 44.73
C PHE A 503 15.04 28.81 44.32
N SER A 504 14.75 29.67 45.29
CA SER A 504 14.40 31.07 45.05
C SER A 504 14.91 31.96 46.17
N ASP A 505 15.29 33.19 45.85
CA ASP A 505 15.62 34.19 46.86
C ASP A 505 14.39 35.08 47.14
N PRO A 506 13.99 35.29 48.41
CA PRO A 506 12.97 36.26 48.77
C PRO A 506 13.33 37.71 48.44
N ASP A 507 14.63 38.03 48.29
CA ASP A 507 15.16 39.39 48.13
C ASP A 507 15.67 39.62 46.68
N PRO A 508 14.92 40.38 45.84
CA PRO A 508 15.19 40.46 44.41
C PRO A 508 16.58 41.00 44.04
N GLY A 509 17.28 40.29 43.15
CA GLY A 509 18.59 40.68 42.61
C GLY A 509 19.78 40.07 43.34
N GLN A 510 19.57 39.31 44.42
CA GLN A 510 20.63 38.51 45.02
C GLN A 510 20.90 37.23 44.22
N VAL A 511 22.15 36.79 44.26
CA VAL A 511 22.63 35.63 43.50
C VAL A 511 22.83 34.47 44.47
N VAL A 512 21.94 33.48 44.36
CA VAL A 512 22.04 32.24 45.12
C VAL A 512 23.13 31.35 44.51
N GLN A 513 23.96 30.73 45.35
CA GLN A 513 24.91 29.69 44.97
C GLN A 513 24.57 28.37 45.66
N ILE A 514 24.61 27.27 44.90
CA ILE A 514 24.37 25.92 45.41
C ILE A 514 25.68 25.16 45.55
N GLU A 515 25.92 24.56 46.72
CA GLU A 515 27.03 23.64 46.96
C GLU A 515 26.57 22.33 47.61
N ALA A 516 27.28 21.22 47.34
CA ALA A 516 27.08 19.96 48.03
C ALA A 516 27.74 20.01 49.41
N THR A 517 26.98 19.73 50.47
CA THR A 517 27.44 19.83 51.87
C THR A 517 27.72 18.49 52.54
N THR A 518 27.03 17.42 52.14
CA THR A 518 27.37 16.03 52.52
C THR A 518 27.25 15.11 51.31
N PRO A 519 28.23 14.22 51.08
CA PRO A 519 28.17 13.29 49.95
C PRO A 519 27.06 12.24 50.14
N PRO A 520 26.59 11.62 49.05
CA PRO A 520 25.76 10.42 49.09
C PRO A 520 26.50 9.23 49.72
N GLY A 521 25.75 8.27 50.26
CA GLY A 521 26.28 7.09 50.96
C GLY A 521 26.55 5.88 50.06
N PHE A 522 25.85 5.78 48.93
CA PHE A 522 25.88 4.64 48.00
C PHE A 522 25.93 5.10 46.54
N GLY A 523 26.68 6.18 46.28
CA GLY A 523 26.87 6.76 44.97
C GLY A 523 27.91 7.86 44.97
N THR A 524 27.93 8.65 43.90
CA THR A 524 28.72 9.88 43.81
C THR A 524 27.84 10.99 43.26
N VAL A 525 28.08 12.24 43.71
CA VAL A 525 27.37 13.41 43.18
C VAL A 525 28.36 14.49 42.76
N GLN A 526 28.05 15.15 41.66
CA GLN A 526 28.68 16.41 41.24
C GLN A 526 27.55 17.45 41.18
N VAL A 527 27.69 18.51 41.98
CA VAL A 527 26.74 19.64 42.03
C VAL A 527 27.44 20.88 41.49
N SER A 528 26.78 21.56 40.55
CA SER A 528 27.19 22.82 39.96
C SER A 528 26.60 23.99 40.72
N SER A 529 27.21 25.18 40.61
CA SER A 529 26.78 26.39 41.31
C SER A 529 25.40 26.92 40.89
N ASP A 530 24.91 26.53 39.71
CA ASP A 530 23.56 26.79 39.20
C ASP A 530 22.48 25.86 39.79
N GLY A 531 22.86 24.91 40.65
CA GLY A 531 21.98 23.91 41.23
C GLY A 531 21.71 22.71 40.32
N SER A 532 22.34 22.61 39.14
CA SER A 532 22.35 21.37 38.37
C SER A 532 23.19 20.32 39.09
N TYR A 533 22.74 19.07 39.09
CA TYR A 533 23.50 17.96 39.66
C TYR A 533 23.47 16.71 38.79
N ARG A 534 24.59 15.99 38.83
CA ARG A 534 24.77 14.64 38.30
C ARG A 534 25.00 13.69 39.47
N TYR A 535 24.05 12.80 39.72
CA TYR A 535 24.20 11.70 40.66
C TYR A 535 24.46 10.41 39.88
N VAL A 536 25.47 9.63 40.29
CA VAL A 536 25.75 8.30 39.76
C VAL A 536 25.60 7.32 40.92
N PRO A 537 24.64 6.37 40.88
CA PRO A 537 24.56 5.33 41.89
C PRO A 537 25.82 4.47 41.87
N GLN A 538 26.19 3.92 43.03
CA GLN A 538 27.16 2.83 43.09
C GLN A 538 26.63 1.66 42.25
N GLN A 539 27.55 0.89 41.65
CA GLN A 539 27.17 -0.28 40.89
C GLN A 539 26.26 -1.20 41.71
N ASP A 540 25.13 -1.56 41.11
CA ASP A 540 24.07 -2.41 41.64
C ASP A 540 23.45 -1.91 42.96
N PHE A 541 23.56 -0.62 43.31
CA PHE A 541 22.77 -0.04 44.41
C PHE A 541 21.28 0.11 44.02
N THR A 542 20.40 -0.15 44.98
CA THR A 542 18.98 0.23 44.95
C THR A 542 18.55 0.70 46.33
N GLY A 543 17.50 1.53 46.41
CA GLY A 543 16.98 2.10 47.64
C GLY A 543 17.03 3.63 47.62
N ARG A 544 16.93 4.25 48.80
CA ARG A 544 17.07 5.70 48.97
C ARG A 544 18.51 6.03 49.34
N ASP A 545 19.18 6.78 48.47
CA ASP A 545 20.40 7.51 48.84
C ASP A 545 20.05 9.00 49.05
N SER A 546 20.88 9.74 49.78
CA SER A 546 20.67 11.17 49.97
C SER A 546 21.97 11.95 50.15
N PHE A 547 22.00 13.14 49.55
CA PHE A 547 23.11 14.08 49.67
C PHE A 547 22.60 15.44 50.14
N GLY A 548 23.42 16.12 50.94
CA GLY A 548 23.13 17.46 51.45
C GLY A 548 23.52 18.51 50.42
N VAL A 549 22.69 19.54 50.27
CA VAL A 549 23.01 20.76 49.54
C VAL A 549 22.75 21.99 50.41
N ARG A 550 23.41 23.10 50.10
CA ARG A 550 23.14 24.40 50.72
C ARG A 550 23.06 25.47 49.65
N ALA A 551 21.99 26.25 49.72
CA ALA A 551 21.80 27.49 48.98
C ALA A 551 22.28 28.66 49.86
N CYS A 552 23.13 29.53 49.34
CA CYS A 552 23.57 30.76 50.01
C CYS A 552 23.29 31.98 49.14
N ASP A 553 22.81 33.08 49.74
CA ASP A 553 22.74 34.38 49.08
C ASP A 553 24.14 34.98 48.87
N ASN A 554 24.20 36.17 48.28
CA ASN A 554 25.38 37.04 48.27
C ASN A 554 25.17 38.31 49.11
N GLY A 555 24.31 38.22 50.13
CA GLY A 555 23.91 39.30 51.02
C GLY A 555 24.96 39.63 52.09
N SER A 556 24.62 40.59 52.95
CA SER A 556 25.49 41.00 54.06
C SER A 556 24.68 41.22 55.35
N PRO A 557 24.80 40.34 56.36
CA PRO A 557 25.57 39.09 56.34
C PRO A 557 25.03 38.09 55.31
N GLN A 558 25.90 37.24 54.78
CA GLN A 558 25.48 36.13 53.92
C GLN A 558 24.61 35.16 54.72
N LEU A 559 23.44 34.82 54.20
CA LEU A 559 22.53 33.84 54.79
C LEU A 559 22.37 32.63 53.87
N CYS A 560 22.14 31.46 54.47
CA CYS A 560 22.07 30.20 53.74
C CYS A 560 21.00 29.26 54.31
N THR A 561 20.38 28.48 53.42
CA THR A 561 19.41 27.43 53.75
C THR A 561 19.93 26.09 53.24
N ALA A 562 19.88 25.06 54.08
CA ALA A 562 20.26 23.70 53.71
C ALA A 562 19.03 22.89 53.30
N ALA A 563 19.20 22.02 52.30
CA ALA A 563 18.21 21.04 51.89
C ALA A 563 18.87 19.66 51.69
N THR A 564 18.06 18.61 51.73
CA THR A 564 18.47 17.24 51.42
C THR A 564 17.85 16.83 50.08
N VAL A 565 18.69 16.36 49.16
CA VAL A 565 18.23 15.69 47.94
C VAL A 565 18.22 14.20 48.22
N THR A 566 17.06 13.56 48.06
CA THR A 566 16.89 12.11 48.20
C THR A 566 16.72 11.51 46.82
N VAL A 567 17.63 10.61 46.43
CA VAL A 567 17.54 9.89 45.16
C VAL A 567 17.01 8.47 45.42
N LEU A 568 15.84 8.20 44.87
CA LEU A 568 15.18 6.91 44.84
C LEU A 568 15.74 6.09 43.67
N VAL A 569 16.68 5.19 43.96
CA VAL A 569 17.25 4.27 42.96
C VAL A 569 16.41 2.99 42.96
N LEU A 570 15.50 2.89 41.99
CA LEU A 570 14.66 1.70 41.79
C LEU A 570 15.50 0.53 41.24
N PRO A 571 15.20 -0.73 41.58
CA PRO A 571 15.71 -1.86 40.82
C PRO A 571 15.17 -1.83 39.39
N VAL A 572 15.89 -2.44 38.44
CA VAL A 572 15.30 -2.83 37.16
C VAL A 572 14.86 -4.28 37.29
N ALA A 573 13.57 -4.52 37.50
CA ALA A 573 13.02 -5.86 37.35
C ALA A 573 12.71 -6.11 35.87
N SER A 574 13.13 -7.26 35.36
CA SER A 574 13.04 -7.58 33.93
C SER A 574 12.02 -8.69 33.68
N ASP A 575 11.04 -8.41 32.81
CA ASP A 575 10.07 -9.42 32.35
C ASP A 575 10.79 -10.65 31.80
N SER A 576 10.29 -11.84 32.15
CA SER A 576 10.92 -13.12 31.83
C SER A 576 9.91 -14.08 31.22
N THR A 577 10.24 -14.68 30.08
CA THR A 577 9.43 -15.75 29.49
C THR A 577 10.10 -17.08 29.76
N GLN A 578 9.37 -17.99 30.40
CA GLN A 578 9.79 -19.38 30.61
C GLN A 578 8.84 -20.31 29.85
N THR A 579 9.38 -21.40 29.31
CA THR A 579 8.59 -22.46 28.72
C THR A 579 8.85 -23.73 29.52
N ILE A 580 7.78 -24.39 29.96
CA ILE A 580 7.85 -25.66 30.70
C ILE A 580 6.83 -26.65 30.18
N ASP A 581 7.13 -27.92 30.37
CA ASP A 581 6.24 -29.01 30.03
C ASP A 581 5.14 -29.15 31.10
N GLN A 582 3.92 -29.49 30.66
CA GLN A 582 2.73 -29.74 31.48
C GLN A 582 3.05 -30.60 32.72
N GLY A 583 2.57 -30.17 33.89
CA GLY A 583 2.77 -30.89 35.16
C GLY A 583 4.19 -30.84 35.73
N THR A 584 5.18 -30.30 35.02
CA THR A 584 6.51 -30.08 35.60
C THR A 584 6.50 -28.90 36.58
N THR A 585 7.28 -29.00 37.66
CA THR A 585 7.44 -27.92 38.63
C THR A 585 8.62 -27.04 38.21
N LEU A 586 8.35 -25.79 37.87
CA LEU A 586 9.38 -24.79 37.60
C LEU A 586 9.92 -24.25 38.92
N VAL A 587 11.23 -24.34 39.13
CA VAL A 587 11.93 -23.56 40.17
C VAL A 587 12.86 -22.59 39.45
N MET A 588 12.66 -21.30 39.66
CA MET A 588 13.39 -20.23 38.96
C MET A 588 13.81 -19.13 39.93
N ASN A 589 15.02 -18.60 39.76
CA ASN A 589 15.38 -17.32 40.35
C ASN A 589 14.84 -16.21 39.44
N VAL A 590 13.70 -15.63 39.81
CA VAL A 590 13.02 -14.60 39.00
C VAL A 590 13.83 -13.31 38.87
N SER A 591 14.74 -13.04 39.80
CA SER A 591 15.59 -11.84 39.80
C SER A 591 17.00 -12.09 39.29
N ALA A 592 17.24 -13.20 38.57
CA ALA A 592 18.54 -13.49 37.95
C ALA A 592 18.86 -12.60 36.75
N ASN A 593 17.85 -11.98 36.14
CA ASN A 593 17.92 -10.99 35.06
C ASN A 593 17.57 -9.56 35.52
N ASP A 594 17.46 -9.35 36.84
CA ASP A 594 17.22 -8.03 37.43
C ASP A 594 18.53 -7.29 37.65
N ILE A 595 18.47 -5.96 37.61
CA ILE A 595 19.64 -5.09 37.84
C ILE A 595 19.42 -4.33 39.16
N GLY A 596 20.36 -4.52 40.08
CA GLY A 596 20.38 -3.88 41.39
C GLY A 596 20.18 -4.85 42.57
N THR A 597 20.76 -4.51 43.72
CA THR A 597 20.78 -5.33 44.94
C THR A 597 19.42 -5.30 45.63
N THR A 598 18.66 -6.37 45.48
CA THR A 598 17.30 -6.53 46.00
C THR A 598 17.19 -7.64 47.05
N GLY A 599 16.12 -7.58 47.84
CA GLY A 599 15.69 -8.70 48.68
C GLY A 599 14.99 -9.79 47.86
N ALA A 600 14.66 -10.91 48.51
CA ALA A 600 13.94 -12.01 47.87
C ALA A 600 12.62 -11.54 47.25
N ALA A 601 12.31 -12.07 46.05
CA ALA A 601 11.11 -11.69 45.31
C ALA A 601 9.82 -12.09 46.05
N THR A 602 8.85 -11.19 46.03
CA THR A 602 7.50 -11.39 46.57
C THR A 602 6.50 -11.53 45.42
N ILE A 603 5.41 -12.29 45.59
CA ILE A 603 4.40 -12.47 44.54
C ILE A 603 3.26 -11.49 44.79
N VAL A 604 3.02 -10.58 43.85
CA VAL A 604 2.02 -9.49 43.95
C VAL A 604 0.77 -9.75 43.11
N LEU A 605 0.88 -10.59 42.07
CA LEU A 605 -0.25 -11.19 41.37
C LEU A 605 0.10 -12.67 41.09
N PRO A 606 -0.61 -13.64 41.67
CA PRO A 606 -0.38 -15.06 41.40
C PRO A 606 -0.88 -15.47 40.02
N THR A 607 -0.48 -16.66 39.59
CA THR A 607 -0.99 -17.37 38.41
C THR A 607 -2.48 -17.70 38.51
N THR A 608 -3.11 -17.89 37.36
CA THR A 608 -4.55 -18.18 37.24
C THR A 608 -4.84 -19.67 37.08
N ASN A 609 -3.90 -20.44 36.55
CA ASN A 609 -4.02 -21.87 36.24
C ASN A 609 -2.82 -22.66 36.82
N GLY A 610 -2.46 -22.34 38.06
CA GLY A 610 -1.41 -23.02 38.81
C GLY A 610 -1.06 -22.32 40.12
N ALA A 611 -0.37 -23.04 40.99
CA ALA A 611 0.03 -22.58 42.32
C ALA A 611 1.49 -22.11 42.36
N ILE A 612 1.73 -20.95 42.97
CA ILE A 612 3.08 -20.41 43.22
C ILE A 612 3.44 -20.49 44.71
N THR A 613 4.73 -20.71 44.99
CA THR A 613 5.32 -20.60 46.33
C THR A 613 6.72 -19.99 46.23
N VAL A 614 7.03 -18.97 47.02
CA VAL A 614 8.43 -18.52 47.20
C VAL A 614 9.13 -19.50 48.15
N LEU A 615 10.31 -19.97 47.79
CA LEU A 615 11.11 -20.92 48.57
C LEU A 615 12.03 -20.21 49.56
N ALA A 616 12.53 -20.95 50.54
CA ALA A 616 13.38 -20.42 51.62
C ALA A 616 14.76 -19.93 51.17
N ASP A 617 15.18 -20.24 49.93
CA ASP A 617 16.39 -19.73 49.28
C ASP A 617 16.14 -18.46 48.42
N GLY A 618 14.89 -17.99 48.35
CA GLY A 618 14.47 -16.83 47.55
C GLY A 618 14.07 -17.16 46.11
N THR A 619 14.19 -18.42 45.66
CA THR A 619 13.67 -18.82 44.34
C THR A 619 12.15 -18.95 44.34
N VAL A 620 11.52 -18.80 43.18
CA VAL A 620 10.08 -18.97 43.00
C VAL A 620 9.81 -20.35 42.42
N ARG A 621 8.91 -21.09 43.06
CA ARG A 621 8.40 -22.38 42.59
C ARG A 621 6.99 -22.22 42.03
N TYR A 622 6.80 -22.51 40.76
CA TYR A 622 5.49 -22.64 40.11
C TYR A 622 5.16 -24.11 39.87
N VAL A 623 3.90 -24.48 40.14
CA VAL A 623 3.31 -25.77 39.81
C VAL A 623 2.05 -25.47 38.98
N PRO A 624 2.00 -25.84 37.68
CA PRO A 624 0.79 -25.67 36.88
C PRO A 624 -0.36 -26.52 37.44
N ASP A 625 -1.60 -26.09 37.23
CA ASP A 625 -2.77 -26.86 37.63
C ASP A 625 -2.84 -28.19 36.84
N PRO A 626 -3.46 -29.24 37.42
CA PRO A 626 -3.59 -30.53 36.75
C PRO A 626 -4.19 -30.40 35.35
N ALA A 627 -3.46 -30.92 34.36
CA ALA A 627 -3.76 -30.85 32.94
C ALA A 627 -3.76 -29.46 32.26
N PHE A 628 -3.39 -28.36 32.94
CA PHE A 628 -3.31 -27.04 32.29
C PHE A 628 -2.27 -27.01 31.16
N VAL A 629 -2.66 -26.42 30.02
CA VAL A 629 -1.81 -26.13 28.86
C VAL A 629 -2.21 -24.76 28.32
N GLY A 630 -1.20 -23.92 28.06
CA GLY A 630 -1.37 -22.55 27.59
C GLY A 630 -0.38 -21.60 28.27
N THR A 631 -0.59 -20.30 28.07
CA THR A 631 0.18 -19.27 28.76
C THR A 631 -0.49 -18.92 30.07
N ASP A 632 0.23 -19.07 31.19
CA ASP A 632 -0.11 -18.47 32.48
C ASP A 632 0.89 -17.34 32.79
N LEU A 633 0.57 -16.48 33.75
CA LEU A 633 1.44 -15.37 34.13
C LEU A 633 1.35 -15.07 35.62
N PHE A 634 2.47 -14.64 36.20
CA PHE A 634 2.47 -13.98 37.51
C PHE A 634 3.23 -12.67 37.46
N ARG A 635 2.94 -11.79 38.42
CA ARG A 635 3.78 -10.62 38.69
C ARG A 635 4.44 -10.79 40.04
N TYR A 636 5.76 -10.70 40.03
CA TYR A 636 6.56 -10.61 41.25
C TYR A 636 6.97 -9.16 41.48
N SER A 637 7.36 -8.85 42.71
CA SER A 637 7.97 -7.58 43.06
C SER A 637 9.22 -7.82 43.90
N VAL A 638 10.30 -7.16 43.50
CA VAL A 638 11.56 -7.09 44.24
C VAL A 638 11.71 -5.70 44.83
N CYS A 639 12.17 -5.64 46.08
CA CYS A 639 12.38 -4.42 46.84
C CYS A 639 13.86 -4.28 47.22
N SER A 640 14.33 -3.04 47.39
CA SER A 640 15.69 -2.78 47.87
C SER A 640 15.95 -3.38 49.26
N VAL A 641 17.14 -3.95 49.46
CA VAL A 641 17.62 -4.37 50.81
C VAL A 641 17.93 -3.17 51.72
N GLN A 642 18.16 -1.99 51.17
CA GLN A 642 18.47 -0.75 51.89
C GLN A 642 17.22 0.08 52.18
N SER A 643 16.12 -0.14 51.46
CA SER A 643 14.86 0.59 51.62
C SER A 643 13.69 -0.28 51.16
N ALA A 644 13.07 -1.01 52.08
CA ALA A 644 12.07 -2.03 51.77
C ALA A 644 10.75 -1.50 51.17
N ASP A 645 10.54 -0.18 51.16
CA ASP A 645 9.45 0.53 50.46
C ASP A 645 9.75 0.76 48.96
N VAL A 646 11.00 0.53 48.53
CA VAL A 646 11.49 0.83 47.18
C VAL A 646 11.41 -0.44 46.33
N CYS A 647 10.22 -0.69 45.81
CA CYS A 647 9.90 -1.90 45.05
C CYS A 647 9.57 -1.59 43.58
N VAL A 648 9.86 -2.54 42.70
CA VAL A 648 9.44 -2.59 41.31
C VAL A 648 8.78 -3.95 41.04
N SER A 649 7.94 -4.08 40.02
CA SER A 649 7.32 -5.35 39.65
C SER A 649 7.53 -5.67 38.17
N ALA A 650 7.84 -6.92 37.86
CA ALA A 650 7.91 -7.45 36.51
C ALA A 650 7.02 -8.69 36.38
N GLN A 651 6.71 -9.06 35.14
CA GLN A 651 5.89 -10.21 34.78
C GLN A 651 6.76 -11.40 34.38
N VAL A 652 6.49 -12.55 34.98
CA VAL A 652 6.92 -13.83 34.42
C VAL A 652 5.76 -14.39 33.61
N THR A 653 6.03 -14.66 32.33
CA THR A 653 5.10 -15.32 31.41
C THR A 653 5.53 -16.78 31.30
N ILE A 654 4.68 -17.70 31.75
CA ILE A 654 4.96 -19.15 31.72
C ILE A 654 4.14 -19.77 30.60
N ASN A 655 4.82 -20.16 29.52
CA ASN A 655 4.22 -21.00 28.50
C ASN A 655 4.28 -22.44 28.99
N VAL A 656 3.19 -22.91 29.60
CA VAL A 656 2.98 -24.32 29.93
C VAL A 656 2.58 -25.00 28.63
N VAL A 657 3.55 -25.47 27.87
CA VAL A 657 3.27 -26.31 26.72
C VAL A 657 2.76 -27.66 27.21
N ALA A 658 1.95 -28.35 26.40
CA ALA A 658 1.70 -29.77 26.63
C ALA A 658 3.05 -30.49 26.76
N LEU A 659 3.13 -31.51 27.62
CA LEU A 659 4.28 -32.42 27.62
C LEU A 659 4.58 -32.79 26.15
N PRO A 660 5.82 -32.61 25.63
CA PRO A 660 6.11 -32.73 24.20
C PRO A 660 5.85 -34.14 23.66
N ASN A 661 4.58 -34.40 23.35
CA ASN A 661 3.93 -35.72 23.28
C ASN A 661 4.92 -36.80 22.84
N ARG A 662 5.35 -37.68 23.74
CA ARG A 662 6.51 -38.53 23.49
C ARG A 662 6.07 -39.72 22.68
N GLN A 663 6.51 -39.75 21.42
CA GLN A 663 6.11 -40.78 20.46
C GLN A 663 6.17 -42.17 21.12
N PRO A 664 5.05 -42.90 21.18
CA PRO A 664 5.03 -44.18 21.84
C PRO A 664 5.97 -45.18 21.17
N SER A 665 6.29 -46.25 21.88
CA SER A 665 7.08 -47.37 21.38
C SER A 665 6.17 -48.57 21.13
N ALA A 666 6.41 -49.30 20.04
CA ALA A 666 5.74 -50.55 19.74
C ALA A 666 6.79 -51.59 19.34
N GLU A 667 6.69 -52.79 19.90
CA GLU A 667 7.62 -53.88 19.62
C GLU A 667 7.27 -54.57 18.30
N ASP A 668 8.26 -54.75 17.42
CA ASP A 668 8.12 -55.63 16.26
C ASP A 668 7.88 -57.08 16.74
N ILE A 669 6.89 -57.76 16.18
CA ILE A 669 6.62 -59.18 16.47
C ILE A 669 6.79 -60.04 15.22
N ALA A 670 7.22 -61.29 15.42
CA ALA A 670 7.30 -62.31 14.38
C ALA A 670 6.23 -63.38 14.63
N LEU A 671 5.43 -63.67 13.61
CA LEU A 671 4.45 -64.75 13.59
C LEU A 671 4.86 -65.79 12.54
N ALA A 672 4.41 -67.03 12.73
CA ALA A 672 4.59 -68.11 11.77
C ALA A 672 3.27 -68.84 11.54
N THR A 673 2.99 -69.19 10.29
CA THR A 673 1.78 -69.94 9.89
C THR A 673 2.03 -70.72 8.60
N GLN A 674 1.04 -71.47 8.16
CA GLN A 674 0.99 -72.04 6.81
C GLN A 674 0.03 -71.25 5.92
N THR A 675 0.18 -71.37 4.60
CA THR A 675 -0.77 -70.87 3.61
C THR A 675 -2.22 -71.21 3.99
N GLY A 676 -3.12 -70.23 3.86
CA GLY A 676 -4.54 -70.36 4.22
C GLY A 676 -4.87 -70.42 5.72
N ARG A 677 -3.90 -70.42 6.65
CA ARG A 677 -4.15 -70.45 8.10
C ARG A 677 -3.97 -69.08 8.75
N THR A 678 -5.02 -68.56 9.38
CA THR A 678 -4.97 -67.35 10.23
C THR A 678 -4.09 -67.57 11.45
N VAL A 679 -3.21 -66.62 11.74
CA VAL A 679 -2.40 -66.57 12.96
C VAL A 679 -2.64 -65.25 13.69
N SER A 680 -2.76 -65.31 15.01
CA SER A 680 -2.96 -64.14 15.86
C SER A 680 -1.78 -63.89 16.78
N GLY A 681 -1.55 -62.62 17.09
CA GLY A 681 -0.56 -62.17 18.06
C GLY A 681 -1.04 -60.93 18.80
N ARG A 682 -0.18 -60.37 19.65
CA ARG A 682 -0.37 -59.04 20.24
C ARG A 682 0.94 -58.30 20.15
N ILE A 683 0.89 -57.07 19.65
CA ILE A 683 2.03 -56.16 19.72
C ILE A 683 2.01 -55.51 21.11
N THR A 684 3.12 -55.60 21.83
CA THR A 684 3.31 -54.75 23.01
C THR A 684 3.58 -53.33 22.53
N ALA A 685 2.79 -52.37 22.98
CA ALA A 685 3.12 -50.96 22.83
C ALA A 685 3.11 -50.29 24.21
N THR A 686 4.05 -49.37 24.42
CA THR A 686 4.17 -48.60 25.66
C THR A 686 4.40 -47.14 25.35
N ASP A 687 3.62 -46.30 26.03
CA ASP A 687 3.73 -44.85 25.95
C ASP A 687 4.66 -44.31 27.06
N PRO A 688 5.69 -43.51 26.75
CA PRO A 688 6.49 -42.80 27.75
C PRO A 688 5.68 -41.81 28.61
N ASP A 689 4.53 -41.34 28.13
CA ASP A 689 3.57 -40.47 28.80
C ASP A 689 2.40 -41.30 29.35
N ALA A 690 2.65 -41.99 30.48
CA ALA A 690 1.78 -43.03 31.07
C ALA A 690 0.35 -42.61 31.52
N SER A 691 -0.10 -41.39 31.20
CA SER A 691 -1.49 -40.95 31.32
C SER A 691 -2.29 -41.03 30.00
N GLN A 692 -1.61 -41.24 28.87
CA GLN A 692 -2.21 -41.34 27.54
C GLN A 692 -2.69 -42.76 27.25
N THR A 693 -3.70 -42.91 26.38
CA THR A 693 -4.21 -44.21 25.93
C THR A 693 -3.84 -44.50 24.48
N LEU A 694 -3.19 -45.65 24.27
CA LEU A 694 -2.79 -46.11 22.93
C LEU A 694 -3.96 -46.83 22.23
N THR A 695 -4.39 -46.28 21.10
CA THR A 695 -5.35 -46.93 20.20
C THR A 695 -4.60 -47.54 19.01
N ALA A 696 -4.65 -48.87 18.89
CA ALA A 696 -4.07 -49.59 17.78
C ALA A 696 -4.96 -49.57 16.53
N THR A 697 -4.38 -49.25 15.38
CA THR A 697 -5.04 -49.24 14.07
C THR A 697 -4.11 -49.79 12.98
N LEU A 698 -4.65 -50.33 11.88
CA LEU A 698 -3.83 -50.83 10.78
C LEU A 698 -3.22 -49.64 10.00
N ALA A 699 -1.89 -49.50 10.00
CA ALA A 699 -1.18 -48.38 9.39
C ALA A 699 -0.96 -48.61 7.88
N ALA A 700 -0.40 -49.76 7.55
CA ALA A 700 -0.36 -50.30 6.20
C ALA A 700 -0.68 -51.79 6.26
N GLY A 701 -1.59 -52.22 5.37
CA GLY A 701 -1.95 -53.62 5.24
C GLY A 701 -0.78 -54.49 4.75
N PRO A 702 -0.85 -55.81 5.00
CA PRO A 702 0.12 -56.77 4.45
C PRO A 702 0.10 -56.78 2.91
N ALA A 703 1.21 -57.22 2.32
CA ALA A 703 1.37 -57.29 0.87
C ALA A 703 0.68 -58.54 0.26
N ALA A 704 0.58 -59.63 1.03
CA ALA A 704 0.06 -60.92 0.58
C ALA A 704 -0.84 -61.58 1.64
N GLY A 705 -1.74 -60.78 2.22
CA GLY A 705 -2.68 -61.25 3.24
C GLY A 705 -3.76 -60.23 3.56
N SER A 706 -4.43 -60.46 4.69
CA SER A 706 -5.29 -59.48 5.37
C SER A 706 -4.93 -59.45 6.85
N ALA A 707 -4.98 -58.27 7.46
CA ALA A 707 -4.72 -58.08 8.87
C ALA A 707 -5.91 -57.36 9.52
N VAL A 708 -6.41 -57.92 10.63
CA VAL A 708 -7.38 -57.26 11.51
C VAL A 708 -6.64 -56.82 12.76
N VAL A 709 -6.78 -55.55 13.12
CA VAL A 709 -6.22 -54.95 14.33
C VAL A 709 -7.37 -54.60 15.27
N GLN A 710 -7.31 -55.07 16.52
CA GLN A 710 -8.18 -54.60 17.60
C GLN A 710 -7.48 -53.45 18.33
N SER A 711 -8.24 -52.51 18.88
CA SER A 711 -7.73 -51.28 19.50
C SER A 711 -6.73 -51.51 20.65
N ASP A 712 -6.74 -52.69 21.27
CA ASP A 712 -5.83 -53.06 22.36
C ASP A 712 -4.45 -53.59 21.91
N GLY A 713 -4.18 -53.63 20.60
CA GLY A 713 -2.94 -54.14 20.02
C GLY A 713 -2.95 -55.62 19.64
N THR A 714 -4.07 -56.32 19.84
CA THR A 714 -4.26 -57.69 19.34
C THR A 714 -4.44 -57.68 17.82
N VAL A 715 -3.67 -58.51 17.12
CA VAL A 715 -3.66 -58.63 15.66
C VAL A 715 -4.03 -60.04 15.22
N ALA A 716 -4.73 -60.15 14.09
CA ALA A 716 -4.98 -61.42 13.41
C ALA A 716 -4.64 -61.28 11.93
N TYR A 717 -3.70 -62.08 11.44
CA TYR A 717 -3.25 -62.10 10.04
C TYR A 717 -3.70 -63.38 9.35
N THR A 718 -4.23 -63.27 8.13
CA THR A 718 -4.57 -64.40 7.26
C THR A 718 -3.84 -64.24 5.92
N PRO A 719 -3.01 -65.21 5.48
CA PRO A 719 -2.36 -65.17 4.17
C PRO A 719 -3.38 -65.11 3.02
N SER A 720 -3.05 -64.44 1.92
CA SER A 720 -3.95 -64.32 0.77
C SER A 720 -3.78 -65.49 -0.18
N GLY A 721 -4.81 -66.33 -0.30
CA GLY A 721 -4.84 -67.44 -1.26
C GLY A 721 -3.62 -68.36 -1.11
N GLN A 722 -2.89 -68.54 -2.21
CA GLN A 722 -1.70 -69.41 -2.28
C GLN A 722 -0.38 -68.71 -1.91
N PHE A 723 -0.39 -67.67 -1.05
CA PHE A 723 0.86 -67.07 -0.59
C PHE A 723 1.63 -68.00 0.37
N SER A 724 2.91 -68.24 0.05
CA SER A 724 3.91 -68.76 0.99
C SER A 724 5.24 -68.02 0.78
N GLY A 725 5.80 -67.48 1.86
CA GLY A 725 6.95 -66.58 1.88
C GLY A 725 6.88 -65.67 3.11
N ARG A 726 7.69 -64.61 3.13
CA ARG A 726 7.69 -63.60 4.19
C ARG A 726 6.85 -62.38 3.81
N ASP A 727 5.82 -62.12 4.59
CA ASP A 727 4.95 -60.94 4.49
C ASP A 727 5.18 -60.03 5.73
N GLN A 728 4.79 -58.77 5.63
CA GLN A 728 4.77 -57.88 6.79
C GLN A 728 3.70 -56.80 6.67
N PHE A 729 3.14 -56.41 7.82
CA PHE A 729 2.23 -55.27 7.94
C PHE A 729 2.60 -54.40 9.12
N THR A 730 2.13 -53.16 9.12
CA THR A 730 2.44 -52.19 10.17
C THR A 730 1.20 -51.74 10.90
N VAL A 731 1.29 -51.67 12.22
CA VAL A 731 0.21 -51.25 13.11
C VAL A 731 0.59 -49.94 13.77
N SER A 732 -0.30 -48.95 13.66
CA SER A 732 -0.16 -47.62 14.23
C SER A 732 -0.78 -47.61 15.62
N PHE A 733 0.06 -47.47 16.64
CA PHE A 733 -0.36 -47.22 18.01
C PHE A 733 -0.34 -45.73 18.22
N CYS A 734 -1.48 -45.07 17.97
CA CYS A 734 -1.60 -43.64 18.17
C CYS A 734 -2.03 -43.35 19.61
N ASP A 735 -1.36 -42.39 20.24
CA ASP A 735 -1.75 -41.82 21.52
C ASP A 735 -2.95 -40.86 21.38
N ASP A 736 -3.59 -40.52 22.50
CA ASP A 736 -4.69 -39.54 22.57
C ASP A 736 -4.20 -38.10 22.84
N GLY A 737 -2.92 -37.84 22.61
CA GLY A 737 -2.25 -36.55 22.81
C GLY A 737 -2.54 -35.52 21.73
N SER A 738 -1.96 -34.33 21.90
CA SER A 738 -2.17 -33.19 20.99
C SER A 738 -0.86 -32.48 20.64
N PRO A 739 -0.41 -32.51 19.36
CA PRO A 739 -0.90 -33.39 18.30
C PRO A 739 -0.62 -34.86 18.64
N SER A 740 -1.54 -35.75 18.29
CA SER A 740 -1.38 -37.20 18.47
C SER A 740 -0.15 -37.69 17.71
N LYS A 741 0.66 -38.54 18.34
CA LYS A 741 1.77 -39.24 17.69
C LYS A 741 1.47 -40.72 17.68
N CYS A 742 2.21 -41.45 16.85
CA CYS A 742 1.99 -42.88 16.69
C CYS A 742 3.30 -43.66 16.63
N ALA A 743 3.33 -44.79 17.34
CA ALA A 743 4.34 -45.82 17.16
C ALA A 743 3.97 -46.70 15.97
N ILE A 744 4.96 -47.19 15.24
CA ILE A 744 4.75 -48.25 14.25
C ILE A 744 5.38 -49.54 14.77
N GLY A 745 4.54 -50.54 15.06
CA GLY A 745 4.99 -51.92 15.28
C GLY A 745 4.88 -52.70 13.97
N THR A 746 5.96 -53.37 13.55
CA THR A 746 5.97 -54.24 12.37
C THR A 746 5.64 -55.66 12.77
N VAL A 747 4.57 -56.22 12.22
CA VAL A 747 4.30 -57.65 12.27
C VAL A 747 4.94 -58.30 11.05
N ARG A 748 5.95 -59.15 11.27
CA ARG A 748 6.53 -60.00 10.21
C ARG A 748 5.89 -61.38 10.30
N VAL A 749 5.49 -61.94 9.17
CA VAL A 749 4.86 -63.27 9.12
C VAL A 749 5.62 -64.17 8.16
N ASN A 750 6.18 -65.25 8.70
CA ASN A 750 6.70 -66.35 7.89
C ASN A 750 5.53 -67.28 7.55
N VAL A 751 5.17 -67.37 6.28
CA VAL A 751 4.11 -68.27 5.79
C VAL A 751 4.77 -69.43 5.05
N SER A 752 4.88 -70.59 5.69
CA SER A 752 5.28 -71.81 4.99
C SER A 752 4.18 -72.25 4.02
N PRO A 753 4.52 -73.00 2.94
CA PRO A 753 3.51 -73.76 2.23
C PRO A 753 2.84 -74.79 3.16
N SER A 754 1.73 -75.36 2.70
CA SER A 754 1.13 -76.57 3.26
C SER A 754 1.19 -77.65 2.20
N ALA A 755 1.98 -78.70 2.44
CA ALA A 755 2.00 -79.87 1.57
C ALA A 755 0.81 -80.80 1.88
N ALA A 756 0.31 -81.56 0.91
CA ALA A 756 -0.85 -82.44 1.08
C ALA A 756 -0.66 -83.85 0.49
N ASP A 757 -1.14 -84.88 1.21
CA ASP A 757 -0.98 -86.27 0.77
C ASP A 757 -1.76 -86.56 -0.53
N ASP A 758 -1.06 -87.12 -1.52
CA ASP A 758 -1.56 -87.46 -2.84
C ASP A 758 -2.05 -88.91 -2.96
N ALA A 759 -2.97 -89.13 -3.90
CA ALA A 759 -3.24 -90.44 -4.46
C ALA A 759 -3.37 -90.41 -5.99
N SER A 760 -2.90 -91.48 -6.64
CA SER A 760 -3.00 -91.67 -8.10
C SER A 760 -3.36 -93.11 -8.44
N THR A 761 -3.88 -93.38 -9.65
CA THR A 761 -4.05 -94.74 -10.15
C THR A 761 -3.57 -94.89 -11.58
N THR A 762 -3.24 -96.13 -11.95
CA THR A 762 -2.83 -96.50 -13.31
C THR A 762 -3.36 -97.88 -13.67
N LYS A 763 -2.96 -98.44 -14.81
CA LYS A 763 -3.23 -99.84 -15.19
C LYS A 763 -1.93 -100.61 -15.19
N VAL A 764 -2.01 -101.94 -15.10
CA VAL A 764 -0.81 -102.80 -15.05
C VAL A 764 0.15 -102.48 -16.20
N ASP A 765 1.45 -102.51 -15.90
CA ASP A 765 2.57 -102.14 -16.80
C ASP A 765 2.58 -100.69 -17.33
N THR A 766 1.62 -99.85 -16.92
CA THR A 766 1.47 -98.47 -17.41
C THR A 766 2.02 -97.47 -16.38
N PRO A 767 3.01 -96.62 -16.72
CA PRO A 767 3.45 -95.52 -15.86
C PRO A 767 2.37 -94.45 -15.71
N VAL A 768 2.44 -93.67 -14.63
CA VAL A 768 1.62 -92.48 -14.43
C VAL A 768 2.52 -91.32 -13.99
N SER A 769 2.32 -90.14 -14.57
CA SER A 769 2.89 -88.91 -14.00
C SER A 769 1.90 -88.32 -13.02
N ILE A 770 2.40 -87.88 -11.87
CA ILE A 770 1.61 -87.44 -10.73
C ILE A 770 1.95 -85.97 -10.49
N GLU A 771 0.97 -85.10 -10.71
CA GLU A 771 1.09 -83.66 -10.44
C GLU A 771 0.84 -83.41 -8.95
N VAL A 772 1.87 -83.62 -8.13
CA VAL A 772 1.79 -83.53 -6.67
C VAL A 772 1.48 -82.11 -6.19
N GLY A 773 1.95 -81.08 -6.91
CA GLY A 773 1.68 -79.67 -6.58
C GLY A 773 0.22 -79.20 -6.74
N ALA A 774 -0.73 -80.10 -7.05
CA ALA A 774 -2.12 -79.76 -7.35
C ALA A 774 -3.05 -79.71 -6.12
N ASN A 775 -2.72 -80.44 -5.05
CA ASN A 775 -3.43 -80.41 -3.76
C ASN A 775 -2.72 -79.51 -2.72
N ASP A 776 -1.43 -79.22 -2.95
CA ASP A 776 -0.58 -78.34 -2.15
C ASP A 776 -1.10 -76.90 -2.10
N ALA A 777 -0.73 -76.19 -1.04
CA ALA A 777 -1.02 -74.76 -0.88
C ALA A 777 0.25 -73.95 -0.67
N GLY A 778 0.49 -72.97 -1.55
CA GLY A 778 1.65 -72.07 -1.47
C GLY A 778 2.18 -71.66 -2.83
N THR A 779 3.09 -70.69 -2.82
CA THR A 779 3.87 -70.25 -3.99
C THR A 779 5.22 -70.96 -3.91
N VAL A 780 5.26 -72.20 -4.41
CA VAL A 780 6.39 -73.13 -4.21
C VAL A 780 7.23 -73.38 -5.46
N GLY A 781 8.48 -73.79 -5.24
CA GLY A 781 9.39 -74.25 -6.29
C GLY A 781 9.06 -75.67 -6.77
N ALA A 782 9.96 -76.24 -7.57
CA ALA A 782 9.86 -77.65 -7.98
C ALA A 782 9.84 -78.58 -6.75
N PRO A 783 8.97 -79.61 -6.71
CA PRO A 783 8.98 -80.60 -5.64
C PRO A 783 10.26 -81.45 -5.72
N SER A 784 10.72 -81.96 -4.58
CA SER A 784 11.89 -82.84 -4.50
C SER A 784 11.58 -84.12 -3.73
N ILE A 785 12.19 -85.25 -4.10
CA ILE A 785 11.91 -86.55 -3.45
C ILE A 785 12.55 -86.61 -2.06
N ALA A 786 11.71 -86.59 -1.02
CA ALA A 786 12.13 -86.73 0.37
C ALA A 786 12.31 -88.22 0.77
N SER A 787 11.51 -89.13 0.21
CA SER A 787 11.72 -90.58 0.31
C SER A 787 11.13 -91.35 -0.89
N SER A 788 11.71 -92.50 -1.23
CA SER A 788 11.41 -93.25 -2.46
C SER A 788 10.37 -94.36 -2.29
N ALA A 789 9.71 -94.71 -3.40
CA ALA A 789 8.77 -95.84 -3.53
C ALA A 789 9.42 -97.23 -3.32
N SER A 790 8.62 -98.28 -3.11
CA SER A 790 9.09 -99.65 -2.79
C SER A 790 8.83 -100.69 -3.88
N HIS A 791 7.81 -100.50 -4.71
CA HIS A 791 7.38 -101.40 -5.79
C HIS A 791 7.31 -100.69 -7.16
N GLY A 792 7.86 -99.48 -7.25
CA GLY A 792 8.06 -98.73 -8.48
C GLY A 792 9.19 -97.72 -8.34
N THR A 793 9.45 -96.93 -9.38
CA THR A 793 10.49 -95.90 -9.41
C THR A 793 9.89 -94.52 -9.65
N THR A 794 10.40 -93.51 -8.95
CA THR A 794 9.94 -92.11 -8.97
C THR A 794 11.01 -91.18 -9.54
N THR A 795 10.65 -90.36 -10.52
CA THR A 795 11.50 -89.29 -11.09
C THR A 795 10.73 -87.97 -11.04
N VAL A 796 11.36 -86.88 -10.58
CA VAL A 796 10.82 -85.52 -10.78
C VAL A 796 11.18 -85.09 -12.20
N GLU A 797 10.17 -84.79 -13.00
CA GLU A 797 10.34 -84.37 -14.39
C GLU A 797 10.45 -82.84 -14.52
N ALA A 798 10.88 -82.36 -15.68
CA ALA A 798 11.16 -80.94 -15.91
C ALA A 798 9.90 -80.03 -15.93
N ASP A 799 8.70 -80.62 -15.88
CA ASP A 799 7.41 -79.94 -15.72
C ASP A 799 6.91 -79.93 -14.25
N HIS A 800 7.76 -80.34 -13.31
CA HIS A 800 7.49 -80.49 -11.88
C HIS A 800 6.51 -81.61 -11.50
N THR A 801 6.06 -82.44 -12.46
CA THR A 801 5.34 -83.67 -12.15
C THR A 801 6.30 -84.78 -11.69
N ILE A 802 5.80 -85.77 -10.96
CA ILE A 802 6.58 -86.94 -10.52
C ILE A 802 6.10 -88.18 -11.28
N THR A 803 6.90 -88.68 -12.21
CA THR A 803 6.61 -89.93 -12.91
C THR A 803 6.87 -91.12 -11.98
N TYR A 804 5.80 -91.85 -11.64
CA TYR A 804 5.86 -93.14 -10.99
C TYR A 804 5.65 -94.26 -12.02
N ARG A 805 6.63 -95.17 -12.13
CA ARG A 805 6.52 -96.40 -12.93
C ARG A 805 6.36 -97.61 -11.99
N PRO A 806 5.22 -98.32 -11.99
CA PRO A 806 5.08 -99.57 -11.24
C PRO A 806 5.98 -100.68 -11.80
N ALA A 807 6.36 -101.64 -10.95
CA ALA A 807 7.02 -102.86 -11.39
C ALA A 807 6.14 -103.70 -12.34
N ASN A 808 6.77 -104.42 -13.27
CA ASN A 808 6.06 -105.16 -14.31
C ASN A 808 5.17 -106.27 -13.71
N GLY A 809 3.91 -106.32 -14.12
CA GLY A 809 2.88 -107.25 -13.65
C GLY A 809 2.25 -106.89 -12.30
N TYR A 810 2.63 -105.76 -11.68
CA TYR A 810 2.12 -105.37 -10.37
C TYR A 810 0.68 -104.85 -10.41
N THR A 811 -0.17 -105.38 -9.54
CA THR A 811 -1.46 -104.78 -9.16
C THR A 811 -1.57 -104.72 -7.63
N GLY A 812 -1.97 -103.56 -7.10
CA GLY A 812 -1.89 -103.24 -5.67
C GLY A 812 -1.54 -101.76 -5.43
N SER A 813 -1.09 -101.43 -4.22
CA SER A 813 -0.77 -100.06 -3.80
C SER A 813 0.67 -99.88 -3.27
N ASP A 814 1.35 -98.79 -3.67
CA ASP A 814 2.71 -98.42 -3.27
C ASP A 814 2.85 -96.91 -2.98
N THR A 815 3.84 -96.47 -2.17
CA THR A 815 3.89 -95.09 -1.63
C THR A 815 5.28 -94.48 -1.51
N PHE A 816 5.41 -93.15 -1.64
CA PHE A 816 6.65 -92.37 -1.47
C PHE A 816 6.39 -90.97 -0.85
N THR A 817 7.40 -90.13 -0.60
CA THR A 817 7.20 -88.74 -0.10
C THR A 817 8.03 -87.68 -0.82
N TYR A 818 7.55 -86.44 -0.83
CA TYR A 818 8.20 -85.27 -1.43
C TYR A 818 8.19 -84.05 -0.49
N GLU A 819 9.01 -83.05 -0.84
CA GLU A 819 9.14 -81.76 -0.15
C GLU A 819 8.96 -80.61 -1.14
N ILE A 820 8.28 -79.55 -0.70
CA ILE A 820 8.08 -78.28 -1.41
C ILE A 820 8.57 -77.10 -0.54
N CYS A 821 9.15 -76.09 -1.16
CA CYS A 821 9.63 -74.88 -0.49
C CYS A 821 9.15 -73.62 -1.20
N SER A 822 8.91 -72.54 -0.46
CA SER A 822 8.52 -71.23 -0.99
C SER A 822 9.54 -70.71 -2.02
N VAL A 823 9.06 -70.16 -3.14
CA VAL A 823 9.91 -69.55 -4.19
C VAL A 823 10.70 -68.32 -3.69
N PRO A 824 10.07 -67.30 -3.05
CA PRO A 824 10.83 -66.15 -2.54
C PRO A 824 11.73 -66.49 -1.34
N ASP A 825 11.34 -67.47 -0.52
CA ASP A 825 11.96 -67.76 0.77
C ASP A 825 12.18 -69.28 0.95
N THR A 826 13.20 -69.81 0.27
CA THR A 826 13.44 -71.27 0.14
C THR A 826 13.82 -72.02 1.42
N ASP A 827 13.89 -71.33 2.57
CA ASP A 827 13.99 -71.90 3.91
C ASP A 827 12.61 -72.22 4.55
N LEU A 828 11.50 -71.85 3.89
CA LEU A 828 10.14 -72.15 4.33
C LEU A 828 9.56 -73.31 3.49
N CYS A 829 9.60 -74.52 4.04
CA CYS A 829 9.23 -75.77 3.36
C CYS A 829 8.15 -76.58 4.13
N ASP A 830 7.54 -77.55 3.44
CA ASP A 830 6.66 -78.58 4.02
C ASP A 830 6.71 -79.88 3.19
N THR A 831 6.24 -81.02 3.73
CA THR A 831 6.43 -82.36 3.16
C THR A 831 5.17 -83.23 3.16
N ALA A 832 4.92 -83.98 2.08
CA ALA A 832 3.73 -84.84 1.93
C ALA A 832 4.02 -86.20 1.28
N ARG A 833 3.04 -87.11 1.32
CA ARG A 833 3.12 -88.51 0.87
C ARG A 833 2.21 -88.82 -0.31
N VAL A 834 2.75 -89.52 -1.31
CA VAL A 834 2.03 -90.02 -2.48
C VAL A 834 1.71 -91.50 -2.35
N THR A 835 0.51 -91.91 -2.80
CA THR A 835 0.02 -93.31 -2.82
C THR A 835 -0.51 -93.70 -4.21
N VAL A 836 -0.04 -94.80 -4.81
CA VAL A 836 -0.43 -95.19 -6.20
C VAL A 836 -1.07 -96.58 -6.24
N GLN A 837 -2.19 -96.74 -6.97
CA GLN A 837 -2.99 -97.98 -7.13
C GLN A 837 -3.10 -98.44 -8.62
N VAL A 838 -3.40 -99.71 -8.94
CA VAL A 838 -3.24 -100.26 -10.31
C VAL A 838 -4.36 -101.25 -10.79
N ASP A 839 -5.08 -100.94 -11.89
CA ASP A 839 -6.46 -101.45 -12.23
C ASP A 839 -6.76 -101.88 -13.71
N ALA A 840 -8.05 -101.85 -14.19
CA ALA A 840 -8.64 -102.61 -15.35
C ALA A 840 -9.62 -101.87 -16.36
N LEU A 841 -10.68 -102.53 -16.92
CA LEU A 841 -11.46 -102.15 -18.17
C LEU A 841 -13.00 -102.54 -18.24
N PRO A 842 -13.85 -101.96 -19.17
CA PRO A 842 -15.35 -102.02 -19.14
C PRO A 842 -16.15 -102.10 -20.51
N ASN A 843 -17.48 -101.76 -20.52
CA ASN A 843 -18.49 -101.72 -21.62
C ASN A 843 -18.91 -100.27 -22.03
N HIS A 844 -19.70 -100.06 -23.11
CA HIS A 844 -20.11 -98.74 -23.67
C HIS A 844 -21.62 -98.44 -23.63
N ALA A 845 -22.03 -97.31 -24.21
CA ALA A 845 -23.38 -96.73 -24.22
C ALA A 845 -23.61 -95.88 -25.50
N PRO A 846 -24.86 -95.59 -25.90
CA PRO A 846 -25.16 -94.76 -27.07
C PRO A 846 -24.69 -93.30 -26.90
N VAL A 847 -24.49 -92.61 -28.02
CA VAL A 847 -23.95 -91.25 -28.11
C VAL A 847 -24.97 -90.31 -28.75
N LEU A 848 -25.29 -89.20 -28.08
CA LEU A 848 -26.17 -88.15 -28.58
C LEU A 848 -25.46 -86.79 -28.56
N GLY A 849 -25.45 -86.11 -29.71
CA GLY A 849 -24.94 -84.75 -29.81
C GLY A 849 -25.93 -83.73 -29.25
N GLY A 850 -25.44 -82.81 -28.40
CA GLY A 850 -26.18 -81.61 -28.00
C GLY A 850 -26.29 -80.59 -29.13
N GLN A 851 -27.04 -79.52 -28.88
CA GLN A 851 -27.13 -78.36 -29.79
C GLN A 851 -27.10 -77.05 -29.02
N THR A 852 -26.81 -75.96 -29.73
CA THR A 852 -26.92 -74.60 -29.20
C THR A 852 -27.65 -73.72 -30.21
N GLN A 853 -28.66 -73.00 -29.74
CA GLN A 853 -29.40 -71.98 -30.50
C GLN A 853 -29.15 -70.59 -29.91
N ARG A 854 -29.41 -69.53 -30.68
CA ARG A 854 -29.24 -68.13 -30.26
C ARG A 854 -30.54 -67.35 -30.42
N THR A 855 -30.82 -66.46 -29.47
CA THR A 855 -31.95 -65.54 -29.49
C THR A 855 -31.65 -64.29 -28.64
N THR A 856 -32.56 -63.32 -28.63
CA THR A 856 -32.55 -62.18 -27.69
C THR A 856 -33.67 -62.34 -26.68
N VAL A 857 -33.57 -61.66 -25.52
CA VAL A 857 -34.62 -61.67 -24.50
C VAL A 857 -36.02 -61.48 -25.08
N SER A 858 -36.96 -62.29 -24.59
CA SER A 858 -38.37 -62.39 -25.03
C SER A 858 -38.62 -62.92 -26.46
N VAL A 859 -37.69 -63.68 -27.09
CA VAL A 859 -37.87 -64.23 -28.45
C VAL A 859 -37.71 -65.78 -28.51
N PRO A 860 -38.77 -66.57 -28.86
CA PRO A 860 -38.72 -68.05 -28.93
C PRO A 860 -37.89 -68.66 -30.07
N VAL A 861 -37.45 -69.93 -29.93
CA VAL A 861 -36.60 -70.66 -30.91
C VAL A 861 -36.77 -72.20 -30.84
N GLY A 862 -36.38 -72.98 -31.87
CA GLY A 862 -36.55 -74.45 -31.90
C GLY A 862 -35.55 -75.21 -32.80
N GLY A 863 -35.59 -76.55 -32.79
CA GLY A 863 -34.62 -77.42 -33.49
C GLY A 863 -34.91 -78.93 -33.45
N GLN A 864 -33.90 -79.77 -33.71
CA GLN A 864 -34.03 -81.24 -33.90
C GLN A 864 -32.70 -81.98 -33.59
N LEU A 865 -32.74 -83.08 -32.82
CA LEU A 865 -31.55 -83.90 -32.44
C LEU A 865 -31.50 -85.28 -33.12
N VAL A 866 -30.31 -85.89 -33.20
CA VAL A 866 -30.06 -87.27 -33.71
C VAL A 866 -28.81 -87.86 -33.03
N GLY A 867 -28.84 -89.15 -32.66
CA GLY A 867 -27.73 -89.90 -32.05
C GLY A 867 -27.43 -91.25 -32.71
N ALA A 868 -26.38 -91.95 -32.23
CA ALA A 868 -25.89 -93.23 -32.75
C ALA A 868 -25.18 -94.05 -31.65
N ASP A 869 -25.04 -95.36 -31.82
CA ASP A 869 -24.41 -96.27 -30.84
C ASP A 869 -23.09 -96.87 -31.37
N ALA A 870 -22.17 -97.18 -30.45
CA ALA A 870 -20.91 -97.88 -30.71
C ALA A 870 -21.07 -99.41 -30.62
N ASP A 871 -21.97 -99.90 -29.76
CA ASP A 871 -22.28 -101.33 -29.65
C ASP A 871 -23.32 -101.70 -30.73
N ALA A 872 -22.84 -102.35 -31.79
CA ALA A 872 -23.52 -102.36 -33.09
C ALA A 872 -24.81 -103.21 -33.12
N GLY A 873 -25.96 -102.53 -33.30
CA GLY A 873 -27.26 -103.16 -33.61
C GLY A 873 -28.46 -102.59 -32.85
N GLN A 874 -28.25 -101.64 -31.94
CA GLN A 874 -29.26 -101.16 -30.98
C GLN A 874 -30.19 -100.05 -31.53
N SER A 875 -31.36 -99.90 -30.91
CA SER A 875 -32.41 -98.93 -31.28
C SER A 875 -32.48 -97.72 -30.32
N LEU A 876 -32.88 -96.54 -30.81
CA LEU A 876 -32.85 -95.28 -30.05
C LEU A 876 -34.22 -94.57 -29.95
N THR A 877 -34.60 -94.10 -28.75
CA THR A 877 -35.88 -93.39 -28.48
C THR A 877 -35.68 -92.11 -27.66
N TYR A 878 -36.31 -90.99 -28.04
CA TYR A 878 -36.06 -89.66 -27.47
C TYR A 878 -37.16 -89.17 -26.51
N SER A 879 -36.78 -88.39 -25.49
CA SER A 879 -37.72 -87.70 -24.57
C SER A 879 -37.06 -86.49 -23.89
N ALA A 880 -37.85 -85.53 -23.41
CA ALA A 880 -37.34 -84.48 -22.53
C ALA A 880 -36.87 -85.10 -21.18
N ALA A 881 -35.62 -84.87 -20.82
CA ALA A 881 -35.02 -85.33 -19.56
C ALA A 881 -35.13 -84.28 -18.45
N SER A 882 -35.11 -83.00 -18.83
CA SER A 882 -35.40 -81.86 -17.96
C SER A 882 -36.24 -80.82 -18.70
N THR A 883 -36.83 -79.89 -17.95
CA THR A 883 -37.23 -78.58 -18.49
C THR A 883 -36.03 -77.63 -18.50
N PRO A 884 -36.16 -76.47 -19.18
CA PRO A 884 -35.29 -75.31 -18.94
C PRO A 884 -35.58 -74.69 -17.57
N ALA A 885 -34.79 -73.69 -17.18
CA ALA A 885 -34.93 -72.97 -15.91
C ALA A 885 -35.66 -71.61 -16.06
N HIS A 886 -35.46 -70.92 -17.18
CA HIS A 886 -35.96 -69.57 -17.46
C HIS A 886 -36.99 -69.55 -18.61
N GLY A 887 -37.18 -70.69 -19.27
CA GLY A 887 -38.26 -70.91 -20.24
C GLY A 887 -38.93 -72.28 -20.14
N THR A 888 -39.81 -72.53 -21.10
CA THR A 888 -40.53 -73.80 -21.28
C THR A 888 -40.09 -74.50 -22.55
N VAL A 889 -40.19 -75.83 -22.59
CA VAL A 889 -39.84 -76.63 -23.77
C VAL A 889 -40.87 -77.71 -24.06
N THR A 890 -41.04 -78.04 -25.34
CA THR A 890 -41.69 -79.27 -25.79
C THR A 890 -40.72 -80.08 -26.66
N VAL A 891 -40.73 -81.42 -26.52
CA VAL A 891 -39.83 -82.34 -27.24
C VAL A 891 -40.62 -83.54 -27.76
N SER A 892 -40.40 -83.94 -29.01
CA SER A 892 -41.05 -85.10 -29.64
C SER A 892 -40.24 -86.39 -29.49
N ALA A 893 -40.90 -87.55 -29.61
CA ALA A 893 -40.26 -88.87 -29.57
C ALA A 893 -39.24 -89.11 -30.71
N ALA A 894 -39.25 -88.26 -31.74
CA ALA A 894 -38.29 -88.25 -32.84
C ALA A 894 -37.15 -87.22 -32.66
N GLY A 895 -37.13 -86.45 -31.57
CA GLY A 895 -36.05 -85.51 -31.22
C GLY A 895 -36.26 -84.05 -31.64
N ALA A 896 -37.44 -83.66 -32.16
CA ALA A 896 -37.76 -82.26 -32.49
C ALA A 896 -38.14 -81.46 -31.23
N TYR A 897 -37.79 -80.18 -31.15
CA TYR A 897 -38.05 -79.34 -29.96
C TYR A 897 -38.40 -77.87 -30.27
N THR A 898 -39.05 -77.19 -29.32
CA THR A 898 -39.26 -75.72 -29.32
C THR A 898 -39.17 -75.19 -27.89
N TYR A 899 -38.45 -74.07 -27.71
CA TYR A 899 -38.19 -73.35 -26.47
C TYR A 899 -38.82 -71.93 -26.50
N THR A 900 -39.37 -71.52 -25.37
CA THR A 900 -39.92 -70.17 -25.14
C THR A 900 -39.52 -69.67 -23.75
N GLU A 901 -38.79 -68.56 -23.68
CA GLU A 901 -38.44 -67.82 -22.44
C GLU A 901 -39.69 -67.32 -21.70
N THR A 902 -39.60 -67.18 -20.38
CA THR A 902 -40.73 -66.80 -19.50
C THR A 902 -40.45 -65.66 -18.52
N ASP A 903 -39.20 -65.19 -18.44
CA ASP A 903 -38.79 -64.01 -17.67
C ASP A 903 -38.01 -63.01 -18.56
N THR A 904 -36.90 -62.44 -18.10
CA THR A 904 -36.00 -61.56 -18.86
C THR A 904 -34.53 -61.98 -18.71
N PHE A 905 -34.30 -63.28 -18.58
CA PHE A 905 -32.98 -63.86 -18.31
C PHE A 905 -32.04 -63.71 -19.51
N VAL A 906 -30.86 -63.14 -19.26
CA VAL A 906 -29.76 -63.04 -20.22
C VAL A 906 -28.72 -64.08 -19.82
N GLY A 907 -28.30 -64.92 -20.77
CA GLY A 907 -27.39 -66.02 -20.48
C GLY A 907 -27.72 -67.27 -21.27
N ARG A 908 -27.22 -68.42 -20.79
CA ARG A 908 -27.50 -69.73 -21.37
C ARG A 908 -28.51 -70.49 -20.52
N ASP A 909 -29.77 -70.54 -20.96
CA ASP A 909 -30.71 -71.53 -20.44
C ASP A 909 -30.46 -72.87 -21.16
N SER A 910 -30.83 -73.99 -20.55
CA SER A 910 -30.66 -75.29 -21.18
C SER A 910 -31.61 -76.35 -20.65
N PHE A 911 -31.98 -77.27 -21.54
CA PHE A 911 -32.75 -78.46 -21.20
C PHE A 911 -32.07 -79.70 -21.77
N GLN A 912 -32.21 -80.83 -21.10
CA GLN A 912 -31.66 -82.09 -21.60
C GLN A 912 -32.71 -82.92 -22.32
N VAL A 913 -32.28 -83.59 -23.40
CA VAL A 913 -33.03 -84.63 -24.12
C VAL A 913 -32.35 -85.96 -23.87
N LYS A 914 -33.10 -86.95 -23.40
CA LYS A 914 -32.61 -88.32 -23.14
C LYS A 914 -32.84 -89.19 -24.36
N VAL A 915 -31.84 -90.01 -24.69
CA VAL A 915 -31.96 -91.19 -25.54
C VAL A 915 -31.43 -92.42 -24.80
N CYS A 916 -31.98 -93.61 -25.07
CA CYS A 916 -31.50 -94.89 -24.55
C CYS A 916 -31.36 -95.90 -25.69
N ASP A 917 -30.47 -96.87 -25.48
CA ASP A 917 -30.40 -98.12 -26.25
C ASP A 917 -31.48 -99.13 -25.81
N ASP A 918 -31.44 -100.33 -26.39
CA ASP A 918 -32.29 -101.49 -26.07
C ASP A 918 -31.50 -102.68 -25.46
N ALA A 919 -30.38 -102.40 -24.76
CA ALA A 919 -29.55 -103.43 -24.12
C ALA A 919 -30.26 -104.14 -22.94
N THR A 920 -29.74 -105.31 -22.52
CA THR A 920 -30.31 -106.04 -21.37
C THR A 920 -30.15 -105.33 -20.02
N THR A 921 -29.11 -104.51 -19.88
CA THR A 921 -29.05 -103.39 -18.93
C THR A 921 -28.98 -102.11 -19.76
N PRO A 922 -30.10 -101.44 -20.06
CA PRO A 922 -30.12 -100.34 -21.00
C PRO A 922 -29.22 -99.19 -20.56
N LEU A 923 -28.41 -98.68 -21.48
CA LEU A 923 -27.59 -97.50 -21.26
C LEU A 923 -28.12 -96.32 -22.08
N CYS A 924 -27.95 -95.12 -21.52
CA CYS A 924 -28.63 -93.93 -22.00
C CYS A 924 -27.68 -92.74 -22.01
N ALA A 925 -27.74 -91.95 -23.07
CA ALA A 925 -27.13 -90.62 -23.13
C ALA A 925 -28.19 -89.54 -22.97
N THR A 926 -27.86 -88.52 -22.20
CA THR A 926 -28.57 -87.24 -22.17
C THR A 926 -27.73 -86.20 -22.90
N ALA A 927 -28.34 -85.50 -23.85
CA ALA A 927 -27.70 -84.39 -24.54
C ALA A 927 -28.40 -83.07 -24.19
N THR A 928 -27.59 -82.07 -23.85
CA THR A 928 -28.08 -80.73 -23.55
C THR A 928 -28.36 -79.97 -24.84
N VAL A 929 -29.55 -79.36 -24.92
CA VAL A 929 -29.82 -78.24 -25.82
C VAL A 929 -29.64 -76.98 -25.00
N SER A 930 -28.77 -76.09 -25.47
CA SER A 930 -28.50 -74.78 -24.87
C SER A 930 -29.15 -73.67 -25.70
N ILE A 931 -29.74 -72.69 -25.05
CA ILE A 931 -30.30 -71.49 -25.68
C ILE A 931 -29.52 -70.29 -25.14
N ASP A 932 -28.69 -69.70 -26.01
CA ASP A 932 -27.93 -68.48 -25.77
C ASP A 932 -28.86 -67.26 -25.95
N ILE A 933 -29.23 -66.58 -24.87
CA ILE A 933 -30.15 -65.43 -24.83
C ILE A 933 -29.34 -64.15 -24.58
N PHE A 934 -29.40 -63.19 -25.52
CA PHE A 934 -28.64 -61.93 -25.48
C PHE A 934 -29.49 -60.74 -24.97
N PRO A 935 -28.86 -59.72 -24.34
CA PRO A 935 -29.54 -58.52 -23.83
C PRO A 935 -29.80 -57.51 -24.96
N ILE A 936 -30.39 -56.36 -24.62
CA ILE A 936 -30.60 -55.24 -25.56
C ILE A 936 -30.08 -53.93 -24.94
N ALA A 937 -29.04 -53.35 -25.53
CA ALA A 937 -28.36 -52.13 -25.07
C ALA A 937 -28.79 -50.90 -25.88
N SER A 938 -29.42 -49.91 -25.22
CA SER A 938 -29.91 -48.70 -25.89
C SER A 938 -28.86 -47.59 -25.94
N ALA A 939 -28.85 -46.80 -27.01
CA ALA A 939 -27.99 -45.62 -27.11
C ALA A 939 -28.41 -44.54 -26.10
N ALA A 940 -27.45 -43.73 -25.66
CA ALA A 940 -27.66 -42.67 -24.68
C ALA A 940 -26.95 -41.37 -25.10
N SER A 941 -27.32 -40.26 -24.49
CA SER A 941 -26.57 -39.01 -24.61
C SER A 941 -26.59 -38.21 -23.30
N THR A 942 -25.56 -37.40 -23.07
CA THR A 942 -25.53 -36.43 -21.98
C THR A 942 -24.65 -35.23 -22.32
N ALA A 943 -24.75 -34.18 -21.50
CA ALA A 943 -23.98 -32.95 -21.63
C ALA A 943 -23.25 -32.63 -20.31
N LEU A 944 -22.10 -31.94 -20.41
CA LEU A 944 -21.32 -31.48 -19.26
C LEU A 944 -20.52 -30.23 -19.61
N ASN A 945 -20.24 -29.40 -18.61
CA ASN A 945 -19.35 -28.27 -18.78
C ASN A 945 -17.89 -28.72 -18.94
N VAL A 946 -17.12 -28.01 -19.75
CA VAL A 946 -15.66 -28.15 -19.91
C VAL A 946 -14.93 -28.21 -18.56
N ASN A 947 -13.89 -29.05 -18.49
CA ASN A 947 -13.13 -29.40 -17.28
C ASN A 947 -13.93 -30.08 -16.14
N SER A 948 -15.25 -30.24 -16.28
CA SER A 948 -16.07 -31.04 -15.34
C SER A 948 -16.01 -32.53 -15.70
N VAL A 949 -16.59 -33.38 -14.86
CA VAL A 949 -16.73 -34.83 -15.12
C VAL A 949 -18.20 -35.23 -14.95
N VAL A 950 -18.65 -36.27 -15.66
CA VAL A 950 -20.05 -36.74 -15.62
C VAL A 950 -20.14 -38.26 -15.60
N THR A 951 -21.09 -38.81 -14.85
CA THR A 951 -21.39 -40.25 -14.84
C THR A 951 -22.64 -40.53 -15.67
N VAL A 952 -22.52 -41.40 -16.68
CA VAL A 952 -23.60 -41.76 -17.59
C VAL A 952 -24.21 -43.11 -17.19
N VAL A 953 -25.54 -43.16 -17.08
CA VAL A 953 -26.31 -44.39 -16.83
C VAL A 953 -27.16 -44.69 -18.08
N PRO A 954 -26.68 -45.54 -19.01
CA PRO A 954 -27.43 -45.90 -20.21
C PRO A 954 -28.54 -46.93 -19.91
N SER A 955 -29.57 -46.97 -20.76
CA SER A 955 -30.71 -47.88 -20.62
C SER A 955 -30.45 -49.23 -21.27
N ILE A 956 -30.72 -50.32 -20.54
CA ILE A 956 -30.50 -51.71 -20.98
C ILE A 956 -31.74 -52.55 -20.63
N VAL A 957 -32.03 -53.59 -21.42
CA VAL A 957 -33.12 -54.55 -21.18
C VAL A 957 -32.56 -55.98 -21.12
N GLY A 958 -33.06 -56.76 -20.16
CA GLY A 958 -32.50 -58.04 -19.73
C GLY A 958 -31.73 -57.90 -18.41
N ASP A 959 -31.52 -59.00 -17.69
CA ASP A 959 -30.72 -59.01 -16.44
C ASP A 959 -29.21 -58.90 -16.77
N VAL A 960 -28.57 -57.79 -16.40
CA VAL A 960 -27.23 -57.42 -16.87
C VAL A 960 -26.37 -56.78 -15.78
N GLY A 961 -25.05 -56.92 -15.94
CA GLY A 961 -24.07 -56.28 -15.06
C GLY A 961 -23.94 -54.77 -15.31
N ALA A 962 -23.16 -54.11 -14.46
CA ALA A 962 -22.82 -52.69 -14.63
C ALA A 962 -22.15 -52.45 -16.00
N PRO A 963 -22.56 -51.40 -16.76
CA PRO A 963 -22.09 -51.20 -18.12
C PRO A 963 -20.59 -50.92 -18.19
N SER A 964 -19.93 -51.61 -19.11
CA SER A 964 -18.49 -51.51 -19.35
C SER A 964 -18.15 -50.57 -20.50
N VAL A 965 -16.97 -49.96 -20.50
CA VAL A 965 -16.51 -49.10 -21.60
C VAL A 965 -15.87 -49.95 -22.69
N ALA A 966 -16.51 -50.03 -23.86
CA ALA A 966 -16.07 -50.88 -24.97
C ALA A 966 -15.13 -50.16 -25.95
N THR A 967 -15.30 -48.85 -26.14
CA THR A 967 -14.33 -47.98 -26.83
C THR A 967 -14.06 -46.73 -26.00
N GLN A 968 -12.85 -46.18 -26.09
CA GLN A 968 -12.53 -44.91 -25.42
C GLN A 968 -12.93 -43.72 -26.31
N PRO A 969 -13.35 -42.59 -25.69
CA PRO A 969 -13.67 -41.36 -26.40
C PRO A 969 -12.42 -40.66 -26.97
N GLY A 970 -12.63 -39.73 -27.91
CA GLY A 970 -11.56 -39.12 -28.70
C GLY A 970 -10.88 -37.92 -28.06
N HIS A 971 -11.56 -37.23 -27.15
CA HIS A 971 -11.09 -36.01 -26.49
C HIS A 971 -11.31 -36.04 -24.97
N GLY A 972 -11.17 -37.24 -24.40
CA GLY A 972 -11.29 -37.49 -22.96
C GLY A 972 -10.97 -38.93 -22.61
N THR A 973 -11.49 -39.37 -21.47
CA THR A 973 -11.37 -40.76 -20.98
C THR A 973 -12.70 -41.18 -20.37
N ALA A 974 -13.16 -42.40 -20.66
CA ALA A 974 -14.35 -43.00 -20.07
C ALA A 974 -13.96 -44.19 -19.19
N SER A 975 -14.57 -44.30 -18.02
CA SER A 975 -14.24 -45.32 -17.01
C SER A 975 -15.51 -45.86 -16.35
N ALA A 976 -15.63 -47.19 -16.24
CA ALA A 976 -16.76 -47.80 -15.55
C ALA A 976 -16.67 -47.57 -14.04
N THR A 977 -17.78 -47.26 -13.39
CA THR A 977 -17.92 -47.06 -11.95
C THR A 977 -19.20 -47.76 -11.44
N PRO A 978 -19.36 -47.98 -10.12
CA PRO A 978 -20.56 -48.62 -9.58
C PRO A 978 -21.88 -47.88 -9.88
N GLY A 979 -21.83 -46.59 -10.24
CA GLY A 979 -22.99 -45.77 -10.57
C GLY A 979 -23.14 -45.45 -12.07
N GLY A 980 -22.50 -46.21 -12.96
CA GLY A 980 -22.46 -45.95 -14.41
C GLY A 980 -21.06 -45.57 -14.91
N ILE A 981 -20.95 -45.02 -16.12
CA ILE A 981 -19.65 -44.72 -16.75
C ILE A 981 -19.27 -43.25 -16.52
N LEU A 982 -18.20 -43.02 -15.76
CA LEU A 982 -17.60 -41.71 -15.51
C LEU A 982 -16.73 -41.30 -16.70
N TYR A 983 -17.13 -40.22 -17.37
CA TYR A 983 -16.36 -39.52 -18.40
C TYR A 983 -15.61 -38.32 -17.82
N THR A 984 -14.36 -38.14 -18.25
CA THR A 984 -13.50 -36.99 -17.96
C THR A 984 -12.92 -36.46 -19.28
N PRO A 985 -13.29 -35.24 -19.73
CA PRO A 985 -12.74 -34.62 -20.94
C PRO A 985 -11.28 -34.20 -20.76
N ASP A 986 -10.58 -33.96 -21.87
CA ASP A 986 -9.28 -33.30 -21.84
C ASP A 986 -9.42 -31.80 -21.47
N PRO A 987 -8.39 -31.17 -20.86
CA PRO A 987 -8.51 -29.82 -20.34
C PRO A 987 -8.76 -28.81 -21.46
N GLY A 988 -9.78 -27.98 -21.28
CA GLY A 988 -10.19 -26.99 -22.27
C GLY A 988 -10.81 -27.57 -23.53
N PHE A 989 -11.06 -28.88 -23.63
CA PHE A 989 -11.84 -29.44 -24.74
C PHE A 989 -13.29 -28.95 -24.66
N VAL A 990 -13.85 -28.59 -25.82
CA VAL A 990 -15.25 -28.18 -26.01
C VAL A 990 -15.70 -28.81 -27.31
N GLY A 991 -16.88 -29.41 -27.34
CA GLY A 991 -17.43 -30.03 -28.54
C GLY A 991 -18.09 -31.38 -28.32
N LEU A 992 -18.31 -32.09 -29.41
CA LEU A 992 -18.88 -33.44 -29.38
C LEU A 992 -17.78 -34.48 -29.14
N ASP A 993 -18.08 -35.44 -28.28
CA ASP A 993 -17.27 -36.65 -28.07
C ASP A 993 -18.20 -37.87 -27.97
N SER A 994 -17.68 -39.08 -28.02
CA SER A 994 -18.53 -40.29 -27.89
C SER A 994 -17.73 -41.53 -27.52
N PHE A 995 -18.34 -42.44 -26.76
CA PHE A 995 -17.80 -43.75 -26.45
C PHE A 995 -18.88 -44.83 -26.63
N THR A 996 -18.52 -46.05 -27.02
CA THR A 996 -19.45 -47.18 -26.93
C THR A 996 -19.30 -47.88 -25.58
N TYR A 997 -20.44 -48.27 -25.01
CA TYR A 997 -20.49 -49.14 -23.84
C TYR A 997 -20.96 -50.53 -24.25
N SER A 998 -20.60 -51.55 -23.47
CA SER A 998 -21.20 -52.88 -23.58
C SER A 998 -21.86 -53.28 -22.27
N ALA A 999 -23.09 -53.77 -22.40
CA ALA A 999 -23.84 -54.40 -21.33
C ALA A 999 -23.91 -55.90 -21.60
N CYS A 1000 -23.54 -56.68 -20.60
CA CYS A 1000 -23.49 -58.13 -20.68
C CYS A 1000 -24.26 -58.72 -19.50
N ASP A 1001 -24.71 -59.97 -19.63
CA ASP A 1001 -25.16 -60.81 -18.51
C ASP A 1001 -24.30 -60.59 -17.26
N ALA A 1002 -24.94 -60.28 -16.13
CA ALA A 1002 -24.31 -59.98 -14.85
C ALA A 1002 -23.42 -61.11 -14.31
N ALA A 1003 -23.74 -62.36 -14.65
CA ALA A 1003 -23.08 -63.55 -14.12
C ALA A 1003 -21.89 -64.02 -14.97
N SER A 1004 -22.05 -64.14 -16.30
CA SER A 1004 -21.00 -64.67 -17.18
C SER A 1004 -20.22 -63.63 -17.98
N GLY A 1005 -20.74 -62.39 -18.11
CA GLY A 1005 -20.14 -61.37 -18.98
C GLY A 1005 -20.02 -61.78 -20.46
N THR A 1006 -20.61 -62.91 -20.89
CA THR A 1006 -20.38 -63.53 -22.21
C THR A 1006 -21.46 -63.16 -23.21
N TYR A 1007 -22.67 -62.90 -22.73
CA TYR A 1007 -23.84 -62.54 -23.53
C TYR A 1007 -24.01 -61.04 -23.49
N CYS A 1008 -23.38 -60.37 -24.47
CA CYS A 1008 -23.27 -58.92 -24.53
C CYS A 1008 -24.05 -58.31 -25.70
N ASP A 1009 -24.56 -57.10 -25.48
CA ASP A 1009 -24.88 -56.14 -26.53
C ASP A 1009 -24.09 -54.83 -26.27
N SER A 1010 -24.01 -53.93 -27.25
CA SER A 1010 -23.23 -52.71 -27.14
C SER A 1010 -23.85 -51.54 -27.89
N SER A 1011 -23.84 -50.36 -27.27
CA SER A 1011 -24.48 -49.16 -27.81
C SER A 1011 -23.62 -47.91 -27.62
N LEU A 1012 -23.98 -46.84 -28.33
CA LEU A 1012 -23.24 -45.57 -28.32
C LEU A 1012 -23.73 -44.64 -27.21
N VAL A 1013 -22.80 -44.00 -26.51
CA VAL A 1013 -23.03 -42.80 -25.70
C VAL A 1013 -22.45 -41.60 -26.44
N ALA A 1014 -23.29 -40.63 -26.78
CA ALA A 1014 -22.88 -39.34 -27.30
C ALA A 1014 -22.74 -38.31 -26.17
N LEU A 1015 -21.67 -37.50 -26.23
CA LEU A 1015 -21.34 -36.50 -25.23
C LEU A 1015 -21.28 -35.11 -25.86
N VAL A 1016 -21.78 -34.12 -25.12
CA VAL A 1016 -21.64 -32.70 -25.45
C VAL A 1016 -20.84 -32.03 -24.34
N VAL A 1017 -19.62 -31.60 -24.64
CA VAL A 1017 -18.79 -30.84 -23.71
C VAL A 1017 -19.01 -29.36 -23.99
N ASP A 1018 -19.92 -28.75 -23.24
CA ASP A 1018 -20.31 -27.35 -23.36
C ASP A 1018 -19.25 -26.42 -22.75
N PRO A 1019 -18.99 -25.24 -23.33
CA PRO A 1019 -18.06 -24.26 -22.77
C PRO A 1019 -18.73 -23.45 -21.66
N ILE A 1020 -17.93 -22.98 -20.70
CA ILE A 1020 -18.41 -22.01 -19.70
C ILE A 1020 -18.03 -20.63 -20.21
N LEU A 1021 -18.98 -19.90 -20.79
CA LEU A 1021 -18.82 -18.47 -21.02
C LEU A 1021 -19.21 -17.69 -19.76
N ILE A 1022 -18.58 -16.53 -19.54
CA ILE A 1022 -18.87 -15.67 -18.38
C ILE A 1022 -19.32 -14.29 -18.89
N ASN A 1023 -20.42 -13.77 -18.32
CA ASN A 1023 -20.98 -12.48 -18.71
C ASN A 1023 -19.96 -11.34 -18.51
N ASP A 1024 -19.60 -10.67 -19.61
CA ASP A 1024 -18.75 -9.48 -19.61
C ASP A 1024 -19.52 -8.20 -19.31
N ALA A 1025 -18.78 -7.14 -18.97
CA ALA A 1025 -19.31 -5.79 -18.82
C ALA A 1025 -18.42 -4.75 -19.50
N VAL A 1026 -19.03 -3.76 -20.15
CA VAL A 1026 -18.34 -2.61 -20.76
C VAL A 1026 -19.18 -1.33 -20.57
N THR A 1027 -18.50 -0.18 -20.59
CA THR A 1027 -19.14 1.14 -20.45
C THR A 1027 -18.78 2.01 -21.65
N THR A 1028 -19.74 2.76 -22.19
CA THR A 1028 -19.53 3.73 -23.27
C THR A 1028 -20.44 4.96 -23.09
N LEU A 1029 -20.27 5.97 -23.93
CA LEU A 1029 -21.17 7.12 -24.04
C LEU A 1029 -22.12 6.95 -25.23
N ALA A 1030 -23.26 7.64 -25.21
CA ALA A 1030 -24.27 7.59 -26.27
C ALA A 1030 -23.69 7.96 -27.65
N GLY A 1031 -24.04 7.19 -28.67
CA GLY A 1031 -23.46 7.30 -30.02
C GLY A 1031 -21.97 6.96 -30.15
N GLN A 1032 -21.22 6.76 -29.06
CA GLN A 1032 -19.79 6.42 -29.11
C GLN A 1032 -19.56 4.90 -29.22
N LYS A 1033 -18.70 4.52 -30.17
CA LYS A 1033 -18.31 3.13 -30.39
C LYS A 1033 -17.32 2.66 -29.31
N VAL A 1034 -17.56 1.47 -28.75
CA VAL A 1034 -16.63 0.77 -27.84
C VAL A 1034 -16.28 -0.63 -28.36
N VAL A 1035 -15.11 -1.13 -27.97
CA VAL A 1035 -14.59 -2.45 -28.34
C VAL A 1035 -14.49 -3.30 -27.08
N ALA A 1036 -15.21 -4.42 -27.03
CA ALA A 1036 -15.22 -5.34 -25.88
C ALA A 1036 -14.48 -6.65 -26.20
N THR A 1037 -13.46 -6.98 -25.40
CA THR A 1037 -12.67 -8.21 -25.52
C THR A 1037 -13.26 -9.33 -24.66
N VAL A 1038 -14.25 -10.04 -25.22
CA VAL A 1038 -15.09 -11.04 -24.54
C VAL A 1038 -14.50 -12.45 -24.46
N GLU A 1039 -13.18 -12.57 -24.34
CA GLU A 1039 -12.49 -13.87 -24.43
C GLU A 1039 -11.62 -14.21 -23.21
N ALA A 1040 -11.48 -13.30 -22.24
CA ALA A 1040 -10.45 -13.38 -21.19
C ALA A 1040 -10.88 -14.12 -19.91
N ASN A 1041 -12.18 -14.28 -19.71
CA ASN A 1041 -12.87 -14.90 -18.57
C ASN A 1041 -13.50 -16.26 -18.93
N ASP A 1042 -13.88 -16.45 -20.19
CA ASP A 1042 -14.41 -17.69 -20.75
C ASP A 1042 -13.48 -18.88 -20.58
N ILE A 1043 -14.06 -20.05 -20.33
CA ILE A 1043 -13.35 -21.32 -20.18
C ILE A 1043 -13.71 -22.24 -21.36
N GLY A 1044 -12.69 -22.64 -22.11
CA GLY A 1044 -12.80 -23.60 -23.20
C GLY A 1044 -12.02 -23.19 -24.46
N THR A 1045 -11.71 -24.16 -25.32
CA THR A 1045 -11.11 -23.89 -26.64
C THR A 1045 -12.21 -23.45 -27.60
N LEU A 1046 -12.29 -22.14 -27.82
CA LEU A 1046 -13.42 -21.48 -28.46
C LEU A 1046 -13.02 -20.73 -29.74
N GLY A 1047 -13.98 -20.60 -30.65
CA GLY A 1047 -13.90 -19.72 -31.81
C GLY A 1047 -14.24 -18.25 -31.47
N PRO A 1048 -14.16 -17.35 -32.48
CA PRO A 1048 -14.53 -15.94 -32.32
C PRO A 1048 -16.02 -15.80 -31.96
N PRO A 1049 -16.40 -14.70 -31.28
CA PRO A 1049 -17.77 -14.45 -30.86
C PRO A 1049 -18.73 -14.27 -32.04
N VAL A 1050 -19.95 -14.80 -31.90
CA VAL A 1050 -21.06 -14.62 -32.82
C VAL A 1050 -22.22 -13.97 -32.08
N ILE A 1051 -22.67 -12.80 -32.52
CA ILE A 1051 -23.83 -12.11 -31.93
C ILE A 1051 -25.10 -12.91 -32.26
N ILE A 1052 -25.83 -13.32 -31.22
CA ILE A 1052 -27.09 -14.07 -31.31
C ILE A 1052 -28.31 -13.24 -30.90
N THR A 1053 -28.10 -12.25 -30.05
CA THR A 1053 -29.09 -11.25 -29.69
C THR A 1053 -28.46 -9.90 -29.98
N PRO A 1054 -28.84 -9.22 -31.09
CA PRO A 1054 -28.37 -7.88 -31.34
C PRO A 1054 -28.84 -6.97 -30.19
N PRO A 1055 -28.07 -5.91 -29.89
CA PRO A 1055 -28.44 -4.97 -28.83
C PRO A 1055 -29.79 -4.34 -29.13
N ALA A 1056 -30.58 -4.07 -28.08
CA ALA A 1056 -31.93 -3.55 -28.24
C ALA A 1056 -31.93 -2.10 -28.74
N ASN A 1057 -30.91 -1.33 -28.33
CA ASN A 1057 -30.82 0.11 -28.58
C ASN A 1057 -29.44 0.48 -29.16
N GLY A 1058 -28.87 -0.40 -29.98
CA GLY A 1058 -27.54 -0.23 -30.57
C GLY A 1058 -27.36 -0.97 -31.88
N SER A 1059 -26.11 -1.00 -32.34
CA SER A 1059 -25.61 -1.88 -33.38
C SER A 1059 -24.30 -2.50 -32.88
N ALA A 1060 -24.12 -3.80 -33.09
CA ALA A 1060 -22.90 -4.51 -32.71
C ALA A 1060 -22.35 -5.29 -33.91
N VAL A 1061 -21.03 -5.21 -34.09
CA VAL A 1061 -20.28 -5.79 -35.22
C VAL A 1061 -19.17 -6.71 -34.67
N ILE A 1062 -18.70 -7.64 -35.49
CA ILE A 1062 -17.86 -8.76 -35.06
C ILE A 1062 -16.46 -8.67 -35.70
N GLY A 1063 -15.43 -8.74 -34.86
CA GLY A 1063 -14.05 -9.02 -35.25
C GLY A 1063 -13.46 -10.11 -34.35
N SER A 1064 -12.24 -9.89 -33.85
CA SER A 1064 -11.67 -10.64 -32.70
C SER A 1064 -12.17 -10.09 -31.34
N SER A 1065 -13.26 -9.35 -31.35
CA SER A 1065 -13.89 -8.60 -30.26
C SER A 1065 -15.28 -8.15 -30.71
N ILE A 1066 -16.11 -7.69 -29.77
CA ILE A 1066 -17.44 -7.14 -30.07
C ILE A 1066 -17.35 -5.62 -30.16
N ASP A 1067 -17.63 -5.10 -31.34
CA ASP A 1067 -17.63 -3.67 -31.68
C ASP A 1067 -19.05 -3.10 -31.52
N TYR A 1068 -19.38 -2.53 -30.35
CA TYR A 1068 -20.71 -1.97 -30.07
C TYR A 1068 -20.77 -0.45 -30.31
N THR A 1069 -21.89 0.03 -30.84
CA THR A 1069 -22.22 1.46 -31.02
C THR A 1069 -23.69 1.70 -30.66
N PRO A 1070 -24.05 2.63 -29.75
CA PRO A 1070 -25.45 2.93 -29.44
C PRO A 1070 -26.23 3.50 -30.64
N THR A 1071 -27.54 3.29 -30.66
CA THR A 1071 -28.43 3.77 -31.72
C THR A 1071 -28.96 5.15 -31.38
N GLY A 1072 -28.49 6.17 -32.10
CA GLY A 1072 -28.97 7.54 -31.94
C GLY A 1072 -28.67 8.08 -30.54
N ALA A 1073 -29.73 8.44 -29.81
CA ALA A 1073 -29.64 9.05 -28.49
C ALA A 1073 -29.62 8.07 -27.31
N PHE A 1074 -29.73 6.74 -27.53
CA PHE A 1074 -29.96 5.81 -26.42
C PHE A 1074 -28.96 5.94 -25.25
N THR A 1075 -29.49 5.91 -24.03
CA THR A 1075 -28.71 5.77 -22.79
C THR A 1075 -29.40 4.79 -21.86
N GLY A 1076 -28.62 4.15 -20.98
CA GLY A 1076 -29.09 3.18 -20.01
C GLY A 1076 -28.37 1.85 -20.15
N HIS A 1077 -29.07 0.79 -19.81
CA HIS A 1077 -28.58 -0.57 -19.95
C HIS A 1077 -28.95 -1.16 -21.32
N ASP A 1078 -27.92 -1.53 -22.11
CA ASP A 1078 -28.08 -2.36 -23.30
C ASP A 1078 -27.35 -3.70 -23.08
N THR A 1079 -27.68 -4.71 -23.88
CA THR A 1079 -27.13 -6.06 -23.74
C THR A 1079 -26.92 -6.69 -25.09
N VAL A 1080 -25.68 -7.09 -25.40
CA VAL A 1080 -25.38 -7.92 -26.56
C VAL A 1080 -25.30 -9.37 -26.11
N GLY A 1081 -26.25 -10.19 -26.55
CA GLY A 1081 -26.16 -11.64 -26.41
C GLY A 1081 -25.21 -12.19 -27.47
N TYR A 1082 -24.12 -12.82 -27.05
CA TYR A 1082 -23.15 -13.48 -27.94
C TYR A 1082 -23.02 -14.96 -27.57
N GLN A 1083 -22.66 -15.76 -28.57
CA GLN A 1083 -22.24 -17.14 -28.39
C GLN A 1083 -20.80 -17.31 -28.84
N ARG A 1084 -20.09 -18.27 -28.26
CA ARG A 1084 -18.82 -18.78 -28.79
C ARG A 1084 -18.94 -20.29 -28.92
N CYS A 1085 -18.56 -20.79 -30.09
CA CYS A 1085 -18.71 -22.19 -30.47
C CYS A 1085 -17.35 -22.90 -30.51
N SER A 1086 -17.35 -24.22 -30.33
CA SER A 1086 -16.15 -25.04 -30.51
C SER A 1086 -15.64 -24.98 -31.97
N PRO A 1087 -14.33 -24.73 -32.20
CA PRO A 1087 -13.73 -24.80 -33.53
C PRO A 1087 -13.83 -26.20 -34.19
N VAL A 1088 -13.95 -27.26 -33.39
CA VAL A 1088 -14.05 -28.65 -33.85
C VAL A 1088 -15.47 -29.22 -33.79
N SER A 1089 -16.43 -28.47 -33.24
CA SER A 1089 -17.85 -28.84 -33.21
C SER A 1089 -18.72 -27.57 -33.22
N PRO A 1090 -18.92 -26.92 -34.38
CA PRO A 1090 -19.54 -25.60 -34.47
C PRO A 1090 -21.00 -25.50 -34.01
N THR A 1091 -21.65 -26.61 -33.69
CA THR A 1091 -22.99 -26.67 -33.09
C THR A 1091 -22.99 -26.67 -31.55
N VAL A 1092 -21.82 -26.82 -30.93
CA VAL A 1092 -21.63 -26.79 -29.47
C VAL A 1092 -21.13 -25.39 -29.12
N CYS A 1093 -22.03 -24.58 -28.57
CA CYS A 1093 -21.82 -23.17 -28.27
C CYS A 1093 -22.38 -22.87 -26.88
N GLY A 1094 -21.61 -22.15 -26.08
CA GLY A 1094 -22.15 -21.48 -24.89
C GLY A 1094 -22.58 -20.06 -25.25
N ILE A 1095 -23.43 -19.48 -24.43
CA ILE A 1095 -23.96 -18.12 -24.60
C ILE A 1095 -23.62 -17.27 -23.37
N ALA A 1096 -23.31 -16.00 -23.60
CA ALA A 1096 -23.11 -15.00 -22.55
C ALA A 1096 -23.64 -13.63 -22.99
N THR A 1097 -23.80 -12.75 -22.01
CA THR A 1097 -24.33 -11.40 -22.18
C THR A 1097 -23.24 -10.39 -21.90
N LEU A 1098 -22.84 -9.64 -22.92
CA LEU A 1098 -22.05 -8.43 -22.74
C LEU A 1098 -22.99 -7.34 -22.24
N SER A 1099 -22.88 -7.03 -20.96
CA SER A 1099 -23.68 -6.02 -20.27
C SER A 1099 -23.11 -4.64 -20.50
N ILE A 1100 -23.85 -3.77 -21.20
CA ILE A 1100 -23.35 -2.47 -21.63
C ILE A 1100 -24.01 -1.38 -20.79
N ARG A 1101 -23.19 -0.53 -20.19
CA ARG A 1101 -23.63 0.72 -19.55
C ARG A 1101 -23.39 1.86 -20.54
N VAL A 1102 -24.47 2.33 -21.17
CA VAL A 1102 -24.42 3.50 -22.05
C VAL A 1102 -24.80 4.71 -21.22
N LEU A 1103 -23.81 5.54 -20.88
CA LEU A 1103 -24.08 6.83 -20.25
C LEU A 1103 -24.48 7.83 -21.34
N PRO A 1104 -25.26 8.89 -21.03
CA PRO A 1104 -25.44 10.00 -21.96
C PRO A 1104 -24.08 10.56 -22.41
N ASP A 1105 -23.92 10.88 -23.69
CA ASP A 1105 -22.76 11.67 -24.16
C ASP A 1105 -23.09 13.14 -23.89
N THR A 1106 -22.98 13.51 -22.61
CA THR A 1106 -23.08 14.88 -22.13
C THR A 1106 -21.84 15.65 -22.57
N ARG A 1107 -22.00 16.75 -23.29
CA ARG A 1107 -20.87 17.50 -23.86
C ARG A 1107 -20.86 18.93 -23.37
N ASP A 1108 -19.67 19.47 -23.13
CA ASP A 1108 -19.51 20.84 -22.66
C ASP A 1108 -20.17 21.83 -23.65
N ASP A 1109 -21.30 22.40 -23.23
CA ASP A 1109 -21.98 23.48 -23.96
C ASP A 1109 -21.13 24.76 -23.93
N SER A 1110 -21.34 25.59 -24.94
CA SER A 1110 -20.98 27.00 -24.84
C SER A 1110 -22.15 27.90 -25.20
N ALA A 1111 -22.37 28.90 -24.35
CA ALA A 1111 -23.26 30.01 -24.60
C ALA A 1111 -22.48 31.32 -24.50
N SER A 1112 -23.02 32.38 -25.09
CA SER A 1112 -22.58 33.73 -24.78
C SER A 1112 -23.78 34.66 -24.64
N THR A 1113 -23.63 35.67 -23.79
CA THR A 1113 -24.63 36.70 -23.55
C THR A 1113 -23.93 38.04 -23.31
N VAL A 1114 -24.71 39.08 -23.01
CA VAL A 1114 -24.20 40.34 -22.47
C VAL A 1114 -24.60 40.48 -21.02
N ASP A 1115 -23.82 41.23 -20.26
CA ASP A 1115 -24.07 41.51 -18.84
C ASP A 1115 -25.54 41.91 -18.56
N GLY A 1116 -26.12 41.30 -17.52
CA GLY A 1116 -27.52 41.50 -17.10
C GLY A 1116 -28.60 40.90 -18.02
N VAL A 1117 -28.25 40.25 -19.13
CA VAL A 1117 -29.22 39.59 -20.03
C VAL A 1117 -29.23 38.07 -19.80
N PRO A 1118 -30.35 37.48 -19.35
CA PRO A 1118 -30.49 36.03 -19.25
C PRO A 1118 -30.30 35.36 -20.61
N VAL A 1119 -29.62 34.21 -20.61
CA VAL A 1119 -29.51 33.34 -21.78
C VAL A 1119 -30.11 31.97 -21.45
N THR A 1120 -31.13 31.60 -22.21
CA THR A 1120 -31.73 30.26 -22.19
C THR A 1120 -30.82 29.31 -22.93
N ILE A 1121 -30.12 28.46 -22.19
CA ILE A 1121 -29.18 27.46 -22.72
C ILE A 1121 -29.93 26.15 -22.85
N ASP A 1122 -30.06 25.67 -24.09
CA ASP A 1122 -30.58 24.34 -24.37
C ASP A 1122 -29.44 23.31 -24.27
N VAL A 1123 -29.11 22.91 -23.04
CA VAL A 1123 -28.08 21.92 -22.72
C VAL A 1123 -28.36 20.50 -23.25
N ASN A 1124 -29.42 20.35 -24.03
CA ASN A 1124 -29.80 19.13 -24.73
C ASN A 1124 -29.45 19.22 -26.23
N ALA A 1125 -28.86 20.33 -26.70
CA ALA A 1125 -28.73 20.64 -28.13
C ALA A 1125 -27.40 20.19 -28.77
N ASN A 1126 -26.29 20.22 -28.05
CA ASN A 1126 -25.02 19.58 -28.44
C ASN A 1126 -24.93 18.10 -27.97
N ASP A 1127 -25.84 17.75 -27.06
CA ASP A 1127 -25.88 16.57 -26.22
C ASP A 1127 -26.48 15.38 -26.98
N VAL A 1128 -26.08 14.15 -26.62
CA VAL A 1128 -26.71 12.93 -27.15
C VAL A 1128 -27.12 12.06 -25.98
N GLY A 1129 -28.42 11.96 -25.73
CA GLY A 1129 -28.93 11.18 -24.60
C GLY A 1129 -30.44 11.19 -24.39
N ASP A 1130 -31.06 10.01 -24.47
CA ASP A 1130 -32.33 9.64 -23.86
C ASP A 1130 -32.15 9.57 -22.33
N ALA A 1131 -32.29 10.72 -21.69
CA ALA A 1131 -32.03 10.93 -20.27
C ALA A 1131 -33.09 11.86 -19.66
N GLU A 1132 -33.19 11.85 -18.33
CA GLU A 1132 -34.00 12.81 -17.59
C GLU A 1132 -33.56 14.26 -17.87
N SER A 1133 -34.46 15.21 -17.57
CA SER A 1133 -34.16 16.65 -17.64
C SER A 1133 -32.88 16.97 -16.87
N ALA A 1134 -32.02 17.81 -17.45
CA ALA A 1134 -30.71 18.11 -16.88
C ALA A 1134 -30.82 18.62 -15.44
N THR A 1135 -30.19 17.90 -14.51
CA THR A 1135 -30.15 18.27 -13.09
C THR A 1135 -28.86 19.04 -12.79
N ILE A 1136 -28.93 20.03 -11.91
CA ILE A 1136 -27.75 20.83 -11.55
C ILE A 1136 -26.91 20.06 -10.55
N PHE A 1137 -25.77 19.52 -11.01
CA PHE A 1137 -24.82 18.79 -10.16
C PHE A 1137 -23.89 19.74 -9.41
N ARG A 1138 -23.52 20.86 -10.05
CA ARG A 1138 -22.83 22.01 -9.46
C ARG A 1138 -23.38 23.29 -10.11
N PRO A 1139 -23.97 24.22 -9.35
CA PRO A 1139 -24.46 25.50 -9.90
C PRO A 1139 -23.31 26.40 -10.37
N PRO A 1140 -23.61 27.50 -11.09
CA PRO A 1140 -22.64 28.50 -11.50
C PRO A 1140 -22.15 29.31 -10.29
N THR A 1141 -21.11 30.12 -10.49
CA THR A 1141 -20.56 30.96 -9.42
C THR A 1141 -21.00 32.43 -9.56
N ASN A 1142 -21.38 32.86 -10.76
CA ASN A 1142 -21.62 34.27 -11.10
C ASN A 1142 -22.96 34.50 -11.84
N GLY A 1143 -23.92 33.59 -11.66
CA GLY A 1143 -25.29 33.76 -12.15
C GLY A 1143 -26.26 32.71 -11.60
N ASP A 1144 -27.55 33.05 -11.60
CA ASP A 1144 -28.63 32.18 -11.14
C ASP A 1144 -29.10 31.26 -12.27
N LEU A 1145 -29.43 30.00 -11.93
CA LEU A 1145 -30.06 29.05 -12.86
C LEU A 1145 -31.53 28.87 -12.57
N THR A 1146 -32.34 28.96 -13.62
CA THR A 1146 -33.72 28.48 -13.63
C THR A 1146 -33.82 27.30 -14.58
N LEU A 1147 -34.14 26.11 -14.06
CA LEU A 1147 -34.51 24.96 -14.89
C LEU A 1147 -35.97 25.16 -15.33
N GLU A 1148 -36.20 25.30 -16.63
CA GLU A 1148 -37.52 25.54 -17.19
C GLU A 1148 -38.27 24.24 -17.45
N SER A 1149 -39.60 24.30 -17.50
CA SER A 1149 -40.48 23.12 -17.56
C SER A 1149 -40.38 22.31 -18.86
N ASP A 1150 -39.62 22.78 -19.83
CA ASP A 1150 -39.30 22.09 -21.09
C ASP A 1150 -37.91 21.41 -21.08
N GLY A 1151 -37.15 21.54 -19.99
CA GLY A 1151 -35.81 20.95 -19.83
C GLY A 1151 -34.64 21.85 -20.24
N ARG A 1152 -34.88 23.13 -20.57
CA ARG A 1152 -33.81 24.12 -20.80
C ARG A 1152 -33.35 24.78 -19.50
N ILE A 1153 -32.15 25.31 -19.49
CA ILE A 1153 -31.56 26.00 -18.34
C ILE A 1153 -31.35 27.48 -18.69
N THR A 1154 -32.15 28.37 -18.12
CA THR A 1154 -31.92 29.81 -18.23
C THR A 1154 -30.92 30.25 -17.17
N TYR A 1155 -29.72 30.62 -17.65
CA TYR A 1155 -28.68 31.25 -16.85
C TYR A 1155 -28.86 32.77 -16.89
N THR A 1156 -29.03 33.39 -15.73
CA THR A 1156 -29.03 34.84 -15.57
C THR A 1156 -27.71 35.28 -14.96
N PRO A 1157 -26.80 35.95 -15.71
CA PRO A 1157 -25.57 36.48 -15.12
C PRO A 1157 -25.90 37.47 -14.01
N THR A 1158 -25.19 37.36 -12.89
CA THR A 1158 -25.22 38.35 -11.82
C THR A 1158 -24.71 39.69 -12.38
N GLY A 1159 -25.60 40.69 -12.41
CA GLY A 1159 -25.33 41.96 -13.08
C GLY A 1159 -24.04 42.65 -12.61
N GLY A 1160 -23.19 42.99 -13.58
CA GLY A 1160 -21.82 43.47 -13.40
C GLY A 1160 -20.74 42.42 -13.72
N PHE A 1161 -21.10 41.15 -13.93
CA PHE A 1161 -20.15 40.10 -14.29
C PHE A 1161 -19.90 40.03 -15.80
N ILE A 1162 -18.63 40.16 -16.20
CA ILE A 1162 -18.16 40.04 -17.58
C ILE A 1162 -16.92 39.14 -17.57
N GLY A 1163 -16.97 38.03 -18.31
CA GLY A 1163 -16.01 36.93 -18.28
C GLY A 1163 -16.72 35.59 -18.51
N THR A 1164 -15.98 34.48 -18.38
CA THR A 1164 -16.58 33.14 -18.38
C THR A 1164 -17.10 32.77 -17.00
N ASP A 1165 -18.36 32.36 -16.91
CA ASP A 1165 -18.87 31.55 -15.80
C ASP A 1165 -19.15 30.12 -16.28
N SER A 1166 -19.28 29.15 -15.37
CA SER A 1166 -19.64 27.79 -15.76
C SER A 1166 -20.35 27.00 -14.68
N PHE A 1167 -21.18 26.05 -15.11
CA PHE A 1167 -21.90 25.12 -14.22
C PHE A 1167 -21.79 23.68 -14.72
N THR A 1168 -21.82 22.72 -13.79
CA THR A 1168 -21.84 21.28 -14.13
C THR A 1168 -23.25 20.76 -14.01
N TYR A 1169 -23.83 20.29 -15.11
CA TYR A 1169 -25.09 19.54 -15.08
C TYR A 1169 -24.81 18.04 -15.10
N GLN A 1170 -25.74 17.27 -14.54
CA GLN A 1170 -25.80 15.83 -14.61
C GLN A 1170 -27.04 15.41 -15.39
N ARG A 1171 -26.84 14.50 -16.34
CA ARG A 1171 -27.94 13.76 -16.98
C ARG A 1171 -27.83 12.30 -16.60
N CYS A 1172 -28.94 11.74 -16.16
CA CYS A 1172 -29.09 10.33 -15.79
C CYS A 1172 -30.03 9.65 -16.79
N SER A 1173 -29.74 8.40 -17.14
CA SER A 1173 -30.57 7.61 -18.04
C SER A 1173 -32.02 7.52 -17.57
N LEU A 1174 -32.96 7.70 -18.50
CA LEU A 1174 -34.39 7.77 -18.22
C LEU A 1174 -34.89 6.44 -17.62
N GLY A 1175 -35.18 6.43 -16.31
CA GLY A 1175 -35.69 5.23 -15.61
C GLY A 1175 -34.66 4.12 -15.35
N ALA A 1176 -33.36 4.42 -15.33
CA ALA A 1176 -32.30 3.48 -14.97
C ALA A 1176 -31.37 4.05 -13.89
N ASP A 1177 -31.71 3.80 -12.62
CA ASP A 1177 -31.04 4.33 -11.43
C ASP A 1177 -29.50 4.20 -11.51
N GLN A 1178 -28.81 5.35 -11.41
CA GLN A 1178 -27.35 5.50 -11.32
C GLN A 1178 -26.52 5.24 -12.59
N LEU A 1179 -27.10 5.35 -13.80
CA LEU A 1179 -26.31 5.56 -15.03
C LEU A 1179 -26.32 7.03 -15.45
N CYS A 1180 -25.32 7.79 -15.03
CA CYS A 1180 -25.26 9.25 -15.23
C CYS A 1180 -23.88 9.74 -15.69
N SER A 1181 -23.87 10.83 -16.45
CA SER A 1181 -22.67 11.55 -16.92
C SER A 1181 -22.76 13.04 -16.58
N LEU A 1182 -21.63 13.75 -16.74
CA LEU A 1182 -21.44 15.16 -16.35
C LEU A 1182 -20.85 15.95 -17.52
N ALA A 1183 -21.35 17.16 -17.74
CA ALA A 1183 -20.75 18.14 -18.64
C ALA A 1183 -20.78 19.55 -18.03
N VAL A 1184 -19.92 20.42 -18.56
CA VAL A 1184 -19.72 21.79 -18.09
C VAL A 1184 -20.22 22.78 -19.13
N VAL A 1185 -21.30 23.48 -18.83
CA VAL A 1185 -21.73 24.63 -19.63
C VAL A 1185 -20.77 25.79 -19.36
N SER A 1186 -20.11 26.31 -20.38
CA SER A 1186 -19.24 27.48 -20.30
C SER A 1186 -19.91 28.70 -20.94
N ILE A 1187 -19.98 29.82 -20.21
CA ILE A 1187 -20.84 30.95 -20.58
C ILE A 1187 -19.99 32.22 -20.68
N ASP A 1188 -19.70 32.66 -21.90
CA ASP A 1188 -18.98 33.91 -22.17
C ASP A 1188 -19.93 35.10 -22.02
N ILE A 1189 -19.90 35.76 -20.86
CA ILE A 1189 -20.68 36.98 -20.61
C ILE A 1189 -19.85 38.18 -21.02
N THR A 1190 -20.30 38.87 -22.05
CA THR A 1190 -19.57 39.96 -22.70
C THR A 1190 -20.08 41.34 -22.28
N ALA A 1191 -19.24 42.37 -22.39
CA ALA A 1191 -19.68 43.74 -22.21
C ALA A 1191 -20.68 44.11 -23.31
N ALA A 1192 -21.87 44.61 -22.93
CA ALA A 1192 -22.81 45.16 -23.91
C ALA A 1192 -22.13 46.25 -24.75
N PRO A 1193 -22.14 46.16 -26.10
CA PRO A 1193 -21.32 47.02 -26.95
C PRO A 1193 -21.75 48.49 -26.79
N PRO A 1194 -20.83 49.42 -26.44
CA PRO A 1194 -21.19 50.79 -26.12
C PRO A 1194 -21.71 51.53 -27.37
N THR A 1195 -22.97 51.93 -27.34
CA THR A 1195 -23.58 52.70 -28.43
C THR A 1195 -22.99 54.12 -28.49
N PRO A 1196 -22.69 54.65 -29.70
CA PRO A 1196 -21.76 55.77 -29.84
C PRO A 1196 -22.42 57.14 -29.60
N VAL A 1197 -21.70 58.05 -28.93
CA VAL A 1197 -22.08 59.47 -28.78
C VAL A 1197 -20.94 60.41 -29.21
N PRO A 1198 -21.02 60.97 -30.43
CA PRO A 1198 -20.23 62.12 -30.86
C PRO A 1198 -21.11 63.36 -31.13
N PRO A 1199 -20.55 64.59 -31.23
CA PRO A 1199 -19.52 65.22 -30.39
C PRO A 1199 -20.02 66.60 -29.86
N THR A 1200 -19.17 67.38 -29.18
CA THR A 1200 -19.48 68.80 -28.85
C THR A 1200 -18.35 69.77 -29.20
N PRO A 1201 -18.61 70.77 -30.07
CA PRO A 1201 -17.74 71.92 -30.24
C PRO A 1201 -18.49 73.29 -30.24
N PRO A 1202 -17.95 74.29 -29.53
CA PRO A 1202 -18.17 75.69 -29.90
C PRO A 1202 -16.88 76.55 -29.89
N ALA A 1203 -16.73 77.62 -30.67
CA ALA A 1203 -17.39 78.04 -31.91
C ALA A 1203 -16.63 79.25 -32.50
N PRO A 1204 -16.67 79.48 -33.82
CA PRO A 1204 -16.60 80.81 -34.41
C PRO A 1204 -18.00 81.27 -34.89
N THR A 1205 -18.38 82.51 -34.58
CA THR A 1205 -19.61 83.18 -35.06
C THR A 1205 -19.34 84.10 -36.27
N PRO A 1206 -20.35 84.53 -37.07
CA PRO A 1206 -21.80 84.26 -37.06
C PRO A 1206 -22.21 83.39 -38.31
N ILE A 1207 -23.40 83.33 -38.94
CA ILE A 1207 -24.69 84.10 -38.96
C ILE A 1207 -25.86 83.11 -39.24
N GLY A 1208 -27.12 83.48 -38.93
CA GLY A 1208 -28.34 82.76 -39.37
C GLY A 1208 -28.95 83.28 -40.69
N PRO A 1209 -30.27 83.10 -41.00
CA PRO A 1209 -31.35 82.47 -40.21
C PRO A 1209 -32.26 81.43 -40.97
N ALA A 1210 -33.06 80.62 -40.21
CA ALA A 1210 -34.39 79.96 -40.45
C ALA A 1210 -34.85 79.42 -41.87
N PRO A 1211 -35.86 78.51 -42.03
CA PRO A 1211 -36.80 77.84 -41.08
C PRO A 1211 -37.03 76.29 -41.30
N THR A 1212 -38.17 75.76 -40.81
CA THR A 1212 -38.79 74.37 -40.85
C THR A 1212 -39.22 73.83 -42.25
N PRO A 1213 -39.72 72.56 -42.47
CA PRO A 1213 -40.20 71.46 -41.58
C PRO A 1213 -39.48 70.07 -41.85
N SER A 1214 -39.98 68.81 -41.87
CA SER A 1214 -41.31 68.12 -41.88
C SER A 1214 -41.28 66.59 -41.53
N PHE A 1215 -42.44 65.88 -41.64
CA PHE A 1215 -42.75 64.42 -41.52
C PHE A 1215 -41.79 63.43 -42.22
N GLY A 1216 -41.72 62.13 -41.88
CA GLY A 1216 -42.47 61.24 -40.95
C GLY A 1216 -42.03 59.76 -41.18
N VAL A 1217 -42.67 58.67 -40.70
CA VAL A 1217 -43.92 58.42 -39.94
C VAL A 1217 -43.77 57.12 -39.08
N ASP A 1218 -44.83 56.71 -38.36
CA ASP A 1218 -44.94 55.59 -37.38
C ASP A 1218 -46.16 54.68 -37.77
N PRO A 1219 -46.95 53.96 -36.91
CA PRO A 1219 -46.95 53.66 -35.45
C PRO A 1219 -47.03 52.11 -35.19
N ILE A 1220 -47.50 51.45 -34.10
CA ILE A 1220 -48.07 51.67 -32.73
C ILE A 1220 -47.89 50.31 -31.96
N ALA A 1221 -48.05 50.03 -30.65
CA ALA A 1221 -48.47 50.67 -29.37
C ALA A 1221 -47.60 50.00 -28.24
N ILE A 1222 -47.41 50.44 -26.98
CA ILE A 1222 -48.13 51.30 -26.00
C ILE A 1222 -49.16 50.53 -25.11
N GLY A 1223 -48.88 50.45 -23.78
CA GLY A 1223 -49.80 50.04 -22.68
C GLY A 1223 -50.40 51.27 -21.96
N PRO A 1224 -50.50 51.36 -20.61
CA PRO A 1224 -50.33 50.38 -19.51
C PRO A 1224 -51.52 50.45 -18.49
N ASP A 1225 -51.28 50.27 -17.17
CA ASP A 1225 -52.16 50.53 -15.98
C ASP A 1225 -53.43 49.61 -15.82
N ASP A 1226 -54.01 49.33 -14.64
CA ASP A 1226 -53.69 49.52 -13.19
C ASP A 1226 -54.29 48.36 -12.32
N GLY A 1227 -54.32 48.47 -10.97
CA GLY A 1227 -55.37 47.82 -10.14
C GLY A 1227 -54.98 46.81 -9.03
N SER A 1228 -55.63 46.94 -7.87
CA SER A 1228 -55.73 46.01 -6.70
C SER A 1228 -57.18 46.13 -6.13
N PRO A 1229 -57.67 45.56 -4.98
CA PRO A 1229 -57.13 44.58 -4.01
C PRO A 1229 -58.15 43.52 -3.45
N GLY A 1230 -57.71 42.63 -2.51
CA GLY A 1230 -58.42 42.44 -1.21
C GLY A 1230 -59.25 41.18 -0.85
N THR A 1231 -58.88 40.52 0.28
CA THR A 1231 -59.72 39.76 1.28
C THR A 1231 -60.45 38.44 0.89
N GLY A 1232 -60.71 37.44 1.75
CA GLY A 1232 -60.29 37.15 3.15
C GLY A 1232 -61.16 36.07 3.87
N GLY A 1233 -60.62 35.35 4.89
CA GLY A 1233 -61.32 34.38 5.80
C GLY A 1233 -61.40 32.90 5.33
N ASP A 1234 -61.61 31.86 6.17
CA ASP A 1234 -61.67 31.74 7.66
C ASP A 1234 -61.60 30.25 8.14
N ASP A 1235 -61.18 29.99 9.41
CA ASP A 1235 -61.26 28.78 10.30
C ASP A 1235 -60.96 27.32 9.77
N THR A 1236 -60.62 26.26 10.54
CA THR A 1236 -60.65 25.92 12.00
C THR A 1236 -59.66 24.77 12.38
N LEU A 1237 -59.15 24.73 13.64
CA LEU A 1237 -58.73 23.54 14.47
C LEU A 1237 -57.56 22.62 13.96
N ALA A 1238 -56.79 21.80 14.72
CA ALA A 1238 -56.46 21.54 16.17
C ALA A 1238 -55.40 20.37 16.26
N THR A 1239 -54.61 19.99 17.29
CA THR A 1239 -54.10 20.54 18.60
C THR A 1239 -53.00 19.60 19.21
N THR A 1240 -52.14 20.12 20.12
CA THR A 1240 -51.38 19.43 21.23
C THR A 1240 -50.23 18.41 20.96
N GLY A 1241 -49.19 18.39 21.85
CA GLY A 1241 -48.14 17.33 22.02
C GLY A 1241 -48.34 16.53 23.34
N PRO A 1242 -47.33 15.94 24.05
CA PRO A 1242 -45.84 15.99 23.90
C PRO A 1242 -45.08 14.63 24.20
N THR A 1243 -43.77 14.70 24.54
CA THR A 1243 -42.90 13.73 25.29
C THR A 1243 -42.26 12.48 24.61
N ALA A 1244 -41.18 11.95 25.23
CA ALA A 1244 -40.23 10.88 24.78
C ALA A 1244 -40.45 9.54 25.59
N PRO A 1245 -39.53 8.55 25.83
CA PRO A 1245 -38.03 8.49 25.74
C PRO A 1245 -37.37 7.09 25.40
N ILE A 1246 -36.08 6.91 25.76
CA ILE A 1246 -35.34 5.67 26.21
C ILE A 1246 -34.47 4.81 25.23
N ASP A 1247 -33.16 4.75 25.57
CA ASP A 1247 -32.13 3.68 25.61
C ASP A 1247 -31.75 2.74 24.40
N ALA A 1248 -30.54 2.15 24.31
CA ALA A 1248 -29.17 2.48 24.81
C ALA A 1248 -28.09 1.45 24.30
N LEU A 1249 -26.78 1.75 24.51
CA LEU A 1249 -25.62 0.79 24.62
C LEU A 1249 -25.19 0.00 23.34
N LEU A 1250 -23.96 -0.54 23.15
CA LEU A 1250 -22.60 -0.29 23.69
C LEU A 1250 -21.51 -1.08 22.87
N GLU A 1251 -20.43 -0.40 22.44
CA GLU A 1251 -19.00 -0.83 22.29
C GLU A 1251 -18.41 -1.91 21.32
N TRP A 1252 -17.13 -1.63 20.96
CA TRP A 1252 -15.94 -2.51 20.74
C TRP A 1252 -15.87 -3.45 19.50
N ALA A 1253 -14.70 -3.82 18.94
CA ALA A 1253 -13.31 -3.28 19.01
C ALA A 1253 -12.38 -3.94 17.93
N LEU A 1254 -11.13 -3.44 17.80
CA LEU A 1254 -9.81 -4.13 17.66
C LEU A 1254 -9.72 -5.56 17.01
N ALA A 1255 -8.64 -6.01 16.35
CA ALA A 1255 -7.27 -5.49 16.11
C ALA A 1255 -6.44 -6.45 15.19
N PHE A 1256 -5.44 -5.91 14.43
CA PHE A 1256 -4.18 -6.57 13.96
C PHE A 1256 -4.32 -7.88 13.12
N GLY A 1257 -3.30 -8.49 12.48
CA GLY A 1257 -1.91 -8.13 12.15
C GLY A 1257 -1.34 -9.17 11.15
N VAL A 1258 -0.60 -8.81 10.08
CA VAL A 1258 0.87 -8.61 9.99
C VAL A 1258 1.69 -9.87 9.63
N ALA A 1259 2.51 -9.74 8.57
CA ALA A 1259 3.65 -10.58 8.12
C ALA A 1259 3.38 -12.02 7.55
N GLY A 1260 4.16 -12.51 6.56
CA GLY A 1260 5.13 -11.79 5.71
C GLY A 1260 6.15 -12.69 4.98
N LEU A 1261 6.69 -12.18 3.85
CA LEU A 1261 7.84 -12.72 3.05
C LEU A 1261 7.56 -14.10 2.36
N LEU A 1262 8.13 -14.46 1.19
CA LEU A 1262 9.33 -14.00 0.45
C LEU A 1262 9.24 -14.37 -1.06
N ALA A 1263 10.10 -13.75 -1.89
CA ALA A 1263 10.62 -14.23 -3.20
C ALA A 1263 9.70 -14.45 -4.44
N LEU A 1264 9.75 -13.45 -5.34
CA LEU A 1264 9.83 -13.50 -6.83
C LEU A 1264 10.02 -14.89 -7.51
N GLY A 1265 9.27 -15.20 -8.60
CA GLY A 1265 9.56 -16.46 -9.35
C GLY A 1265 8.76 -16.91 -10.60
N SER A 1266 8.03 -16.06 -11.34
CA SER A 1266 7.55 -16.31 -12.73
C SER A 1266 6.68 -17.54 -13.12
N ALA A 1267 5.47 -17.25 -13.63
CA ALA A 1267 4.77 -17.91 -14.76
C ALA A 1267 4.50 -19.44 -14.77
N THR A 1268 3.26 -19.78 -14.43
CA THR A 1268 2.36 -20.86 -14.91
C THR A 1268 2.81 -21.78 -16.07
N VAL A 1269 2.69 -23.12 -15.89
CA VAL A 1269 1.74 -24.02 -16.62
C VAL A 1269 1.87 -25.51 -16.20
N LEU A 1270 0.73 -26.08 -15.77
CA LEU A 1270 0.22 -27.48 -15.70
C LEU A 1270 1.09 -28.74 -15.40
N ARG A 1271 0.45 -29.59 -14.57
CA ARG A 1271 0.28 -31.06 -14.63
C ARG A 1271 1.34 -32.04 -14.04
N ARG A 1272 0.90 -32.64 -12.92
CA ARG A 1272 0.86 -34.09 -12.55
C ARG A 1272 2.13 -34.85 -12.11
N ARG A 1273 2.01 -35.34 -10.86
CA ARG A 1273 2.37 -36.68 -10.30
C ARG A 1273 3.84 -36.99 -9.92
N ARG A 1274 3.97 -37.44 -8.66
CA ARG A 1274 5.11 -38.10 -7.99
C ARG A 1274 6.30 -37.16 -7.70
N ARG A 1275 6.93 -37.19 -6.52
CA ARG A 1275 6.57 -37.93 -5.30
C ARG A 1275 5.63 -37.13 -4.40
#